data_AF-A0A0D9W1W8-F1
#
_entry.id   AF-A0A0D9W1W8-F1
#
_cell.length_a   1.000
_cell.length_b   1.000
_cell.length_c   1.000
_cell.angle_alpha   90.00
_cell.angle_beta   90.00
_cell.angle_gamma   90.00
#
_symmetry.space_group_name_H-M   'P 1'
#
loop_
_entity.id
_entity.type
_entity.pdbx_description
1 polymer ?
#
loop_
_entity_poly.entity_id
_entity_poly.type
_entity_poly.pdbx_seq_one_letter_code
_entity_poly.pdbx_strand_id
1 'polypeptide(L)'
;MLRFSRQCLFLTFLLHLLLQSPCSSYALKQNEPSRKIYIIYLGEREHDDADVVTDSHHDMLATVLGSKEEALESIVYSYRHSFSGFAARLTKAQASEIRGLPNVVSVRENQIHRLHTSRSWDFLGMDYKQPNGLLAKAKYGDGIIIGVVDSGITPESASFTDDGYGPTPSKWKGICQVGPSFDANSCNRKLIGARWYIDDDTQDSMSKIEILSPRDVHGHGTHTASTAGGNVVHNASIFGLGAGTVRGGAPRARVAIYKACWNTPKDQAGCSGAGVLKAMDDAVHDGVDVLSLSIGGPLDDAGTLHVVASGITLVYSAGNDGPIAQTVENSSPWLLTVAAATTDRSFPVVITLGNNQEFVAQSLVRTWQSESQFSEIQAYHGADCDADNIDSNVKGKIVFCFLGKFNPAADFYRITNATAANGGKGVILPQYKTDLFLSDLLFTLKIPFIPVDYEITYKIYQYLMENDVPKAKISLPKTMIGSEDSAPKVAVFSSRGPSYIYPGVIKPDIAAPGVSILAASPKTAKYESVPYHFSSGTSMSCPHVSGIIAVLKSLHPGWSPAALKSAIMTTATTFDNKGMPIQANGNVPKIADPFDYGAGFVNPNLAADPGLIYDISGSDYFKFFNCMGGLAAGDNCTTERGSLADLNLPSIAIPNLRTFQAATRTVTNVGQVNAVYKAFLQAPAGVEMAVEPSVLVFSREKKVQSFKVTFKATRRVQGDYRFGSLAWHDGGSHWVRIPIAVRILYIVYLGERQHEDADLVTASHHDILTSILGRHGFSGFSAMLTQSQAREIAGITPESLSFDDAGYGPPPSKWKGICQVGPSFGTNSCNRKIIGARWYAYDVPNKTVKQEILSPRDVDGHGTHTASTAGGNIVHNVSLFGLAAGTVHGGAPRARCDANNIDSTVKGKIVFCFLTKLNPAVDFYNISKIVGDNGGTGVILSQYNTDSLLQDVLLTLKTPFVPVDYEIAYKIYQYIITSDDTPKAKISLTRTTTGSEVSAPKVAAFSSRGPSSIYPGVLKPDIAAPGVSILAAAPKTAFYSSAPYHFASGTSMSCPHVSGIIAVLKSLHPEWSPAALKSAIMTTATTFDNNGMPIQANGYIPKIADPFDYGAGFVNPTMAADPGLIYDINPSDYLKFFNCIGGLGSKDNCTTEKGSVTDLNLPSIAIPNLRTSETAVRTVTNVGDQHDAVYKAFFETPAGVEMTVEPSVLVFSNEKKVQSFKVTFKATCKVQGDYTFGSLAWHDGGSHWVRIPIAVRVVIDEIYSKIS
;
A
#
# COMPACT_ATOMS: atom_id res chain seq x y z
N MET A 1 -52.02 25.35 81.90
CA MET A 1 -53.40 24.92 82.21
C MET A 1 -54.19 24.96 80.90
N LEU A 2 -54.38 23.79 80.30
CA LEU A 2 -55.67 23.06 80.16
C LEU A 2 -56.44 23.52 78.91
N ARG A 3 -56.40 22.81 77.76
CA ARG A 3 -57.04 21.52 77.37
C ARG A 3 -58.54 21.63 76.99
N PHE A 4 -58.84 20.99 75.84
CA PHE A 4 -60.13 20.54 75.27
C PHE A 4 -61.03 21.62 74.62
N SER A 5 -61.72 21.41 73.48
CA SER A 5 -62.31 20.21 72.82
C SER A 5 -62.48 20.51 71.31
N ARG A 6 -61.94 19.77 70.31
CA ARG A 6 -62.16 18.41 69.75
C ARG A 6 -63.37 18.26 68.78
N GLN A 7 -63.02 18.13 67.49
CA GLN A 7 -63.77 17.60 66.33
C GLN A 7 -64.80 18.52 65.61
N CYS A 8 -64.30 19.37 64.70
CA CYS A 8 -64.75 19.46 63.28
C CYS A 8 -64.19 20.66 62.48
N LEU A 9 -63.43 21.58 63.09
CA LEU A 9 -62.82 22.74 62.40
C LEU A 9 -61.38 22.49 61.88
N PHE A 10 -60.92 21.24 61.87
CA PHE A 10 -59.54 20.88 61.50
C PHE A 10 -59.30 20.76 59.98
N LEU A 11 -60.35 20.78 59.14
CA LEU A 11 -60.18 20.65 57.69
C LEU A 11 -60.14 21.98 56.92
N THR A 12 -60.57 23.09 57.51
CA THR A 12 -60.59 24.40 56.83
C THR A 12 -59.43 25.31 57.23
N PHE A 13 -58.76 25.04 58.36
CA PHE A 13 -57.61 25.84 58.82
C PHE A 13 -56.27 25.46 58.18
N LEU A 14 -56.15 24.25 57.60
CA LEU A 14 -55.02 23.85 56.74
C LEU A 14 -55.07 24.49 55.34
N LEU A 15 -56.23 25.03 54.93
CA LEU A 15 -56.47 25.55 53.59
C LEU A 15 -56.40 27.09 53.47
N HIS A 16 -56.24 27.83 54.58
CA HIS A 16 -56.23 29.31 54.57
C HIS A 16 -55.04 29.98 55.26
N LEU A 17 -54.15 29.24 55.93
CA LEU A 17 -52.81 29.73 56.27
C LEU A 17 -51.86 29.75 55.06
N LEU A 18 -52.31 29.23 53.91
CA LEU A 18 -51.56 29.22 52.65
C LEU A 18 -51.66 30.52 51.84
N LEU A 19 -52.49 31.50 52.24
CA LEU A 19 -52.72 32.69 51.43
C LEU A 19 -53.08 33.89 52.31
N GLN A 20 -52.09 34.76 52.61
CA GLN A 20 -52.09 36.17 52.20
C GLN A 20 -50.64 36.74 52.25
N SER A 21 -50.21 37.28 51.11
CA SER A 21 -48.93 37.97 50.81
C SER A 21 -48.75 39.29 51.63
N PRO A 22 -47.67 40.12 51.55
CA PRO A 22 -46.55 40.18 50.59
C PRO A 22 -45.14 40.62 51.15
N CYS A 23 -44.14 40.63 50.28
CA CYS A 23 -42.89 41.43 50.31
C CYS A 23 -41.76 41.13 51.32
N SER A 24 -40.56 40.96 50.75
CA SER A 24 -39.21 41.12 51.34
C SER A 24 -38.76 40.17 52.46
N SER A 25 -38.11 39.06 52.08
CA SER A 25 -36.83 38.53 52.62
C SER A 25 -36.54 37.14 52.03
N TYR A 26 -36.02 37.05 50.79
CA TYR A 26 -35.29 35.84 50.37
C TYR A 26 -33.86 35.98 50.88
N ALA A 27 -33.62 35.49 52.10
CA ALA A 27 -32.29 35.23 52.61
C ALA A 27 -32.04 33.71 52.63
N LEU A 28 -31.23 33.27 51.68
CA LEU A 28 -30.23 32.19 51.78
C LEU A 28 -30.68 30.84 52.37
N LYS A 29 -31.16 29.95 51.52
CA LYS A 29 -30.65 28.57 51.53
C LYS A 29 -29.51 28.54 50.53
N GLN A 30 -28.27 28.51 51.05
CA GLN A 30 -27.10 28.30 50.21
C GLN A 30 -27.30 27.00 49.41
N ASN A 31 -27.29 27.11 48.08
CA ASN A 31 -27.07 25.97 47.20
C ASN A 31 -25.71 25.38 47.58
N GLU A 32 -25.68 24.17 48.16
CA GLU A 32 -24.42 23.43 48.19
C GLU A 32 -23.88 23.30 46.75
N PRO A 33 -22.60 23.60 46.50
CA PRO A 33 -22.04 23.45 45.17
C PRO A 33 -22.08 21.96 44.78
N SER A 34 -22.50 21.64 43.55
CA SER A 34 -22.57 20.24 43.12
C SER A 34 -21.19 19.58 43.24
N ARG A 35 -21.01 18.65 44.17
CA ARG A 35 -19.79 17.85 44.29
C ARG A 35 -19.73 16.88 43.11
N LYS A 36 -18.70 16.97 42.28
CA LYS A 36 -18.41 16.06 41.17
C LYS A 36 -17.24 15.16 41.53
N ILE A 37 -17.11 14.02 40.87
CA ILE A 37 -15.94 13.15 41.10
C ILE A 37 -14.76 13.74 40.33
N TYR A 38 -13.67 14.02 41.03
CA TYR A 38 -12.39 14.41 40.47
C TYR A 38 -11.37 13.31 40.75
N ILE A 39 -10.47 13.08 39.80
CA ILE A 39 -9.34 12.17 39.89
C ILE A 39 -8.11 13.01 40.18
N ILE A 40 -7.43 12.71 41.29
CA ILE A 40 -6.23 13.36 41.80
C ILE A 40 -5.08 12.38 41.59
N TYR A 41 -4.12 12.74 40.74
CA TYR A 41 -2.94 11.94 40.46
C TYR A 41 -1.73 12.54 41.16
N LEU A 42 -1.00 11.72 41.93
CA LEU A 42 0.13 12.15 42.78
C LEU A 42 1.50 11.69 42.27
N GLY A 43 1.55 10.91 41.19
CA GLY A 43 2.80 10.40 40.62
C GLY A 43 3.19 9.02 41.14
N GLU A 44 4.49 8.72 41.14
CA GLU A 44 5.04 7.46 41.66
C GLU A 44 4.78 7.34 43.16
N ARG A 45 4.54 6.11 43.64
CA ARG A 45 4.27 5.89 45.07
C ARG A 45 5.55 6.12 45.88
N GLU A 46 5.48 6.92 46.93
CA GLU A 46 6.61 7.15 47.83
C GLU A 46 6.80 6.01 48.85
N HIS A 47 5.81 5.12 48.99
CA HIS A 47 5.80 3.99 49.91
C HIS A 47 5.32 2.71 49.22
N ASP A 48 5.93 1.57 49.59
CA ASP A 48 5.54 0.26 49.06
C ASP A 48 4.31 -0.34 49.77
N ASP A 49 3.99 0.15 50.98
CA ASP A 49 2.84 -0.30 51.77
C ASP A 49 1.55 0.42 51.34
N ALA A 50 0.58 -0.37 50.86
CA ALA A 50 -0.68 0.14 50.34
C ALA A 50 -1.54 0.85 51.38
N ASP A 51 -1.45 0.46 52.66
CA ASP A 51 -2.24 1.08 53.73
C ASP A 51 -1.64 2.45 54.09
N VAL A 52 -0.31 2.56 54.12
CA VAL A 52 0.39 3.84 54.30
C VAL A 52 0.13 4.81 53.14
N VAL A 53 0.08 4.31 51.89
CA VAL A 53 -0.30 5.12 50.72
C VAL A 53 -1.78 5.55 50.78
N THR A 54 -2.65 4.72 51.35
CA THR A 54 -4.06 5.09 51.53
C THR A 54 -4.22 6.15 52.61
N ASP A 55 -3.50 6.02 53.72
CA ASP A 55 -3.50 7.00 54.81
C ASP A 55 -2.98 8.36 54.34
N SER A 56 -1.92 8.39 53.51
CA SER A 56 -1.41 9.63 52.94
C SER A 56 -2.41 10.32 52.00
N HIS A 57 -3.24 9.56 51.27
CA HIS A 57 -4.33 10.13 50.48
C HIS A 57 -5.42 10.76 51.36
N HIS A 58 -5.77 10.13 52.48
CA HIS A 58 -6.73 10.67 53.44
C HIS A 58 -6.19 11.93 54.12
N ASP A 59 -4.92 11.92 54.52
CA ASP A 59 -4.28 13.08 55.14
C ASP A 59 -4.17 14.25 54.17
N MET A 60 -3.78 14.00 52.91
CA MET A 60 -3.75 15.03 51.88
C MET A 60 -5.14 15.59 51.62
N LEU A 61 -6.17 14.75 51.50
CA LEU A 61 -7.51 15.24 51.23
C LEU A 61 -8.10 15.99 52.44
N ALA A 62 -7.76 15.58 53.66
CA ALA A 62 -8.15 16.27 54.88
C ALA A 62 -7.60 17.70 54.94
N THR A 63 -6.44 17.99 54.33
CA THR A 63 -5.92 19.37 54.26
C THR A 63 -6.81 20.33 53.47
N VAL A 64 -7.62 19.81 52.55
CA VAL A 64 -8.54 20.61 51.72
C VAL A 64 -9.99 20.52 52.19
N LEU A 65 -10.38 19.39 52.77
CA LEU A 65 -11.75 19.21 53.30
C LEU A 65 -11.89 19.63 54.77
N GLY A 66 -10.78 19.83 55.50
CA GLY A 66 -10.77 20.32 56.87
C GLY A 66 -10.97 19.25 57.96
N SER A 67 -11.25 17.99 57.59
CA SER A 67 -11.28 16.85 58.52
C SER A 67 -10.95 15.52 57.84
N LYS A 68 -10.42 14.57 58.62
CA LYS A 68 -10.08 13.23 58.13
C LYS A 68 -11.33 12.39 57.89
N GLU A 69 -12.38 12.62 58.68
CA GLU A 69 -13.70 12.02 58.53
C GLU A 69 -14.34 12.41 57.18
N GLU A 70 -14.32 13.70 56.81
CA GLU A 70 -14.88 14.14 55.53
C GLU A 70 -14.02 13.69 54.33
N ALA A 71 -12.70 13.53 54.53
CA ALA A 71 -11.81 12.91 53.55
C ALA A 71 -12.12 11.42 53.34
N LEU A 72 -12.40 10.67 54.40
CA LEU A 72 -12.82 9.26 54.33
C LEU A 72 -14.14 9.12 53.57
N GLU A 73 -15.12 9.98 53.84
CA GLU A 73 -16.42 9.95 53.18
C GLU A 73 -16.38 10.45 51.71
N SER A 74 -15.42 11.32 51.39
CA SER A 74 -15.31 11.92 50.05
C SER A 74 -14.48 11.09 49.09
N ILE A 75 -13.57 10.23 49.56
CA ILE A 75 -12.79 9.32 48.70
C ILE A 75 -13.69 8.21 48.15
N VAL A 76 -13.72 8.12 46.83
CA VAL A 76 -14.42 7.08 46.07
C VAL A 76 -13.48 5.91 45.78
N TYR A 77 -12.22 6.20 45.40
CA TYR A 77 -11.19 5.19 45.15
C TYR A 77 -9.83 5.70 45.59
N SER A 78 -9.03 4.81 46.19
CA SER A 78 -7.61 5.03 46.50
C SER A 78 -6.75 4.16 45.58
N TYR A 79 -5.97 4.79 44.70
CA TYR A 79 -5.05 4.13 43.78
C TYR A 79 -3.70 4.01 44.49
N ARG A 80 -3.38 2.80 44.95
CA ARG A 80 -2.31 2.55 45.95
C ARG A 80 -1.34 1.42 45.58
N HIS A 81 -1.50 0.82 44.41
CA HIS A 81 -0.77 -0.39 44.01
C HIS A 81 0.24 -0.15 42.89
N SER A 82 -0.07 0.69 41.90
CA SER A 82 0.79 0.97 40.73
C SER A 82 1.33 2.40 40.69
N PHE A 83 0.59 3.36 41.24
CA PHE A 83 0.93 4.76 41.39
C PHE A 83 0.14 5.32 42.58
N SER A 84 0.51 6.51 43.07
CA SER A 84 -0.22 7.19 44.15
C SER A 84 -1.25 8.16 43.56
N GLY A 85 -2.48 8.12 44.06
CA GLY A 85 -3.57 8.96 43.63
C GLY A 85 -4.91 8.50 44.19
N PHE A 86 -5.94 9.32 44.08
CA PHE A 86 -7.28 8.98 44.55
C PHE A 86 -8.37 9.70 43.74
N ALA A 87 -9.56 9.13 43.70
CA ALA A 87 -10.75 9.78 43.18
C ALA A 87 -11.63 10.23 44.36
N ALA A 88 -12.06 11.48 44.37
CA ALA A 88 -12.89 12.03 45.45
C ALA A 88 -14.04 12.89 44.93
N ARG A 89 -15.15 12.93 45.68
CA ARG A 89 -16.29 13.84 45.42
C ARG A 89 -15.97 15.22 45.96
N LEU A 90 -15.67 16.16 45.06
CA LEU A 90 -15.22 17.50 45.41
C LEU A 90 -16.05 18.56 44.68
N THR A 91 -16.15 19.74 45.29
CA THR A 91 -16.56 20.94 44.58
C THR A 91 -15.45 21.42 43.65
N LYS A 92 -15.79 22.22 42.64
CA LYS A 92 -14.79 22.78 41.71
C LYS A 92 -13.72 23.62 42.43
N ALA A 93 -14.09 24.29 43.53
CA ALA A 93 -13.16 25.07 44.36
C ALA A 93 -12.16 24.15 45.08
N GLN A 94 -12.65 23.11 45.76
CA GLN A 94 -11.81 22.10 46.42
C GLN A 94 -10.88 21.38 45.43
N ALA A 95 -11.36 21.05 44.23
CA ALA A 95 -10.54 20.46 43.18
C ALA A 95 -9.43 21.40 42.66
N SER A 96 -9.70 22.71 42.64
CA SER A 96 -8.69 23.73 42.31
C SER A 96 -7.66 23.91 43.43
N GLU A 97 -8.08 23.79 44.69
CA GLU A 97 -7.21 23.89 45.85
C GLU A 97 -6.25 22.69 45.95
N ILE A 98 -6.77 21.47 45.76
CA ILE A 98 -5.92 20.27 45.68
C ILE A 98 -4.90 20.37 44.54
N ARG A 99 -5.27 20.96 43.39
CA ARG A 99 -4.35 21.15 42.27
C ARG A 99 -3.13 22.02 42.63
N GLY A 100 -3.23 22.86 43.65
CA GLY A 100 -2.15 23.71 44.14
C GLY A 100 -1.24 23.05 45.19
N LEU A 101 -1.55 21.82 45.64
CA LEU A 101 -0.75 21.14 46.66
C LEU A 101 0.54 20.55 46.06
N PRO A 102 1.64 20.54 46.84
CA PRO A 102 2.86 19.82 46.45
C PRO A 102 2.56 18.33 46.26
N ASN A 103 3.23 17.71 45.29
CA ASN A 103 3.06 16.30 44.88
C ASN A 103 1.73 15.98 44.17
N VAL A 104 0.86 16.96 43.89
CA VAL A 104 -0.31 16.76 43.01
C VAL A 104 0.08 17.02 41.56
N VAL A 105 0.20 15.95 40.77
CA VAL A 105 0.60 16.00 39.36
C VAL A 105 -0.56 16.45 38.46
N SER A 106 -1.79 15.99 38.73
CA SER A 106 -2.96 16.51 38.03
C SER A 106 -4.28 16.28 38.77
N VAL A 107 -5.26 17.17 38.54
CA VAL A 107 -6.64 17.03 39.02
C VAL A 107 -7.59 17.17 37.83
N ARG A 108 -8.35 16.11 37.51
CA ARG A 108 -9.25 16.04 36.35
C ARG A 108 -10.67 15.62 36.77
N GLU A 109 -11.70 16.22 36.17
CA GLU A 109 -13.09 15.81 36.40
C GLU A 109 -13.36 14.44 35.74
N ASN A 110 -14.05 13.53 36.43
CA ASN A 110 -14.42 12.21 35.91
C ASN A 110 -15.34 12.33 34.68
N GLN A 111 -14.99 11.64 33.59
CA GLN A 111 -15.79 11.60 32.36
C GLN A 111 -16.49 10.25 32.20
N ILE A 112 -17.76 10.28 31.79
CA ILE A 112 -18.53 9.07 31.44
C ILE A 112 -18.37 8.80 29.95
N HIS A 113 -17.74 7.68 29.57
CA HIS A 113 -17.59 7.27 28.18
C HIS A 113 -18.81 6.46 27.69
N ARG A 114 -19.25 6.70 26.43
CA ARG A 114 -20.32 5.92 25.78
C ARG A 114 -19.72 4.70 25.06
N LEU A 115 -20.40 3.55 25.16
CA LEU A 115 -20.06 2.35 24.38
C LEU A 115 -20.43 2.56 22.89
N HIS A 116 -19.47 2.36 22.00
CA HIS A 116 -19.67 2.43 20.55
C HIS A 116 -19.93 1.07 19.93
N THR A 117 -20.56 1.10 18.76
CA THR A 117 -21.10 -0.04 18.04
C THR A 117 -20.11 -0.54 16.96
N SER A 118 -20.41 -1.64 16.25
CA SER A 118 -19.50 -2.14 15.20
C SER A 118 -19.26 -1.06 14.13
N ARG A 119 -17.98 -0.80 13.84
CA ARG A 119 -17.49 0.54 13.49
C ARG A 119 -17.72 1.02 12.06
N SER A 120 -17.74 0.13 11.07
CA SER A 120 -17.55 0.51 9.66
C SER A 120 -18.62 1.47 9.13
N TRP A 121 -19.87 1.30 9.56
CA TRP A 121 -20.98 2.14 9.15
C TRP A 121 -21.02 3.50 9.84
N ASP A 122 -20.65 3.55 11.12
CA ASP A 122 -20.51 4.80 11.87
C ASP A 122 -19.35 5.63 11.31
N PHE A 123 -18.27 4.97 10.87
CA PHE A 123 -17.14 5.59 10.16
C PHE A 123 -17.57 6.21 8.81
N LEU A 124 -18.55 5.64 8.12
CA LEU A 124 -19.15 6.21 6.92
C LEU A 124 -20.17 7.34 7.20
N GLY A 125 -20.34 7.71 8.48
CA GLY A 125 -21.31 8.73 8.88
C GLY A 125 -22.77 8.29 8.71
N MET A 126 -23.05 6.99 8.69
CA MET A 126 -24.40 6.44 8.59
C MET A 126 -24.91 6.01 9.97
N ASP A 127 -25.05 6.95 10.89
CA ASP A 127 -25.56 6.69 12.24
C ASP A 127 -27.05 6.27 12.17
N TYR A 128 -27.34 5.03 12.57
CA TYR A 128 -28.70 4.48 12.55
C TYR A 128 -29.62 5.08 13.63
N LYS A 129 -29.04 5.70 14.66
CA LYS A 129 -29.76 6.35 15.75
C LYS A 129 -30.10 7.81 15.45
N GLN A 130 -29.48 8.42 14.44
CA GLN A 130 -29.66 9.82 14.15
C GLN A 130 -31.08 10.09 13.61
N PRO A 131 -31.94 10.82 14.36
CA PRO A 131 -33.25 11.22 13.84
C PRO A 131 -33.03 12.17 12.66
N ASN A 132 -33.68 11.91 11.53
CA ASN A 132 -33.51 12.61 10.25
C ASN A 132 -32.15 12.42 9.54
N GLY A 133 -31.32 11.46 9.97
CA GLY A 133 -30.14 11.03 9.21
C GLY A 133 -30.51 10.35 7.89
N LEU A 134 -29.50 10.07 7.03
CA LEU A 134 -29.71 9.45 5.71
C LEU A 134 -30.55 8.17 5.79
N LEU A 135 -30.23 7.28 6.74
CA LEU A 135 -30.97 6.04 6.93
C LEU A 135 -32.44 6.28 7.27
N ALA A 136 -32.76 7.20 8.19
CA ALA A 136 -34.13 7.51 8.54
C ALA A 136 -34.92 8.07 7.34
N LYS A 137 -34.29 8.98 6.55
CA LYS A 137 -34.89 9.54 5.32
C LYS A 137 -35.18 8.47 4.28
N ALA A 138 -34.27 7.52 4.11
CA ALA A 138 -34.40 6.38 3.21
C ALA A 138 -35.15 5.19 3.84
N LYS A 139 -35.87 5.38 4.96
CA LYS A 139 -36.61 4.34 5.68
C LYS A 139 -35.79 3.07 5.92
N TYR A 140 -34.49 3.23 6.17
CA TYR A 140 -33.51 2.18 6.40
C TYR A 140 -33.41 1.15 5.25
N GLY A 141 -33.84 1.52 4.04
CA GLY A 141 -33.89 0.65 2.86
C GLY A 141 -35.15 -0.22 2.76
N ASP A 142 -36.20 0.06 3.52
CA ASP A 142 -37.45 -0.70 3.46
C ASP A 142 -38.04 -0.69 2.03
N GLY A 143 -38.59 -1.83 1.62
CA GLY A 143 -39.12 -2.08 0.28
C GLY A 143 -38.08 -2.43 -0.80
N ILE A 144 -36.78 -2.29 -0.51
CA ILE A 144 -35.69 -2.66 -1.42
C ILE A 144 -35.25 -4.11 -1.18
N ILE A 145 -34.94 -4.84 -2.25
CA ILE A 145 -34.51 -6.23 -2.23
C ILE A 145 -33.05 -6.30 -2.67
N ILE A 146 -32.17 -6.76 -1.77
CA ILE A 146 -30.75 -7.02 -2.05
C ILE A 146 -30.59 -8.52 -2.32
N GLY A 147 -30.21 -8.86 -3.54
CA GLY A 147 -29.79 -10.21 -3.90
C GLY A 147 -28.30 -10.41 -3.62
N VAL A 148 -27.93 -11.55 -3.05
CA VAL A 148 -26.53 -11.91 -2.74
C VAL A 148 -26.19 -13.21 -3.43
N VAL A 149 -25.23 -13.17 -4.37
CA VAL A 149 -24.71 -14.35 -5.06
C VAL A 149 -23.40 -14.76 -4.41
N ASP A 150 -23.40 -15.85 -3.64
CA ASP A 150 -22.30 -16.20 -2.73
C ASP A 150 -22.34 -17.70 -2.31
N SER A 151 -21.76 -18.06 -1.17
CA SER A 151 -21.68 -19.42 -0.60
C SER A 151 -22.93 -19.89 0.17
N GLY A 152 -24.00 -19.09 0.18
CA GLY A 152 -25.26 -19.39 0.86
C GLY A 152 -25.54 -18.47 2.06
N ILE A 153 -26.41 -18.92 2.98
CA ILE A 153 -26.77 -18.16 4.19
C ILE A 153 -26.92 -19.04 5.44
N THR A 154 -26.70 -18.46 6.62
CA THR A 154 -27.11 -19.02 7.92
C THR A 154 -28.41 -18.33 8.39
N PRO A 155 -29.59 -18.88 8.10
CA PRO A 155 -30.87 -18.20 8.34
C PRO A 155 -31.15 -17.95 9.83
N GLU A 156 -30.60 -18.76 10.73
CA GLU A 156 -30.80 -18.63 12.18
C GLU A 156 -30.01 -17.48 12.82
N SER A 157 -29.17 -16.77 12.07
CA SER A 157 -28.43 -15.63 12.61
C SER A 157 -29.38 -14.52 13.05
N ALA A 158 -29.08 -13.89 14.19
CA ALA A 158 -29.83 -12.72 14.67
C ALA A 158 -29.83 -11.56 13.66
N SER A 159 -28.87 -11.53 12.74
CA SER A 159 -28.83 -10.56 11.63
C SER A 159 -29.96 -10.75 10.60
N PHE A 160 -30.70 -11.86 10.63
CA PHE A 160 -31.76 -12.14 9.65
C PHE A 160 -33.12 -12.39 10.30
N THR A 161 -33.33 -11.96 11.55
CA THR A 161 -34.66 -11.94 12.15
C THR A 161 -35.55 -10.90 11.47
N ASP A 162 -36.85 -11.16 11.46
CA ASP A 162 -37.85 -10.35 10.75
C ASP A 162 -38.78 -9.56 11.68
N ASP A 163 -38.31 -9.27 12.90
CA ASP A 163 -39.05 -8.48 13.88
C ASP A 163 -39.41 -7.09 13.34
N GLY A 164 -40.70 -6.77 13.41
CA GLY A 164 -41.25 -5.50 12.94
C GLY A 164 -41.32 -5.34 11.42
N TYR A 165 -41.09 -6.38 10.61
CA TYR A 165 -41.21 -6.29 9.14
C TYR A 165 -42.68 -6.39 8.67
N GLY A 166 -43.04 -5.53 7.71
CA GLY A 166 -44.30 -5.66 6.96
C GLY A 166 -44.28 -6.86 6.00
N PRO A 167 -45.37 -7.11 5.26
CA PRO A 167 -45.44 -8.19 4.28
C PRO A 167 -44.32 -8.05 3.23
N THR A 168 -44.00 -9.17 2.57
CA THR A 168 -43.03 -9.20 1.46
C THR A 168 -43.49 -8.29 0.32
N PRO A 169 -42.59 -7.53 -0.34
CA PRO A 169 -42.96 -6.67 -1.47
C PRO A 169 -43.70 -7.44 -2.57
N SER A 170 -44.78 -6.88 -3.10
CA SER A 170 -45.63 -7.55 -4.10
C SER A 170 -44.92 -7.87 -5.43
N LYS A 171 -43.81 -7.17 -5.72
CA LYS A 171 -42.96 -7.43 -6.88
C LYS A 171 -42.11 -8.70 -6.76
N TRP A 172 -41.94 -9.24 -5.55
CA TRP A 172 -41.10 -10.41 -5.28
C TRP A 172 -41.73 -11.68 -5.84
N LYS A 173 -40.96 -12.44 -6.63
CA LYS A 173 -41.40 -13.71 -7.23
C LYS A 173 -40.51 -14.91 -6.87
N GLY A 174 -39.48 -14.70 -6.05
CA GLY A 174 -38.55 -15.75 -5.67
C GLY A 174 -39.13 -16.76 -4.68
N ILE A 175 -38.41 -17.86 -4.52
CA ILE A 175 -38.82 -19.00 -3.69
C ILE A 175 -37.86 -19.22 -2.52
N CYS A 176 -38.31 -19.98 -1.53
CA CYS A 176 -37.46 -20.58 -0.51
C CYS A 176 -37.22 -22.05 -0.87
N GLN A 177 -36.09 -22.35 -1.50
CA GLN A 177 -35.78 -23.70 -1.97
C GLN A 177 -35.38 -24.60 -0.79
N VAL A 178 -36.19 -25.63 -0.55
CA VAL A 178 -35.96 -26.61 0.53
C VAL A 178 -34.81 -27.56 0.15
N GLY A 179 -33.99 -27.90 1.13
CA GLY A 179 -32.91 -28.88 1.00
C GLY A 179 -32.42 -29.38 2.37
N PRO A 180 -31.38 -30.22 2.43
CA PRO A 180 -30.85 -30.69 3.69
C PRO A 180 -30.39 -29.52 4.57
N SER A 181 -30.79 -29.55 5.84
CA SER A 181 -30.54 -28.47 6.82
C SER A 181 -31.10 -27.09 6.41
N PHE A 182 -32.09 -27.04 5.50
CA PHE A 182 -32.74 -25.81 5.06
C PHE A 182 -34.21 -26.07 4.71
N ASP A 183 -35.12 -25.74 5.63
CA ASP A 183 -36.55 -26.00 5.47
C ASP A 183 -37.31 -24.78 4.91
N ALA A 184 -38.62 -24.94 4.67
CA ALA A 184 -39.46 -23.86 4.14
C ALA A 184 -39.57 -22.65 5.10
N ASN A 185 -39.35 -22.87 6.40
CA ASN A 185 -39.39 -21.83 7.44
C ASN A 185 -38.06 -21.11 7.61
N SER A 186 -37.02 -21.53 6.88
CA SER A 186 -35.70 -20.90 6.89
C SER A 186 -35.74 -19.52 6.23
N CYS A 187 -36.71 -19.25 5.35
CA CYS A 187 -37.04 -17.91 4.87
C CYS A 187 -38.14 -17.27 5.73
N ASN A 188 -38.06 -15.95 5.89
CA ASN A 188 -38.99 -15.15 6.68
C ASN A 188 -39.22 -13.79 5.98
N ARG A 189 -39.76 -12.77 6.68
CA ARG A 189 -39.97 -11.46 6.05
C ARG A 189 -38.67 -10.66 5.87
N LYS A 190 -37.54 -11.07 6.43
CA LYS A 190 -36.21 -10.46 6.23
C LYS A 190 -35.44 -11.17 5.12
N LEU A 191 -35.17 -12.46 5.30
CA LEU A 191 -34.64 -13.37 4.30
C LEU A 191 -35.81 -13.92 3.48
N ILE A 192 -36.17 -13.24 2.39
CA ILE A 192 -37.44 -13.50 1.68
C ILE A 192 -37.35 -14.62 0.63
N GLY A 193 -36.14 -15.06 0.30
CA GLY A 193 -35.93 -16.24 -0.53
C GLY A 193 -34.48 -16.69 -0.58
N ALA A 194 -34.29 -17.95 -0.96
CA ALA A 194 -33.00 -18.61 -0.99
C ALA A 194 -33.02 -19.73 -2.03
N ARG A 195 -32.07 -19.72 -2.95
CA ARG A 195 -31.87 -20.72 -4.01
C ARG A 195 -30.41 -21.18 -4.04
N TRP A 196 -30.13 -22.31 -4.68
CA TRP A 196 -28.78 -22.80 -4.92
C TRP A 196 -28.60 -23.36 -6.33
N TYR A 197 -27.38 -23.27 -6.86
CA TYR A 197 -27.03 -23.62 -8.24
C TYR A 197 -25.73 -24.39 -8.24
N ILE A 198 -25.71 -25.56 -8.90
CA ILE A 198 -24.50 -26.35 -9.09
C ILE A 198 -24.53 -27.03 -10.46
N ASP A 199 -23.37 -27.14 -11.09
CA ASP A 199 -23.14 -27.95 -12.29
C ASP A 199 -22.44 -29.27 -11.94
N ASP A 200 -22.49 -30.21 -12.88
CA ASP A 200 -21.96 -31.57 -12.71
C ASP A 200 -20.46 -31.58 -12.36
N ASP A 201 -19.65 -30.73 -13.01
CA ASP A 201 -18.20 -30.63 -12.78
C ASP A 201 -17.88 -30.16 -11.34
N THR A 202 -18.62 -29.16 -10.86
CA THR A 202 -18.50 -28.64 -9.49
C THR A 202 -18.98 -29.66 -8.47
N GLN A 203 -20.02 -30.42 -8.80
CA GLN A 203 -20.57 -31.45 -7.93
C GLN A 203 -19.59 -32.62 -7.72
N ASP A 204 -18.91 -33.06 -8.78
CA ASP A 204 -17.92 -34.15 -8.73
C ASP A 204 -16.65 -33.78 -7.95
N SER A 205 -16.33 -32.49 -7.89
CA SER A 205 -15.12 -31.95 -7.25
C SER A 205 -15.39 -31.29 -5.89
N MET A 206 -16.56 -31.51 -5.29
CA MET A 206 -16.99 -30.84 -4.06
C MET A 206 -16.38 -31.45 -2.78
N SER A 207 -16.14 -30.62 -1.77
CA SER A 207 -15.74 -31.09 -0.44
C SER A 207 -16.86 -31.83 0.28
N LYS A 208 -16.51 -32.85 1.08
CA LYS A 208 -17.48 -33.66 1.85
C LYS A 208 -18.25 -32.88 2.92
N ILE A 209 -17.80 -31.66 3.26
CA ILE A 209 -18.46 -30.80 4.25
C ILE A 209 -19.63 -30.00 3.65
N GLU A 210 -19.77 -29.98 2.32
CA GLU A 210 -20.84 -29.24 1.65
C GLU A 210 -22.19 -29.94 1.72
N ILE A 211 -23.22 -29.12 1.56
CA ILE A 211 -24.62 -29.53 1.65
C ILE A 211 -25.38 -28.92 0.49
N LEU A 212 -26.09 -29.75 -0.28
CA LEU A 212 -26.92 -29.36 -1.44
C LEU A 212 -28.20 -28.64 -1.01
N SER A 213 -28.03 -27.46 -0.44
CA SER A 213 -29.08 -26.53 -0.03
C SER A 213 -28.53 -25.09 -0.02
N PRO A 214 -29.38 -24.06 0.16
CA PRO A 214 -28.90 -22.68 0.29
C PRO A 214 -28.10 -22.41 1.58
N ARG A 215 -27.88 -23.42 2.44
CA ARG A 215 -27.12 -23.25 3.68
C ARG A 215 -25.66 -22.90 3.40
N ASP A 216 -25.17 -21.91 4.14
CA ASP A 216 -23.76 -21.55 4.17
C ASP A 216 -22.99 -22.41 5.18
N VAL A 217 -22.09 -23.24 4.67
CA VAL A 217 -21.11 -23.96 5.49
C VAL A 217 -19.74 -23.28 5.49
N HIS A 218 -19.49 -22.39 4.52
CA HIS A 218 -18.22 -21.70 4.37
C HIS A 218 -18.12 -20.46 5.27
N GLY A 219 -19.20 -19.69 5.35
CA GLY A 219 -19.38 -18.48 6.17
C GLY A 219 -19.30 -17.16 5.42
N HIS A 220 -18.80 -17.17 4.19
CA HIS A 220 -18.58 -15.95 3.40
C HIS A 220 -19.91 -15.29 3.01
N GLY A 221 -20.86 -16.04 2.46
CA GLY A 221 -22.19 -15.51 2.11
C GLY A 221 -22.99 -14.96 3.29
N THR A 222 -22.88 -15.59 4.46
CA THR A 222 -23.47 -15.08 5.70
C THR A 222 -22.86 -13.73 6.12
N HIS A 223 -21.55 -13.60 5.99
CA HIS A 223 -20.80 -12.39 6.33
C HIS A 223 -21.13 -11.23 5.38
N THR A 224 -21.13 -11.49 4.06
CA THR A 224 -21.43 -10.49 3.03
C THR A 224 -22.90 -10.05 3.08
N ALA A 225 -23.84 -10.98 3.21
CA ALA A 225 -25.27 -10.68 3.32
C ALA A 225 -25.61 -9.85 4.56
N SER A 226 -25.02 -10.18 5.72
CA SER A 226 -25.23 -9.40 6.95
C SER A 226 -24.56 -8.02 6.88
N THR A 227 -23.45 -7.88 6.16
CA THR A 227 -22.82 -6.57 5.88
C THR A 227 -23.71 -5.69 4.98
N ALA A 228 -24.32 -6.24 3.95
CA ALA A 228 -25.17 -5.45 3.03
C ALA A 228 -26.52 -5.08 3.66
N GLY A 229 -27.18 -6.07 4.26
CA GLY A 229 -28.56 -5.95 4.69
C GLY A 229 -28.86 -6.63 6.02
N GLY A 230 -27.90 -6.90 6.91
CA GLY A 230 -28.18 -7.46 8.23
C GLY A 230 -29.04 -6.54 9.10
N ASN A 231 -29.91 -7.13 9.92
CA ASN A 231 -30.69 -6.43 10.94
C ASN A 231 -29.77 -5.87 12.05
N VAL A 232 -30.31 -4.99 12.87
CA VAL A 232 -29.59 -4.39 14.00
C VAL A 232 -29.45 -5.42 15.11
N VAL A 233 -28.22 -5.81 15.45
CA VAL A 233 -27.93 -6.74 16.55
C VAL A 233 -26.99 -6.11 17.55
N HIS A 234 -27.45 -6.01 18.80
CA HIS A 234 -26.69 -5.43 19.91
C HIS A 234 -25.71 -6.45 20.53
N ASN A 235 -24.66 -5.93 21.18
CA ASN A 235 -23.67 -6.71 21.93
C ASN A 235 -22.93 -7.79 21.10
N ALA A 236 -22.77 -7.56 19.80
CA ALA A 236 -21.95 -8.40 18.95
C ALA A 236 -20.47 -8.09 19.20
N SER A 237 -19.66 -9.14 19.37
CA SER A 237 -18.21 -9.06 19.54
C SER A 237 -17.59 -10.39 19.15
N ILE A 238 -16.27 -10.40 18.95
CA ILE A 238 -15.47 -11.62 18.92
C ILE A 238 -14.53 -11.59 20.12
N PHE A 239 -14.76 -12.45 21.10
CA PHE A 239 -13.99 -12.48 22.36
C PHE A 239 -13.89 -11.11 23.07
N GLY A 240 -14.93 -10.27 22.95
CA GLY A 240 -14.94 -8.90 23.49
C GLY A 240 -14.29 -7.84 22.58
N LEU A 241 -13.54 -8.25 21.54
CA LEU A 241 -13.02 -7.34 20.52
C LEU A 241 -14.11 -6.88 19.57
N GLY A 242 -14.04 -5.61 19.16
CA GLY A 242 -15.03 -4.99 18.29
C GLY A 242 -16.44 -4.91 18.88
N ALA A 243 -16.57 -5.05 20.21
CA ALA A 243 -17.85 -5.10 20.89
C ALA A 243 -18.73 -3.91 20.55
N GLY A 244 -19.97 -4.18 20.16
CA GLY A 244 -20.86 -3.15 19.66
C GLY A 244 -22.18 -3.65 19.08
N THR A 245 -22.86 -2.79 18.34
CA THR A 245 -24.02 -3.15 17.51
C THR A 245 -23.57 -3.39 16.08
N VAL A 246 -23.84 -4.58 15.56
CA VAL A 246 -23.65 -4.94 14.14
C VAL A 246 -24.93 -4.73 13.37
N ARG A 247 -24.82 -4.25 12.13
CA ARG A 247 -25.93 -3.98 11.23
C ARG A 247 -25.44 -3.95 9.79
N GLY A 248 -26.32 -4.21 8.83
CA GLY A 248 -26.01 -4.04 7.41
C GLY A 248 -26.24 -2.61 6.93
N GLY A 249 -25.73 -2.27 5.74
CA GLY A 249 -25.85 -0.94 5.12
C GLY A 249 -27.29 -0.43 5.02
N ALA A 250 -28.21 -1.33 4.68
CA ALA A 250 -29.65 -1.09 4.64
C ALA A 250 -30.36 -2.06 5.61
N PRO A 251 -30.46 -1.75 6.92
CA PRO A 251 -30.94 -2.69 7.92
C PRO A 251 -32.36 -3.22 7.69
N ARG A 252 -33.21 -2.47 6.98
CA ARG A 252 -34.61 -2.81 6.68
C ARG A 252 -34.85 -3.31 5.25
N ALA A 253 -33.82 -3.38 4.41
CA ALA A 253 -33.91 -4.03 3.11
C ALA A 253 -34.20 -5.53 3.25
N ARG A 254 -34.91 -6.11 2.29
CA ARG A 254 -35.11 -7.55 2.20
C ARG A 254 -33.85 -8.19 1.59
N VAL A 255 -33.54 -9.41 2.00
CA VAL A 255 -32.37 -10.17 1.51
C VAL A 255 -32.85 -11.41 0.77
N ALA A 256 -32.28 -11.65 -0.41
CA ALA A 256 -32.49 -12.85 -1.21
C ALA A 256 -31.14 -13.52 -1.51
N ILE A 257 -31.06 -14.83 -1.32
CA ILE A 257 -29.78 -15.56 -1.39
C ILE A 257 -29.75 -16.47 -2.61
N TYR A 258 -28.65 -16.42 -3.34
CA TYR A 258 -28.41 -17.19 -4.54
C TYR A 258 -27.06 -17.92 -4.38
N LYS A 259 -27.07 -19.13 -3.80
CA LYS A 259 -25.84 -19.89 -3.56
C LYS A 259 -25.29 -20.43 -4.89
N ALA A 260 -24.16 -19.90 -5.34
CA ALA A 260 -23.47 -20.36 -6.56
C ALA A 260 -22.02 -20.78 -6.30
N CYS A 261 -21.55 -20.62 -5.05
CA CYS A 261 -20.19 -20.93 -4.65
C CYS A 261 -20.14 -22.12 -3.68
N TRP A 262 -19.17 -23.01 -3.90
CA TRP A 262 -19.05 -24.30 -3.22
C TRP A 262 -17.60 -24.55 -2.80
N ASN A 263 -17.39 -25.21 -1.65
CA ASN A 263 -16.06 -25.61 -1.20
C ASN A 263 -15.50 -26.78 -2.03
N THR A 264 -14.24 -26.67 -2.43
CA THR A 264 -13.48 -27.73 -3.13
C THR A 264 -12.39 -28.34 -2.23
N PRO A 265 -11.89 -29.58 -2.47
CA PRO A 265 -10.87 -30.26 -1.68
C PRO A 265 -9.52 -29.53 -1.51
N LYS A 266 -9.29 -28.42 -2.21
CA LYS A 266 -8.12 -27.55 -2.04
C LYS A 266 -8.39 -26.37 -1.09
N ASP A 267 -9.45 -26.44 -0.28
CA ASP A 267 -9.88 -25.41 0.67
C ASP A 267 -10.12 -24.02 0.04
N GLN A 268 -10.43 -23.97 -1.26
CA GLN A 268 -10.86 -22.74 -1.94
C GLN A 268 -12.32 -22.90 -2.35
N ALA A 269 -13.18 -22.04 -1.80
CA ALA A 269 -14.55 -21.89 -2.29
C ALA A 269 -14.48 -21.32 -3.71
N GLY A 270 -15.07 -22.03 -4.67
CA GLY A 270 -15.13 -21.64 -6.08
C GLY A 270 -16.57 -21.49 -6.55
N CYS A 271 -16.81 -20.63 -7.53
CA CYS A 271 -18.12 -20.41 -8.13
C CYS A 271 -18.03 -20.69 -9.62
N SER A 272 -18.92 -21.51 -10.17
CA SER A 272 -18.94 -21.75 -11.61
C SER A 272 -19.60 -20.59 -12.34
N GLY A 273 -19.07 -20.22 -13.52
CA GLY A 273 -19.65 -19.16 -14.34
C GLY A 273 -21.11 -19.44 -14.70
N ALA A 274 -21.43 -20.70 -15.01
CA ALA A 274 -22.80 -21.13 -15.33
C ALA A 274 -23.76 -20.96 -14.14
N GLY A 275 -23.34 -21.38 -12.92
CA GLY A 275 -24.14 -21.21 -11.72
C GLY A 275 -24.38 -19.74 -11.37
N VAL A 276 -23.35 -18.90 -11.53
CA VAL A 276 -23.43 -17.45 -11.29
C VAL A 276 -24.39 -16.77 -12.28
N LEU A 277 -24.31 -17.09 -13.57
CA LEU A 277 -25.22 -16.51 -14.57
C LEU A 277 -26.67 -16.95 -14.34
N LYS A 278 -26.90 -18.22 -14.00
CA LYS A 278 -28.24 -18.70 -13.68
C LYS A 278 -28.81 -18.03 -12.43
N ALA A 279 -27.97 -17.81 -11.41
CA ALA A 279 -28.33 -17.04 -10.23
C ALA A 279 -28.76 -15.61 -10.56
N MET A 280 -28.05 -14.92 -11.45
CA MET A 280 -28.42 -13.57 -11.89
C MET A 280 -29.72 -13.54 -12.68
N ASP A 281 -29.91 -14.51 -13.59
CA ASP A 281 -31.14 -14.65 -14.38
C ASP A 281 -32.37 -14.82 -13.48
N ASP A 282 -32.31 -15.74 -12.52
CA ASP A 282 -33.38 -15.92 -11.52
C ASP A 282 -33.55 -14.66 -10.65
N ALA A 283 -32.47 -13.96 -10.29
CA ALA A 283 -32.56 -12.72 -9.52
C ALA A 283 -33.28 -11.58 -10.27
N VAL A 284 -33.05 -11.47 -11.59
CA VAL A 284 -33.78 -10.53 -12.46
C VAL A 284 -35.26 -10.90 -12.48
N HIS A 285 -35.59 -12.17 -12.71
CA HIS A 285 -36.96 -12.67 -12.71
C HIS A 285 -37.67 -12.43 -11.36
N ASP A 286 -36.97 -12.70 -10.26
CA ASP A 286 -37.49 -12.64 -8.90
C ASP A 286 -37.76 -11.20 -8.42
N GLY A 287 -37.23 -10.19 -9.12
CA GLY A 287 -37.50 -8.77 -8.87
C GLY A 287 -36.53 -8.10 -7.90
N VAL A 288 -35.26 -8.54 -7.88
CA VAL A 288 -34.17 -7.93 -7.10
C VAL A 288 -33.89 -6.50 -7.57
N ASP A 289 -33.53 -5.58 -6.65
CA ASP A 289 -33.18 -4.19 -6.99
C ASP A 289 -31.67 -3.97 -7.11
N VAL A 290 -30.88 -4.67 -6.29
CA VAL A 290 -29.43 -4.56 -6.21
C VAL A 290 -28.84 -5.96 -6.04
N LEU A 291 -27.82 -6.29 -6.82
CA LEU A 291 -27.11 -7.55 -6.70
C LEU A 291 -25.70 -7.31 -6.16
N SER A 292 -25.36 -8.00 -5.08
CA SER A 292 -24.05 -7.98 -4.43
C SER A 292 -23.30 -9.26 -4.77
N LEU A 293 -22.16 -9.12 -5.44
CA LEU A 293 -21.31 -10.24 -5.88
C LEU A 293 -19.90 -10.07 -5.34
N SER A 294 -19.61 -10.74 -4.24
CA SER A 294 -18.29 -10.75 -3.61
C SER A 294 -17.42 -11.89 -4.14
N ILE A 295 -17.39 -12.01 -5.47
CA ILE A 295 -16.71 -13.08 -6.20
C ILE A 295 -15.77 -12.50 -7.25
N GLY A 296 -14.70 -13.24 -7.54
CA GLY A 296 -13.68 -12.91 -8.54
C GLY A 296 -13.58 -13.98 -9.63
N GLY A 297 -12.69 -13.76 -10.60
CA GLY A 297 -12.48 -14.61 -11.77
C GLY A 297 -12.79 -13.92 -13.09
N PRO A 298 -12.56 -14.58 -14.24
CA PRO A 298 -12.81 -14.02 -15.57
C PRO A 298 -14.32 -13.93 -15.86
N LEU A 299 -15.03 -13.07 -15.12
CA LEU A 299 -16.47 -12.89 -15.13
C LEU A 299 -16.90 -11.61 -15.87
N ASP A 300 -16.09 -11.10 -16.79
CA ASP A 300 -16.53 -10.08 -17.75
C ASP A 300 -17.40 -10.77 -18.82
N ASP A 301 -18.57 -11.26 -18.38
CA ASP A 301 -19.59 -11.93 -19.19
C ASP A 301 -20.63 -10.91 -19.67
N ALA A 302 -21.01 -11.00 -20.95
CA ALA A 302 -22.00 -10.12 -21.58
C ALA A 302 -23.38 -10.19 -20.90
N GLY A 303 -23.72 -11.30 -20.24
CA GLY A 303 -24.93 -11.48 -19.45
C GLY A 303 -25.08 -10.46 -18.32
N THR A 304 -23.97 -9.98 -17.75
CA THR A 304 -24.01 -8.93 -16.72
C THR A 304 -24.56 -7.60 -17.25
N LEU A 305 -24.39 -7.31 -18.55
CA LEU A 305 -24.98 -6.14 -19.18
C LEU A 305 -26.50 -6.23 -19.27
N HIS A 306 -27.06 -7.42 -19.54
CA HIS A 306 -28.51 -7.64 -19.56
C HIS A 306 -29.15 -7.39 -18.18
N VAL A 307 -28.46 -7.77 -17.11
CA VAL A 307 -28.90 -7.52 -15.74
C VAL A 307 -28.93 -6.02 -15.44
N VAL A 308 -27.86 -5.28 -15.79
CA VAL A 308 -27.82 -3.82 -15.63
C VAL A 308 -28.86 -3.12 -16.51
N ALA A 309 -29.04 -3.57 -17.75
CA ALA A 309 -30.06 -3.04 -18.66
C ALA A 309 -31.49 -3.28 -18.17
N SER A 310 -31.70 -4.30 -17.33
CA SER A 310 -32.98 -4.57 -16.65
C SER A 310 -33.24 -3.64 -15.45
N GLY A 311 -32.31 -2.71 -15.17
CA GLY A 311 -32.45 -1.70 -14.10
C GLY A 311 -31.88 -2.12 -12.75
N ILE A 312 -31.16 -3.25 -12.68
CA ILE A 312 -30.55 -3.77 -11.45
C ILE A 312 -29.10 -3.32 -11.36
N THR A 313 -28.70 -2.71 -10.25
CA THR A 313 -27.29 -2.34 -10.03
C THR A 313 -26.49 -3.57 -9.62
N LEU A 314 -25.46 -3.90 -10.40
CA LEU A 314 -24.47 -4.94 -10.08
C LEU A 314 -23.26 -4.35 -9.35
N VAL A 315 -23.02 -4.81 -8.12
CA VAL A 315 -21.86 -4.42 -7.31
C VAL A 315 -20.93 -5.60 -7.18
N TYR A 316 -19.67 -5.40 -7.54
CA TYR A 316 -18.64 -6.43 -7.56
C TYR A 316 -17.43 -6.05 -6.70
N SER A 317 -16.79 -7.04 -6.08
CA SER A 317 -15.45 -6.90 -5.52
C SER A 317 -14.39 -6.72 -6.61
N ALA A 318 -13.39 -5.87 -6.38
CA ALA A 318 -12.28 -5.64 -7.31
C ALA A 318 -11.26 -6.78 -7.41
N GLY A 319 -11.22 -7.69 -6.42
CA GLY A 319 -10.21 -8.75 -6.30
C GLY A 319 -9.22 -8.49 -5.15
N ASN A 320 -8.51 -9.53 -4.73
CA ASN A 320 -7.61 -9.51 -3.58
C ASN A 320 -6.15 -9.84 -3.97
N ASP A 321 -5.78 -9.67 -5.24
CA ASP A 321 -4.46 -10.00 -5.79
C ASP A 321 -3.53 -8.76 -5.85
N GLY A 322 -3.90 -7.67 -5.16
CA GLY A 322 -3.07 -6.49 -5.02
C GLY A 322 -1.77 -6.75 -4.24
N PRO A 323 -0.82 -5.80 -4.23
CA PRO A 323 -1.01 -4.42 -4.68
C PRO A 323 -0.53 -4.18 -6.12
N ILE A 324 -0.24 -5.24 -6.89
CA ILE A 324 0.34 -5.08 -8.22
C ILE A 324 -0.67 -4.46 -9.18
N ALA A 325 -0.21 -3.58 -10.08
CA ALA A 325 -1.05 -3.02 -11.15
C ALA A 325 -1.62 -4.12 -12.06
N GLN A 326 -2.75 -3.84 -12.73
CA GLN A 326 -3.44 -4.76 -13.64
C GLN A 326 -3.95 -6.07 -12.99
N THR A 327 -4.23 -6.04 -11.69
CA THR A 327 -4.80 -7.16 -10.93
C THR A 327 -6.31 -7.02 -10.70
N VAL A 328 -6.91 -5.88 -11.10
CA VAL A 328 -8.34 -5.64 -10.96
C VAL A 328 -9.16 -6.59 -11.83
N GLU A 329 -10.17 -7.19 -11.22
CA GLU A 329 -11.15 -8.06 -11.86
C GLU A 329 -12.51 -7.34 -12.00
N ASN A 330 -13.49 -7.99 -12.65
CA ASN A 330 -14.86 -7.46 -12.83
C ASN A 330 -14.84 -6.05 -13.45
N SER A 331 -14.13 -5.92 -14.58
CA SER A 331 -13.68 -4.63 -15.07
C SER A 331 -14.61 -3.98 -16.10
N SER A 332 -15.74 -4.62 -16.41
CA SER A 332 -16.72 -4.12 -17.36
C SER A 332 -17.28 -2.72 -16.99
N PRO A 333 -17.54 -1.84 -17.99
CA PRO A 333 -17.91 -0.44 -17.75
C PRO A 333 -19.22 -0.25 -16.97
N TRP A 334 -20.18 -1.15 -17.16
CA TRP A 334 -21.51 -1.11 -16.54
C TRP A 334 -21.53 -1.65 -15.10
N LEU A 335 -20.47 -2.31 -14.64
CA LEU A 335 -20.34 -2.82 -13.27
C LEU A 335 -19.88 -1.72 -12.30
N LEU A 336 -20.28 -1.81 -11.03
CA LEU A 336 -19.73 -1.02 -9.94
C LEU A 336 -18.71 -1.85 -9.16
N THR A 337 -17.42 -1.64 -9.42
CA THR A 337 -16.30 -2.44 -8.91
C THR A 337 -15.64 -1.78 -7.71
N VAL A 338 -15.50 -2.51 -6.60
CA VAL A 338 -15.21 -1.92 -5.27
C VAL A 338 -13.86 -2.38 -4.72
N ALA A 339 -13.01 -1.40 -4.39
CA ALA A 339 -11.75 -1.58 -3.66
C ALA A 339 -11.95 -1.64 -2.15
N ALA A 340 -11.03 -2.32 -1.46
CA ALA A 340 -11.03 -2.44 -0.01
C ALA A 340 -10.14 -1.37 0.63
N ALA A 341 -10.66 -0.70 1.65
CA ALA A 341 -9.90 0.24 2.46
C ALA A 341 -10.13 0.01 3.97
N THR A 342 -9.20 0.52 4.78
CA THR A 342 -9.22 0.42 6.24
C THR A 342 -10.30 1.31 6.87
N THR A 343 -10.69 0.98 8.10
CA THR A 343 -11.45 1.87 9.00
C THR A 343 -10.53 2.46 10.04
N ASP A 344 -10.99 3.42 10.84
CA ASP A 344 -10.26 3.99 11.98
C ASP A 344 -10.35 3.16 13.26
N ARG A 345 -10.43 1.82 13.11
CA ARG A 345 -10.38 0.85 14.19
C ARG A 345 -9.09 0.05 14.10
N SER A 346 -8.38 -0.04 15.21
CA SER A 346 -7.17 -0.84 15.37
C SER A 346 -7.26 -1.75 16.61
N PHE A 347 -6.39 -2.76 16.65
CA PHE A 347 -6.32 -3.75 17.73
C PHE A 347 -4.93 -3.76 18.37
N PRO A 348 -4.52 -2.67 19.06
CA PRO A 348 -3.20 -2.56 19.63
C PRO A 348 -2.91 -3.63 20.69
N VAL A 349 -1.66 -4.08 20.70
CA VAL A 349 -0.99 -4.79 21.79
C VAL A 349 0.30 -4.06 22.13
N VAL A 350 0.68 -4.04 23.41
CA VAL A 350 1.90 -3.41 23.91
C VAL A 350 2.90 -4.50 24.24
N ILE A 351 4.12 -4.40 23.70
CA ILE A 351 5.27 -5.24 24.03
C ILE A 351 6.12 -4.45 25.03
N THR A 352 6.12 -4.85 26.29
CA THR A 352 6.96 -4.28 27.34
C THR A 352 8.21 -5.15 27.50
N LEU A 353 9.39 -4.61 27.18
CA LEU A 353 10.67 -5.28 27.39
C LEU A 353 11.10 -5.22 28.86
N GLY A 354 12.05 -6.07 29.27
CA GLY A 354 12.55 -6.11 30.65
C GLY A 354 13.25 -4.84 31.13
N ASN A 355 13.61 -3.93 30.21
CA ASN A 355 14.14 -2.59 30.49
C ASN A 355 13.05 -1.49 30.52
N ASN A 356 11.77 -1.88 30.57
CA ASN A 356 10.58 -1.01 30.55
C ASN A 356 10.36 -0.21 29.24
N GLN A 357 11.08 -0.52 28.16
CA GLN A 357 10.71 0.01 26.84
C GLN A 357 9.42 -0.65 26.35
N GLU A 358 8.50 0.16 25.84
CA GLU A 358 7.21 -0.32 25.35
C GLU A 358 7.10 -0.15 23.85
N PHE A 359 6.53 -1.15 23.16
CA PHE A 359 6.27 -1.10 21.73
C PHE A 359 4.83 -1.45 21.39
N VAL A 360 4.14 -0.58 20.66
CA VAL A 360 2.80 -0.89 20.16
C VAL A 360 2.88 -1.59 18.81
N ALA A 361 2.19 -2.73 18.75
CA ALA A 361 1.94 -3.56 17.59
C ALA A 361 0.43 -3.85 17.49
N GLN A 362 -0.01 -4.69 16.57
CA GLN A 362 -1.42 -5.07 16.44
C GLN A 362 -1.59 -6.59 16.41
N SER A 363 -2.61 -7.14 17.10
CA SER A 363 -2.89 -8.57 17.14
C SER A 363 -4.36 -8.88 17.47
N LEU A 364 -4.84 -10.08 17.09
CA LEU A 364 -6.24 -10.55 17.24
C LEU A 364 -6.37 -11.86 18.04
N VAL A 365 -5.34 -12.25 18.79
CA VAL A 365 -5.20 -13.62 19.31
C VAL A 365 -6.18 -13.98 20.45
N ARG A 366 -6.76 -15.17 20.33
CA ARG A 366 -7.70 -15.83 21.26
C ARG A 366 -7.13 -16.20 22.64
N THR A 367 -5.88 -16.63 22.72
CA THR A 367 -5.38 -17.41 23.88
C THR A 367 -5.01 -16.60 25.11
N TRP A 368 -5.27 -15.31 25.10
CA TRP A 368 -5.03 -14.45 26.24
C TRP A 368 -6.19 -14.50 27.23
N GLN A 369 -6.17 -15.47 28.14
CA GLN A 369 -7.12 -15.50 29.26
C GLN A 369 -6.72 -14.55 30.40
N SER A 370 -5.44 -14.13 30.44
CA SER A 370 -4.88 -13.16 31.39
C SER A 370 -3.69 -12.43 30.76
N GLU A 371 -3.29 -11.28 31.31
CA GLU A 371 -2.06 -10.60 30.86
C GLU A 371 -0.86 -11.53 30.97
N SER A 372 -0.02 -11.56 29.91
CA SER A 372 1.21 -12.34 29.95
C SER A 372 2.13 -11.80 31.04
N GLN A 373 2.71 -12.71 31.82
CA GLN A 373 3.86 -12.40 32.67
C GLN A 373 5.12 -12.28 31.81
N PHE A 374 6.12 -11.55 32.30
CA PHE A 374 7.44 -11.51 31.67
C PHE A 374 7.96 -12.91 31.39
N SER A 375 8.28 -13.17 30.13
CA SER A 375 8.83 -14.43 29.65
C SER A 375 10.11 -14.15 28.89
N GLU A 376 11.07 -15.07 28.99
CA GLU A 376 12.35 -14.96 28.28
C GLU A 376 12.14 -14.97 26.76
N ILE A 377 12.94 -14.21 26.04
CA ILE A 377 12.93 -14.17 24.57
C ILE A 377 13.98 -15.14 24.05
N GLN A 378 13.56 -16.08 23.19
CA GLN A 378 14.44 -16.91 22.39
C GLN A 378 14.59 -16.29 21.00
N ALA A 379 15.79 -15.80 20.67
CA ALA A 379 16.08 -15.17 19.40
C ALA A 379 16.58 -16.16 18.34
N TYR A 380 16.18 -15.96 17.08
CA TYR A 380 16.66 -16.65 15.89
C TYR A 380 17.08 -15.63 14.82
N HIS A 381 18.08 -15.96 13.98
CA HIS A 381 18.68 -15.02 13.02
C HIS A 381 18.66 -15.56 11.60
N GLY A 382 18.29 -14.73 10.62
CA GLY A 382 18.43 -15.09 9.20
C GLY A 382 17.68 -16.35 8.82
N ALA A 383 18.40 -17.33 8.27
CA ALA A 383 17.85 -18.62 7.85
C ALA A 383 17.48 -19.53 9.03
N ASP A 384 17.96 -19.24 10.25
CA ASP A 384 17.64 -20.04 11.44
C ASP A 384 16.22 -19.81 11.93
N CYS A 385 15.58 -18.70 11.54
CA CYS A 385 14.16 -18.46 11.76
C CYS A 385 13.31 -19.26 10.76
N ASP A 386 13.32 -20.58 10.88
CA ASP A 386 12.43 -21.49 10.16
C ASP A 386 11.73 -22.41 11.18
N ALA A 387 10.51 -22.83 10.84
CA ALA A 387 9.72 -23.72 11.69
C ALA A 387 10.44 -25.03 12.01
N ASP A 388 11.26 -25.53 11.10
CA ASP A 388 12.00 -26.78 11.26
C ASP A 388 13.15 -26.66 12.30
N ASN A 389 13.56 -25.43 12.62
CA ASN A 389 14.58 -25.12 13.64
C ASN A 389 13.98 -24.78 15.02
N ILE A 390 12.65 -24.76 15.14
CA ILE A 390 11.97 -24.51 16.41
C ILE A 390 11.86 -25.82 17.20
N ASP A 391 12.73 -25.98 18.19
CA ASP A 391 12.80 -27.17 19.04
C ASP A 391 12.26 -26.91 20.46
N SER A 392 12.48 -27.86 21.38
CA SER A 392 11.99 -27.81 22.76
C SER A 392 12.62 -26.69 23.61
N ASN A 393 13.67 -26.00 23.15
CA ASN A 393 14.30 -24.89 23.87
C ASN A 393 13.39 -23.67 24.00
N VAL A 394 12.34 -23.57 23.18
CA VAL A 394 11.36 -22.49 23.25
C VAL A 394 10.32 -22.67 24.35
N LYS A 395 10.35 -23.79 25.09
CA LYS A 395 9.36 -24.10 26.13
C LYS A 395 9.30 -23.00 27.19
N GLY A 396 8.14 -22.34 27.31
CA GLY A 396 7.90 -21.25 28.24
C GLY A 396 8.47 -19.88 27.81
N LYS A 397 9.06 -19.78 26.62
CA LYS A 397 9.71 -18.57 26.07
C LYS A 397 8.88 -17.92 24.95
N ILE A 398 9.20 -16.68 24.61
CA ILE A 398 8.68 -15.96 23.43
C ILE A 398 9.71 -16.09 22.31
N VAL A 399 9.29 -16.55 21.14
CA VAL A 399 10.19 -16.63 19.97
C VAL A 399 10.27 -15.26 19.31
N PHE A 400 11.48 -14.78 19.05
CA PHE A 400 11.74 -13.56 18.28
C PHE A 400 12.63 -13.90 17.09
N CYS A 401 12.27 -13.42 15.90
CA CYS A 401 13.11 -13.57 14.73
C CYS A 401 13.70 -12.25 14.26
N PHE A 402 14.99 -12.27 13.96
CA PHE A 402 15.71 -11.12 13.43
C PHE A 402 16.14 -11.35 11.99
N LEU A 403 15.74 -10.42 11.11
CA LEU A 403 16.19 -10.21 9.73
C LEU A 403 16.57 -11.47 8.93
N GLY A 404 15.62 -11.97 8.11
CA GLY A 404 15.82 -12.98 7.06
C GLY A 404 14.94 -12.68 5.83
N LYS A 405 15.15 -13.40 4.71
CA LYS A 405 14.24 -13.37 3.54
C LYS A 405 12.93 -14.06 3.94
N PHE A 406 12.02 -13.28 4.52
CA PHE A 406 10.76 -13.78 5.08
C PHE A 406 9.68 -13.85 3.99
N ASN A 407 8.96 -14.96 3.88
CA ASN A 407 7.68 -15.01 3.18
C ASN A 407 6.56 -14.88 4.24
N PRO A 408 5.99 -13.67 4.43
CA PRO A 408 5.16 -13.39 5.60
C PRO A 408 3.93 -14.28 5.75
N ALA A 409 3.37 -14.80 4.66
CA ALA A 409 2.15 -15.59 4.69
C ALA A 409 2.37 -17.09 4.97
N ALA A 410 3.53 -17.66 4.64
CA ALA A 410 3.79 -19.09 4.87
C ALA A 410 4.54 -19.33 6.20
N ASP A 411 5.50 -18.46 6.52
CA ASP A 411 6.43 -18.69 7.61
C ASP A 411 5.80 -18.39 8.97
N PHE A 412 4.94 -17.36 9.08
CA PHE A 412 4.31 -17.01 10.36
C PHE A 412 3.47 -18.17 10.93
N TYR A 413 2.66 -18.84 10.10
CA TYR A 413 1.77 -19.91 10.54
C TYR A 413 2.58 -21.15 10.94
N ARG A 414 3.57 -21.53 10.12
CA ARG A 414 4.46 -22.66 10.41
C ARG A 414 5.24 -22.44 11.70
N ILE A 415 5.91 -21.29 11.84
CA ILE A 415 6.70 -20.95 13.03
C ILE A 415 5.82 -20.90 14.27
N THR A 416 4.67 -20.21 14.19
CA THR A 416 3.77 -20.09 15.36
C THR A 416 3.24 -21.44 15.81
N ASN A 417 2.88 -22.33 14.87
CA ASN A 417 2.44 -23.68 15.22
C ASN A 417 3.59 -24.55 15.77
N ALA A 418 4.79 -24.47 15.20
CA ALA A 418 5.96 -25.18 15.72
C ALA A 418 6.32 -24.70 17.13
N THR A 419 6.29 -23.38 17.38
CA THR A 419 6.48 -22.81 18.71
C THR A 419 5.41 -23.28 19.69
N ALA A 420 4.14 -23.31 19.28
CA ALA A 420 3.05 -23.80 20.13
C ALA A 420 3.20 -25.29 20.46
N ALA A 421 3.57 -26.12 19.47
CA ALA A 421 3.77 -27.56 19.65
C ALA A 421 4.92 -27.87 20.62
N ASN A 422 5.96 -27.03 20.64
CA ASN A 422 7.10 -27.14 21.55
C ASN A 422 6.90 -26.40 22.90
N GLY A 423 5.70 -25.85 23.15
CA GLY A 423 5.34 -25.24 24.44
C GLY A 423 5.82 -23.81 24.64
N GLY A 424 6.13 -23.08 23.56
CA GLY A 424 6.40 -21.64 23.62
C GLY A 424 5.15 -20.81 23.91
N LYS A 425 5.34 -19.55 24.32
CA LYS A 425 4.29 -18.66 24.83
C LYS A 425 3.82 -17.59 23.85
N GLY A 426 4.54 -17.37 22.75
CA GLY A 426 4.20 -16.38 21.73
C GLY A 426 5.33 -16.18 20.72
N VAL A 427 5.06 -15.46 19.64
CA VAL A 427 6.01 -15.18 18.56
C VAL A 427 5.94 -13.70 18.17
N ILE A 428 7.12 -13.05 18.08
CA ILE A 428 7.31 -11.70 17.56
C ILE A 428 8.10 -11.81 16.25
N LEU A 429 7.52 -11.42 15.11
CA LEU A 429 8.17 -11.49 13.79
C LEU A 429 8.19 -10.12 13.10
N PRO A 430 9.28 -9.79 12.38
CA PRO A 430 9.32 -8.64 11.50
C PRO A 430 8.36 -8.82 10.32
N GLN A 431 7.55 -7.81 10.04
CA GLN A 431 6.69 -7.74 8.87
C GLN A 431 6.73 -6.32 8.29
N TYR A 432 6.59 -6.21 6.97
CA TYR A 432 6.25 -4.92 6.37
C TYR A 432 4.92 -4.42 6.96
N LYS A 433 4.76 -3.11 7.10
CA LYS A 433 3.50 -2.52 7.58
C LYS A 433 2.38 -2.84 6.57
N THR A 434 1.61 -3.89 6.82
CA THR A 434 0.52 -4.35 5.96
C THR A 434 -0.78 -4.47 6.75
N ASP A 435 -1.91 -4.10 6.16
CA ASP A 435 -3.24 -4.36 6.75
C ASP A 435 -3.70 -5.82 6.57
N LEU A 436 -2.82 -6.68 6.04
CA LEU A 436 -2.99 -8.13 6.00
C LEU A 436 -2.84 -8.69 7.42
N PHE A 437 -3.87 -8.50 8.22
CA PHE A 437 -4.17 -9.46 9.27
C PHE A 437 -4.76 -10.66 8.56
N LEU A 438 -4.05 -11.78 8.58
CA LEU A 438 -4.48 -13.07 8.03
C LEU A 438 -5.62 -13.61 8.90
N SER A 439 -6.77 -12.92 8.88
CA SER A 439 -7.85 -13.02 9.87
C SER A 439 -8.23 -14.46 10.11
N ASP A 440 -8.40 -15.25 9.05
CA ASP A 440 -8.93 -16.61 9.18
C ASP A 440 -7.92 -17.60 9.78
N LEU A 441 -6.62 -17.38 9.58
CA LEU A 441 -5.55 -18.22 10.15
C LEU A 441 -5.17 -17.77 11.57
N LEU A 442 -5.30 -16.49 11.91
CA LEU A 442 -4.92 -15.97 13.22
C LEU A 442 -5.80 -16.55 14.35
N PHE A 443 -7.06 -16.88 14.06
CA PHE A 443 -7.95 -17.47 15.06
C PHE A 443 -7.72 -18.97 15.29
N THR A 444 -7.01 -19.66 14.39
CA THR A 444 -6.61 -21.06 14.62
C THR A 444 -5.32 -21.19 15.43
N LEU A 445 -4.61 -20.06 15.66
CA LEU A 445 -3.38 -20.04 16.43
C LEU A 445 -3.64 -20.30 17.91
N LYS A 446 -2.83 -21.21 18.47
CA LYS A 446 -2.87 -21.58 19.89
C LYS A 446 -2.02 -20.68 20.78
N ILE A 447 -1.18 -19.83 20.20
CA ILE A 447 -0.34 -18.87 20.92
C ILE A 447 -0.35 -17.52 20.19
N PRO A 448 0.05 -16.43 20.86
CA PRO A 448 0.07 -15.09 20.29
C PRO A 448 1.09 -14.92 19.17
N PHE A 449 0.64 -14.32 18.08
CA PHE A 449 1.48 -13.80 17.00
C PHE A 449 1.43 -12.27 16.99
N ILE A 450 2.61 -11.64 17.02
CA ILE A 450 2.77 -10.19 17.10
C ILE A 450 3.67 -9.74 15.94
N PRO A 451 3.09 -9.23 14.85
CA PRO A 451 3.86 -8.62 13.77
C PRO A 451 4.37 -7.24 14.22
N VAL A 452 5.65 -7.00 14.01
CA VAL A 452 6.31 -5.71 14.27
C VAL A 452 7.02 -5.21 13.03
N ASP A 453 7.12 -3.89 12.86
CA ASP A 453 7.91 -3.35 11.76
C ASP A 453 9.42 -3.55 11.98
N TYR A 454 10.21 -3.33 10.93
CA TYR A 454 11.65 -3.51 10.98
C TYR A 454 12.37 -2.51 11.90
N GLU A 455 11.77 -1.34 12.20
CA GLU A 455 12.32 -0.35 13.14
C GLU A 455 12.21 -0.88 14.58
N ILE A 456 11.02 -1.36 14.95
CA ILE A 456 10.75 -2.00 16.25
C ILE A 456 11.60 -3.27 16.39
N THR A 457 11.69 -4.08 15.34
CA THR A 457 12.50 -5.31 15.31
C THR A 457 13.95 -5.01 15.65
N TYR A 458 14.52 -3.95 15.06
CA TYR A 458 15.90 -3.57 15.34
C TYR A 458 16.09 -3.09 16.79
N LYS A 459 15.15 -2.30 17.32
CA LYS A 459 15.21 -1.85 18.74
C LYS A 459 15.11 -3.02 19.72
N ILE A 460 14.24 -4.01 19.45
CA ILE A 460 14.17 -5.24 20.24
C ILE A 460 15.51 -6.00 20.14
N TYR A 461 16.10 -6.08 18.94
CA TYR A 461 17.41 -6.72 18.77
C TYR A 461 18.54 -6.04 19.54
N GLN A 462 18.58 -4.70 19.57
CA GLN A 462 19.55 -3.97 20.41
C GLN A 462 19.38 -4.34 21.89
N TYR A 463 18.15 -4.37 22.39
CA TYR A 463 17.86 -4.83 23.74
C TYR A 463 18.36 -6.27 23.99
N LEU A 464 18.17 -7.19 23.03
CA LEU A 464 18.64 -8.57 23.14
C LEU A 464 20.17 -8.68 23.26
N MET A 465 20.92 -7.79 22.61
CA MET A 465 22.40 -7.78 22.67
C MET A 465 22.96 -7.20 23.97
N GLU A 466 22.18 -6.36 24.65
CA GLU A 466 22.59 -5.69 25.89
C GLU A 466 22.22 -6.47 27.16
N ASN A 467 21.49 -7.58 27.06
CA ASN A 467 20.90 -8.29 28.20
C ASN A 467 21.15 -9.80 28.11
N ASP A 468 21.74 -10.38 29.16
CA ASP A 468 22.05 -11.83 29.22
C ASP A 468 20.79 -12.73 29.29
N VAL A 469 19.70 -12.22 29.87
CA VAL A 469 18.40 -12.93 29.97
C VAL A 469 17.28 -11.99 29.53
N PRO A 470 17.11 -11.77 28.21
CA PRO A 470 16.15 -10.82 27.69
C PRO A 470 14.73 -11.32 27.94
N LYS A 471 13.84 -10.43 28.40
CA LYS A 471 12.45 -10.76 28.72
C LYS A 471 11.50 -9.77 28.07
N ALA A 472 10.32 -10.24 27.71
CA ALA A 472 9.20 -9.39 27.32
C ALA A 472 7.90 -9.85 27.97
N LYS A 473 7.01 -8.89 28.19
CA LYS A 473 5.60 -9.06 28.48
C LYS A 473 4.85 -8.43 27.31
N ILE A 474 3.80 -9.09 26.84
CA ILE A 474 2.87 -8.53 25.85
C ILE A 474 1.57 -8.20 26.61
N SER A 475 0.78 -7.23 26.14
CA SER A 475 -0.53 -6.88 26.71
C SER A 475 -1.69 -7.49 25.93
N LEU A 476 -2.87 -7.54 26.57
CA LEU A 476 -4.11 -7.98 25.94
C LEU A 476 -4.48 -7.09 24.75
N PRO A 477 -4.92 -7.65 23.61
CA PRO A 477 -5.44 -6.83 22.52
C PRO A 477 -6.67 -6.06 22.99
N LYS A 478 -6.72 -4.76 22.66
CA LYS A 478 -7.85 -3.88 22.95
C LYS A 478 -8.45 -3.34 21.67
N THR A 479 -9.73 -2.98 21.67
CA THR A 479 -10.32 -2.27 20.52
C THR A 479 -10.13 -0.77 20.72
N MET A 480 -9.42 -0.12 19.80
CA MET A 480 -9.32 1.34 19.76
C MET A 480 -10.09 1.89 18.56
N ILE A 481 -10.76 3.02 18.75
CA ILE A 481 -11.56 3.71 17.75
C ILE A 481 -11.21 5.20 17.76
N GLY A 482 -10.80 5.73 16.61
CA GLY A 482 -10.68 7.16 16.39
C GLY A 482 -9.45 7.87 17.00
N SER A 483 -9.23 9.07 16.46
CA SER A 483 -8.26 10.13 16.81
C SER A 483 -6.76 9.89 16.63
N GLU A 484 -6.22 8.68 16.62
CA GLU A 484 -4.76 8.48 16.51
C GLU A 484 -4.28 7.92 15.16
N ASP A 485 -5.09 7.09 14.50
CA ASP A 485 -4.78 6.48 13.21
C ASP A 485 -5.42 7.23 12.01
N SER A 486 -4.63 7.42 10.95
CA SER A 486 -5.09 7.93 9.64
C SER A 486 -5.87 6.84 8.89
N ALA A 487 -7.14 7.12 8.54
CA ALA A 487 -8.00 6.21 7.78
C ALA A 487 -9.03 6.98 6.93
N PRO A 488 -9.40 6.48 5.74
CA PRO A 488 -9.06 5.16 5.21
C PRO A 488 -7.72 5.14 4.47
N LYS A 489 -7.12 3.95 4.41
CA LYS A 489 -6.01 3.62 3.51
C LYS A 489 -6.45 2.45 2.62
N VAL A 490 -6.13 2.48 1.32
CA VAL A 490 -6.41 1.35 0.41
C VAL A 490 -5.58 0.15 0.85
N ALA A 491 -6.24 -0.98 1.07
CA ALA A 491 -5.62 -2.17 1.60
C ALA A 491 -4.57 -2.74 0.64
N VAL A 492 -3.49 -3.31 1.19
CA VAL A 492 -2.40 -3.90 0.36
C VAL A 492 -2.90 -4.98 -0.59
N PHE A 493 -3.84 -5.82 -0.15
CA PHE A 493 -4.38 -6.90 -0.98
C PHE A 493 -5.39 -6.41 -2.03
N SER A 494 -5.94 -5.19 -1.90
CA SER A 494 -6.96 -4.72 -2.85
C SER A 494 -6.37 -4.67 -4.25
N SER A 495 -6.96 -5.38 -5.20
CA SER A 495 -6.50 -5.39 -6.59
C SER A 495 -6.51 -3.99 -7.21
N ARG A 496 -5.57 -3.73 -8.13
CA ARG A 496 -5.30 -2.39 -8.71
C ARG A 496 -5.52 -2.38 -10.22
N GLY A 497 -5.97 -1.23 -10.72
CA GLY A 497 -6.03 -0.95 -12.16
C GLY A 497 -4.66 -0.73 -12.81
N PRO A 498 -4.63 -0.35 -14.10
CA PRO A 498 -5.76 -0.32 -15.02
C PRO A 498 -6.27 -1.73 -15.35
N SER A 499 -7.50 -1.85 -15.88
CA SER A 499 -7.93 -3.10 -16.49
C SER A 499 -7.13 -3.39 -17.75
N TYR A 500 -6.65 -4.62 -17.91
CA TYR A 500 -6.03 -5.06 -19.16
C TYR A 500 -7.05 -5.37 -20.26
N ILE A 501 -8.33 -5.58 -19.91
CA ILE A 501 -9.46 -5.82 -20.82
C ILE A 501 -10.05 -4.50 -21.33
N TYR A 502 -10.30 -3.56 -20.41
CA TYR A 502 -10.87 -2.24 -20.69
C TYR A 502 -9.93 -1.10 -20.25
N PRO A 503 -8.75 -0.93 -20.86
CA PRO A 503 -7.79 0.11 -20.47
C PRO A 503 -8.31 1.56 -20.66
N GLY A 504 -9.39 1.72 -21.44
CA GLY A 504 -10.13 2.99 -21.59
C GLY A 504 -11.12 3.30 -20.46
N VAL A 505 -11.19 2.46 -19.42
CA VAL A 505 -12.06 2.64 -18.26
C VAL A 505 -11.24 2.56 -16.97
N ILE A 506 -11.38 3.57 -16.11
CA ILE A 506 -10.72 3.56 -14.78
C ILE A 506 -11.40 2.49 -13.91
N LYS A 507 -10.60 1.57 -13.37
CA LYS A 507 -11.02 0.57 -12.39
C LYS A 507 -9.97 0.49 -11.26
N PRO A 508 -10.38 0.20 -10.01
CA PRO A 508 -11.76 0.03 -9.53
C PRO A 508 -12.57 1.34 -9.64
N ASP A 509 -13.88 1.32 -9.42
CA ASP A 509 -14.73 2.52 -9.52
C ASP A 509 -14.72 3.34 -8.22
N ILE A 510 -14.67 2.67 -7.06
CA ILE A 510 -14.79 3.28 -5.74
C ILE A 510 -14.08 2.41 -4.67
N ALA A 511 -13.63 3.01 -3.57
CA ALA A 511 -13.17 2.30 -2.36
C ALA A 511 -14.20 2.36 -1.21
N ALA A 512 -14.28 1.30 -0.43
CA ALA A 512 -15.16 1.20 0.75
C ALA A 512 -14.52 0.34 1.87
N PRO A 513 -15.05 0.37 3.11
CA PRO A 513 -14.53 -0.45 4.21
C PRO A 513 -14.44 -1.94 3.85
N GLY A 514 -13.23 -2.50 3.90
CA GLY A 514 -12.99 -3.91 3.54
C GLY A 514 -11.95 -4.61 4.39
N VAL A 515 -11.45 -3.99 5.46
CA VAL A 515 -10.43 -4.56 6.35
C VAL A 515 -11.00 -4.75 7.75
N SER A 516 -10.85 -5.95 8.30
CA SER A 516 -11.26 -6.32 9.65
C SER A 516 -12.73 -5.98 9.93
N ILE A 517 -13.64 -6.36 9.04
CA ILE A 517 -15.09 -6.10 9.14
C ILE A 517 -15.75 -7.18 10.00
N LEU A 518 -16.49 -6.76 11.05
CA LEU A 518 -17.23 -7.67 11.93
C LEU A 518 -18.64 -7.90 11.37
N ALA A 519 -18.97 -9.13 10.99
CA ALA A 519 -20.31 -9.48 10.51
C ALA A 519 -20.66 -10.92 10.91
N ALA A 520 -21.88 -11.37 10.57
CA ALA A 520 -22.38 -12.67 11.01
C ALA A 520 -21.60 -13.83 10.38
N SER A 521 -21.45 -14.92 11.14
CA SER A 521 -20.79 -16.15 10.70
C SER A 521 -21.61 -17.39 11.10
N PRO A 522 -21.49 -18.51 10.36
CA PRO A 522 -22.03 -19.79 10.78
C PRO A 522 -21.42 -20.25 12.10
N LYS A 523 -22.19 -20.94 12.94
CA LYS A 523 -21.69 -21.58 14.17
C LYS A 523 -21.03 -22.93 13.86
N THR A 524 -19.92 -22.90 13.12
CA THR A 524 -19.14 -24.11 12.78
C THR A 524 -17.87 -24.20 13.63
N ALA A 525 -17.21 -25.36 13.60
CA ALA A 525 -15.90 -25.53 14.26
C ALA A 525 -14.83 -24.56 13.73
N LYS A 526 -14.90 -24.22 12.42
CA LYS A 526 -14.05 -23.20 11.78
C LYS A 526 -14.15 -21.83 12.48
N TYR A 527 -15.35 -21.46 12.93
CA TYR A 527 -15.63 -20.20 13.63
C TYR A 527 -15.79 -20.37 15.15
N GLU A 528 -15.39 -21.53 15.68
CA GLU A 528 -15.48 -21.88 17.11
C GLU A 528 -16.86 -21.63 17.74
N SER A 529 -17.91 -21.78 16.94
CA SER A 529 -19.30 -21.47 17.34
C SER A 529 -19.58 -20.00 17.72
N VAL A 530 -18.68 -19.06 17.41
CA VAL A 530 -18.92 -17.62 17.59
C VAL A 530 -19.84 -17.11 16.47
N PRO A 531 -20.92 -16.37 16.78
CA PRO A 531 -21.91 -15.94 15.78
C PRO A 531 -21.47 -14.75 14.91
N TYR A 532 -20.33 -14.12 15.24
CA TYR A 532 -19.77 -12.97 14.52
C TYR A 532 -18.26 -13.09 14.39
N HIS A 533 -17.71 -12.66 13.26
CA HIS A 533 -16.29 -12.81 12.98
C HIS A 533 -15.71 -11.63 12.17
N PHE A 534 -14.41 -11.36 12.33
CA PHE A 534 -13.69 -10.40 11.49
C PHE A 534 -13.28 -11.04 10.17
N SER A 535 -13.51 -10.35 9.06
CA SER A 535 -12.96 -10.75 7.76
C SER A 535 -12.45 -9.53 6.99
N SER A 536 -11.49 -9.76 6.11
CA SER A 536 -10.84 -8.75 5.28
C SER A 536 -10.86 -9.19 3.82
N GLY A 537 -11.21 -8.27 2.93
CA GLY A 537 -11.29 -8.53 1.50
C GLY A 537 -12.08 -7.45 0.77
N THR A 538 -11.86 -7.33 -0.54
CA THR A 538 -12.78 -6.58 -1.42
C THR A 538 -14.19 -7.18 -1.37
N SER A 539 -14.29 -8.47 -1.04
CA SER A 539 -15.52 -9.18 -0.67
C SER A 539 -16.31 -8.54 0.46
N MET A 540 -15.67 -7.84 1.41
CA MET A 540 -16.34 -7.13 2.50
C MET A 540 -16.66 -5.69 2.11
N SER A 541 -15.89 -5.09 1.19
CA SER A 541 -16.17 -3.73 0.66
C SER A 541 -17.35 -3.70 -0.32
N CYS A 542 -17.50 -4.73 -1.16
CA CYS A 542 -18.62 -4.92 -2.08
C CYS A 542 -19.99 -4.76 -1.40
N PRO A 543 -20.33 -5.53 -0.34
CA PRO A 543 -21.61 -5.42 0.34
C PRO A 543 -21.82 -4.08 1.07
N HIS A 544 -20.76 -3.36 1.44
CA HIS A 544 -20.93 -1.98 1.92
C HIS A 544 -21.51 -1.08 0.83
N VAL A 545 -20.96 -1.14 -0.39
CA VAL A 545 -21.49 -0.38 -1.53
C VAL A 545 -22.89 -0.86 -1.91
N SER A 546 -23.17 -2.16 -1.90
CA SER A 546 -24.51 -2.71 -2.13
C SER A 546 -25.55 -2.17 -1.15
N GLY A 547 -25.22 -2.09 0.14
CA GLY A 547 -26.08 -1.50 1.16
C GLY A 547 -26.32 0.00 0.96
N ILE A 548 -25.29 0.74 0.52
CA ILE A 548 -25.42 2.17 0.18
C ILE A 548 -26.33 2.35 -1.04
N ILE A 549 -26.14 1.55 -2.09
CA ILE A 549 -27.00 1.57 -3.28
C ILE A 549 -28.45 1.28 -2.91
N ALA A 550 -28.71 0.33 -2.01
CA ALA A 550 -30.07 0.05 -1.55
C ALA A 550 -30.71 1.25 -0.83
N VAL A 551 -29.95 1.95 0.02
CA VAL A 551 -30.39 3.19 0.67
C VAL A 551 -30.67 4.30 -0.34
N LEU A 552 -29.77 4.51 -1.31
CA LEU A 552 -29.92 5.51 -2.35
C LEU A 552 -31.10 5.19 -3.29
N LYS A 553 -31.31 3.93 -3.64
CA LYS A 553 -32.46 3.48 -4.44
C LYS A 553 -33.79 3.66 -3.71
N SER A 554 -33.82 3.46 -2.38
CA SER A 554 -35.00 3.77 -1.57
C SER A 554 -35.33 5.27 -1.57
N LEU A 555 -34.30 6.12 -1.50
CA LEU A 555 -34.44 7.57 -1.56
C LEU A 555 -34.81 8.07 -2.96
N HIS A 556 -34.24 7.45 -3.99
CA HIS A 556 -34.39 7.82 -5.40
C HIS A 556 -34.84 6.62 -6.25
N PRO A 557 -36.10 6.16 -6.15
CA PRO A 557 -36.56 4.93 -6.83
C PRO A 557 -36.43 4.97 -8.36
N GLY A 558 -36.48 6.16 -8.96
CA GLY A 558 -36.39 6.36 -10.40
C GLY A 558 -34.96 6.43 -10.96
N TRP A 559 -33.92 6.43 -10.12
CA TRP A 559 -32.55 6.47 -10.62
C TRP A 559 -32.15 5.15 -11.28
N SER A 560 -31.46 5.25 -12.43
CA SER A 560 -30.87 4.13 -13.14
C SER A 560 -29.67 3.56 -12.35
N PRO A 561 -29.19 2.34 -12.69
CA PRO A 561 -27.92 1.84 -12.17
C PRO A 561 -26.73 2.78 -12.40
N ALA A 562 -26.67 3.40 -13.58
CA ALA A 562 -25.62 4.37 -13.93
C ALA A 562 -25.71 5.66 -13.11
N ALA A 563 -26.91 6.16 -12.85
CA ALA A 563 -27.15 7.32 -11.97
C ALA A 563 -26.68 7.05 -10.53
N LEU A 564 -26.99 5.87 -9.98
CA LEU A 564 -26.55 5.45 -8.64
C LEU A 564 -25.03 5.29 -8.57
N LYS A 565 -24.42 4.65 -9.59
CA LYS A 565 -22.96 4.56 -9.76
C LYS A 565 -22.33 5.95 -9.83
N SER A 566 -22.90 6.85 -10.63
CA SER A 566 -22.43 8.23 -10.75
C SER A 566 -22.47 8.96 -9.41
N ALA A 567 -23.59 8.92 -8.70
CA ALA A 567 -23.75 9.63 -7.44
C ALA A 567 -22.68 9.23 -6.42
N ILE A 568 -22.41 7.93 -6.29
CA ILE A 568 -21.36 7.41 -5.41
C ILE A 568 -19.96 7.87 -5.84
N MET A 569 -19.65 7.80 -7.13
CA MET A 569 -18.32 8.14 -7.64
C MET A 569 -18.06 9.65 -7.55
N THR A 570 -19.02 10.49 -7.96
CA THR A 570 -18.77 11.93 -8.08
C THR A 570 -18.66 12.67 -6.75
N THR A 571 -19.13 12.05 -5.67
CA THR A 571 -19.10 12.60 -4.31
C THR A 571 -18.09 11.91 -3.39
N ALA A 572 -17.24 11.03 -3.93
CA ALA A 572 -16.21 10.33 -3.18
C ALA A 572 -15.14 11.29 -2.64
N THR A 573 -14.57 10.98 -1.48
CA THR A 573 -13.44 11.74 -0.89
C THR A 573 -12.10 11.13 -1.28
N THR A 574 -11.11 11.98 -1.57
CA THR A 574 -9.71 11.57 -1.76
C THR A 574 -8.85 11.80 -0.52
N PHE A 575 -9.47 12.22 0.58
CA PHE A 575 -8.81 12.53 1.84
C PHE A 575 -9.31 11.63 2.95
N ASP A 576 -8.44 11.38 3.92
CA ASP A 576 -8.70 10.64 5.12
C ASP A 576 -9.42 11.48 6.19
N ASN A 577 -9.73 10.84 7.32
CA ASN A 577 -10.37 11.47 8.48
C ASN A 577 -9.50 12.55 9.16
N LYS A 578 -8.27 12.77 8.71
CA LYS A 578 -7.32 13.81 9.15
C LYS A 578 -7.10 14.90 8.11
N GLY A 579 -7.77 14.82 6.96
CA GLY A 579 -7.57 15.75 5.85
C GLY A 579 -6.29 15.50 5.05
N MET A 580 -5.63 14.36 5.26
CA MET A 580 -4.46 13.94 4.50
C MET A 580 -4.90 13.14 3.26
N PRO A 581 -4.16 13.17 2.14
CA PRO A 581 -4.46 12.34 0.99
C PRO A 581 -4.49 10.85 1.35
N ILE A 582 -5.51 10.13 0.88
CA ILE A 582 -5.62 8.67 1.09
C ILE A 582 -4.35 7.99 0.60
N GLN A 583 -3.81 7.10 1.43
CA GLN A 583 -2.64 6.29 1.09
C GLN A 583 -3.08 4.92 0.53
N ALA A 584 -2.23 4.36 -0.31
CA ALA A 584 -2.31 2.99 -0.80
C ALA A 584 -1.21 2.16 -0.13
N ASN A 585 -1.61 1.18 0.67
CA ASN A 585 -0.69 0.31 1.37
C ASN A 585 -0.06 -0.71 0.40
N GLY A 586 1.18 -1.10 0.70
CA GLY A 586 2.06 -1.91 -0.13
C GLY A 586 3.40 -2.12 0.56
N ASN A 587 4.29 -2.92 -0.04
CA ASN A 587 5.69 -3.05 0.44
C ASN A 587 6.37 -1.67 0.52
N VAL A 588 5.99 -0.77 -0.40
CA VAL A 588 6.27 0.67 -0.33
C VAL A 588 4.93 1.39 -0.45
N PRO A 589 4.44 2.04 0.63
CA PRO A 589 3.22 2.85 0.56
C PRO A 589 3.37 4.02 -0.42
N LYS A 590 2.25 4.45 -1.00
CA LYS A 590 2.19 5.66 -1.85
C LYS A 590 0.89 6.43 -1.60
N ILE A 591 0.84 7.69 -2.06
CA ILE A 591 -0.45 8.38 -2.21
C ILE A 591 -1.29 7.57 -3.20
N ALA A 592 -2.53 7.25 -2.81
CA ALA A 592 -3.43 6.47 -3.65
C ALA A 592 -3.90 7.31 -4.85
N ASP A 593 -3.90 6.67 -6.02
CA ASP A 593 -4.34 7.22 -7.29
C ASP A 593 -5.63 6.54 -7.79
N PRO A 594 -6.23 7.00 -8.89
CA PRO A 594 -7.45 6.42 -9.43
C PRO A 594 -7.41 4.92 -9.75
N PHE A 595 -6.25 4.30 -9.95
CA PHE A 595 -6.17 2.84 -10.11
C PHE A 595 -6.13 2.08 -8.78
N ASP A 596 -6.03 2.78 -7.65
CA ASP A 596 -6.11 2.19 -6.31
C ASP A 596 -7.54 2.25 -5.73
N TYR A 597 -8.21 3.40 -5.86
CA TYR A 597 -9.54 3.65 -5.25
C TYR A 597 -10.64 4.08 -6.23
N GLY A 598 -10.34 4.19 -7.54
CA GLY A 598 -11.27 4.77 -8.50
C GLY A 598 -11.50 6.27 -8.30
N ALA A 599 -12.74 6.65 -7.98
CA ALA A 599 -13.09 8.04 -7.71
C ALA A 599 -12.62 8.53 -6.32
N GLY A 600 -12.42 7.61 -5.37
CA GLY A 600 -12.05 7.89 -3.98
C GLY A 600 -12.70 6.92 -3.00
N PHE A 601 -12.75 7.28 -1.73
CA PHE A 601 -13.50 6.56 -0.70
C PHE A 601 -14.96 7.04 -0.65
N VAL A 602 -15.90 6.10 -0.54
CA VAL A 602 -17.34 6.36 -0.62
C VAL A 602 -17.84 7.30 0.48
N ASN A 603 -18.70 8.25 0.10
CA ASN A 603 -19.42 9.12 1.03
C ASN A 603 -20.94 9.02 0.80
N PRO A 604 -21.66 8.19 1.58
CA PRO A 604 -23.09 7.96 1.39
C PRO A 604 -23.96 9.20 1.55
N ASN A 605 -23.58 10.09 2.47
CA ASN A 605 -24.35 11.29 2.78
C ASN A 605 -24.32 12.31 1.63
N LEU A 606 -23.16 12.49 0.99
CA LEU A 606 -23.06 13.34 -0.20
C LEU A 606 -23.68 12.68 -1.44
N ALA A 607 -23.55 11.36 -1.59
CA ALA A 607 -24.14 10.62 -2.70
C ALA A 607 -25.69 10.66 -2.71
N ALA A 608 -26.32 10.99 -1.58
CA ALA A 608 -27.77 11.18 -1.48
C ALA A 608 -28.26 12.43 -2.22
N ASP A 609 -27.40 13.44 -2.42
CA ASP A 609 -27.67 14.64 -3.19
C ASP A 609 -26.41 15.07 -3.96
N PRO A 610 -26.10 14.42 -5.09
CA PRO A 610 -24.86 14.65 -5.82
C PRO A 610 -24.90 15.94 -6.67
N GLY A 611 -26.05 16.61 -6.80
CA GLY A 611 -26.27 17.72 -7.71
C GLY A 611 -26.36 17.31 -9.19
N LEU A 612 -25.28 16.75 -9.76
CA LEU A 612 -25.24 16.24 -11.13
C LEU A 612 -24.90 14.74 -11.18
N ILE A 613 -25.44 14.04 -12.18
CA ILE A 613 -25.13 12.64 -12.47
C ILE A 613 -24.74 12.44 -13.95
N TYR A 614 -23.86 11.48 -14.18
CA TYR A 614 -23.50 10.95 -15.50
C TYR A 614 -24.35 9.70 -15.75
N ASP A 615 -25.48 9.88 -16.42
CA ASP A 615 -26.42 8.80 -16.71
C ASP A 615 -26.19 8.22 -18.12
N ILE A 616 -26.49 6.94 -18.31
CA ILE A 616 -26.37 6.23 -19.58
C ILE A 616 -27.35 5.06 -19.62
N SER A 617 -27.98 4.87 -20.79
CA SER A 617 -28.98 3.81 -20.97
C SER A 617 -28.33 2.45 -21.24
N GLY A 618 -29.02 1.36 -20.89
CA GLY A 618 -28.61 0.00 -21.27
C GLY A 618 -28.41 -0.15 -22.78
N SER A 619 -29.23 0.53 -23.59
CA SER A 619 -29.10 0.50 -25.06
C SER A 619 -27.79 1.13 -25.55
N ASP A 620 -27.29 2.17 -24.88
CA ASP A 620 -26.03 2.81 -25.24
C ASP A 620 -24.82 1.96 -24.80
N TYR A 621 -24.93 1.26 -23.66
CA TYR A 621 -23.97 0.22 -23.31
C TYR A 621 -23.94 -0.93 -24.34
N PHE A 622 -25.08 -1.39 -24.85
CA PHE A 622 -25.12 -2.43 -25.90
C PHE A 622 -24.54 -1.94 -27.24
N LYS A 623 -24.85 -0.71 -27.67
CA LYS A 623 -24.23 -0.11 -28.86
C LYS A 623 -22.71 -0.11 -28.72
N PHE A 624 -22.22 0.31 -27.56
CA PHE A 624 -20.81 0.31 -27.23
C PHE A 624 -20.20 -1.11 -27.23
N PHE A 625 -20.83 -2.06 -26.55
CA PHE A 625 -20.38 -3.45 -26.49
C PHE A 625 -20.26 -4.09 -27.87
N ASN A 626 -21.25 -3.87 -28.74
CA ASN A 626 -21.23 -4.35 -30.12
C ASN A 626 -20.09 -3.71 -30.93
N CYS A 627 -19.79 -2.42 -30.73
CA CYS A 627 -18.68 -1.76 -31.43
C CYS A 627 -17.29 -2.17 -30.97
N MET A 628 -17.16 -2.87 -29.85
CA MET A 628 -15.90 -3.50 -29.43
C MET A 628 -15.76 -4.96 -29.92
N GLY A 629 -16.66 -5.44 -30.79
CA GLY A 629 -16.62 -6.81 -31.34
C GLY A 629 -17.41 -7.84 -30.53
N GLY A 630 -18.54 -7.44 -29.92
CA GLY A 630 -19.44 -8.29 -29.13
C GLY A 630 -20.22 -9.38 -29.91
N LEU A 631 -21.47 -9.67 -29.50
CA LEU A 631 -22.32 -10.80 -29.95
C LEU A 631 -22.64 -10.86 -31.46
N ALA A 632 -22.38 -9.79 -32.21
CA ALA A 632 -22.47 -9.75 -33.66
C ALA A 632 -21.42 -8.78 -34.21
N ALA A 633 -20.39 -9.32 -34.86
CA ALA A 633 -19.57 -8.52 -35.76
C ALA A 633 -20.43 -8.18 -37.00
N GLY A 634 -21.08 -7.01 -37.02
CA GLY A 634 -21.94 -6.62 -38.13
C GLY A 634 -22.61 -5.25 -38.03
N ASP A 635 -22.13 -4.35 -38.90
CA ASP A 635 -22.91 -3.40 -39.72
C ASP A 635 -23.53 -2.11 -39.18
N ASN A 636 -23.39 -1.71 -37.91
CA ASN A 636 -23.91 -0.38 -37.48
C ASN A 636 -22.98 0.48 -36.60
N CYS A 637 -21.67 0.22 -36.62
CA CYS A 637 -20.70 1.17 -36.06
C CYS A 637 -20.41 2.28 -37.07
N THR A 638 -21.41 3.13 -37.36
CA THR A 638 -21.19 4.34 -38.15
C THR A 638 -20.32 5.30 -37.34
N THR A 639 -19.11 5.49 -37.84
CA THR A 639 -17.96 6.19 -37.30
C THR A 639 -18.15 7.70 -37.18
N GLU A 640 -18.95 8.18 -36.22
CA GLU A 640 -18.84 9.57 -35.72
C GLU A 640 -18.92 9.73 -34.18
N ARG A 641 -19.25 8.70 -33.39
CA ARG A 641 -19.28 8.76 -31.90
C ARG A 641 -18.75 7.50 -31.17
N GLY A 642 -17.86 6.74 -31.81
CA GLY A 642 -17.47 5.39 -31.40
C GLY A 642 -16.15 5.26 -30.62
N SER A 643 -15.70 6.26 -29.86
CA SER A 643 -14.52 6.10 -29.01
C SER A 643 -14.90 5.59 -27.62
N LEU A 644 -14.14 4.63 -27.07
CA LEU A 644 -14.15 4.26 -25.64
C LEU A 644 -14.15 5.50 -24.72
N ALA A 645 -13.45 6.56 -25.16
CA ALA A 645 -13.36 7.82 -24.45
C ALA A 645 -14.70 8.55 -24.31
N ASP A 646 -15.70 8.32 -25.18
CA ASP A 646 -17.00 9.01 -25.20
C ASP A 646 -18.10 8.28 -24.42
N LEU A 647 -17.83 7.10 -23.88
CA LEU A 647 -18.78 6.44 -22.98
C LEU A 647 -19.04 7.35 -21.77
N ASN A 648 -20.31 7.62 -21.47
CA ASN A 648 -20.71 8.63 -20.48
C ASN A 648 -20.54 8.15 -19.02
N LEU A 649 -19.31 7.77 -18.67
CA LEU A 649 -18.92 7.35 -17.34
C LEU A 649 -18.48 8.55 -16.48
N PRO A 650 -18.64 8.48 -15.15
CA PRO A 650 -18.11 9.45 -14.19
C PRO A 650 -16.59 9.32 -14.00
N SER A 651 -15.85 9.04 -15.08
CA SER A 651 -14.39 8.98 -15.17
C SER A 651 -13.94 9.09 -16.63
N ILE A 652 -12.68 9.48 -16.86
CA ILE A 652 -12.08 9.53 -18.20
C ILE A 652 -10.72 8.83 -18.19
N ALA A 653 -10.56 7.78 -18.99
CA ALA A 653 -9.26 7.18 -19.25
C ALA A 653 -8.88 7.28 -20.74
N ILE A 654 -7.69 7.78 -21.01
CA ILE A 654 -7.10 7.86 -22.35
C ILE A 654 -5.83 7.00 -22.36
N PRO A 655 -5.92 5.71 -22.70
CA PRO A 655 -4.79 4.78 -22.64
C PRO A 655 -3.74 5.04 -23.72
N ASN A 656 -4.11 5.74 -24.80
CA ASN A 656 -3.32 5.88 -26.01
C ASN A 656 -3.31 7.33 -26.53
N LEU A 657 -2.84 8.29 -25.73
CA LEU A 657 -2.74 9.70 -26.17
C LEU A 657 -1.48 9.89 -27.02
N ARG A 658 -1.64 10.05 -28.35
CA ARG A 658 -0.50 10.30 -29.26
C ARG A 658 -0.16 11.77 -29.41
N THR A 659 -1.16 12.58 -29.71
CA THR A 659 -1.02 14.03 -29.95
C THR A 659 -2.18 14.77 -29.32
N PHE A 660 -3.40 14.40 -29.70
CA PHE A 660 -4.63 15.02 -29.26
C PHE A 660 -5.74 13.98 -29.17
N GLN A 661 -6.58 14.07 -28.15
CA GLN A 661 -7.83 13.32 -28.06
C GLN A 661 -8.87 14.13 -27.30
N ALA A 662 -10.13 14.01 -27.66
CA ALA A 662 -11.25 14.59 -26.94
C ALA A 662 -12.17 13.49 -26.40
N ALA A 663 -12.88 13.80 -25.32
CA ALA A 663 -13.90 12.98 -24.70
C ALA A 663 -15.13 13.83 -24.42
N THR A 664 -16.30 13.35 -24.85
CA THR A 664 -17.58 14.03 -24.60
C THR A 664 -18.25 13.43 -23.38
N ARG A 665 -18.83 14.28 -22.52
CA ARG A 665 -19.64 13.85 -21.37
C ARG A 665 -20.97 14.58 -21.36
N THR A 666 -21.97 13.93 -20.79
CA THR A 666 -23.31 14.47 -20.60
C THR A 666 -23.71 14.31 -19.15
N VAL A 667 -24.20 15.38 -18.54
CA VAL A 667 -24.63 15.41 -17.14
C VAL A 667 -26.09 15.81 -17.05
N THR A 668 -26.81 15.17 -16.14
CA THR A 668 -28.19 15.48 -15.78
C THR A 668 -28.21 16.12 -14.41
N ASN A 669 -28.89 17.26 -14.28
CA ASN A 669 -29.12 17.92 -13.00
C ASN A 669 -30.24 17.22 -12.23
N VAL A 670 -29.90 16.69 -11.05
CA VAL A 670 -30.79 16.05 -10.08
C VAL A 670 -30.94 16.87 -8.80
N GLY A 671 -30.20 17.97 -8.67
CA GLY A 671 -30.29 18.93 -7.58
C GLY A 671 -31.28 20.07 -7.87
N GLN A 672 -30.89 21.30 -7.51
CA GLN A 672 -31.77 22.46 -7.66
C GLN A 672 -31.99 22.83 -9.13
N VAL A 673 -33.23 23.22 -9.47
CA VAL A 673 -33.67 23.46 -10.85
C VAL A 673 -32.86 24.55 -11.58
N ASN A 674 -32.51 25.63 -10.88
CA ASN A 674 -31.77 26.77 -11.43
C ASN A 674 -30.35 26.78 -10.84
N ALA A 675 -29.49 25.90 -11.35
CA ALA A 675 -28.11 25.74 -10.89
C ALA A 675 -27.11 26.12 -11.98
N VAL A 676 -26.00 26.75 -11.57
CA VAL A 676 -24.89 27.12 -12.46
C VAL A 676 -23.62 26.46 -11.94
N TYR A 677 -23.03 25.58 -12.75
CA TYR A 677 -21.81 24.88 -12.39
C TYR A 677 -20.61 25.43 -13.17
N LYS A 678 -19.48 25.62 -12.49
CA LYS A 678 -18.19 26.00 -13.08
C LYS A 678 -17.20 24.83 -13.02
N ALA A 679 -16.43 24.66 -14.09
CA ALA A 679 -15.43 23.59 -14.16
C ALA A 679 -14.11 23.97 -13.48
N PHE A 680 -13.53 23.01 -12.75
CA PHE A 680 -12.21 23.06 -12.15
C PHE A 680 -11.37 21.90 -12.69
N LEU A 681 -10.20 22.21 -13.24
CA LEU A 681 -9.34 21.26 -13.94
C LEU A 681 -8.04 21.04 -13.17
N GLN A 682 -7.67 19.78 -12.99
CA GLN A 682 -6.33 19.36 -12.59
C GLN A 682 -5.77 18.49 -13.71
N ALA A 683 -4.93 19.08 -14.57
CA ALA A 683 -4.40 18.39 -15.74
C ALA A 683 -3.39 17.29 -15.33
N PRO A 684 -3.42 16.11 -15.98
CA PRO A 684 -2.38 15.10 -15.81
C PRO A 684 -1.00 15.65 -16.22
N ALA A 685 0.06 15.25 -15.51
CA ALA A 685 1.42 15.66 -15.85
C ALA A 685 1.77 15.30 -17.31
N GLY A 686 2.35 16.24 -18.06
CA GLY A 686 2.68 16.05 -19.49
C GLY A 686 1.51 16.21 -20.46
N VAL A 687 0.33 16.64 -19.97
CA VAL A 687 -0.89 16.81 -20.76
C VAL A 687 -1.49 18.19 -20.53
N GLU A 688 -1.77 18.91 -21.61
CA GLU A 688 -2.61 20.10 -21.59
C GLU A 688 -4.09 19.66 -21.62
N MET A 689 -4.92 20.20 -20.72
CA MET A 689 -6.32 19.82 -20.56
C MET A 689 -7.23 21.06 -20.59
N ALA A 690 -8.30 21.00 -21.37
CA ALA A 690 -9.32 22.05 -21.43
C ALA A 690 -10.73 21.46 -21.50
N VAL A 691 -11.74 22.26 -21.12
CA VAL A 691 -13.15 21.87 -21.11
C VAL A 691 -14.03 22.94 -21.76
N GLU A 692 -14.98 22.51 -22.58
CA GLU A 692 -15.86 23.37 -23.36
C GLU A 692 -17.31 22.84 -23.33
N PRO A 693 -18.30 23.64 -22.87
CA PRO A 693 -18.16 24.93 -22.21
C PRO A 693 -17.54 24.78 -20.80
N SER A 694 -16.95 25.85 -20.25
CA SER A 694 -16.43 25.86 -18.86
C SER A 694 -17.48 26.16 -17.79
N VAL A 695 -18.72 26.47 -18.22
CA VAL A 695 -19.87 26.77 -17.37
C VAL A 695 -21.11 26.04 -17.89
N LEU A 696 -21.83 25.37 -17.01
CA LEU A 696 -23.11 24.69 -17.30
C LEU A 696 -24.25 25.40 -16.58
N VAL A 697 -25.26 25.86 -17.32
CA VAL A 697 -26.43 26.57 -16.78
C VAL A 697 -27.68 25.71 -16.94
N PHE A 698 -28.26 25.26 -15.83
CA PHE A 698 -29.46 24.42 -15.81
C PHE A 698 -30.72 25.24 -15.50
N SER A 699 -31.83 24.81 -16.10
CA SER A 699 -33.17 25.34 -15.83
C SER A 699 -34.19 24.20 -15.78
N ARG A 700 -35.46 24.53 -15.55
CA ARG A 700 -36.56 23.56 -15.58
C ARG A 700 -36.67 22.85 -16.94
N GLU A 701 -36.43 23.59 -18.03
CA GLU A 701 -36.49 23.14 -19.42
C GLU A 701 -35.18 22.49 -19.87
N LYS A 702 -34.05 22.89 -19.27
CA LYS A 702 -32.70 22.44 -19.65
C LYS A 702 -32.02 21.68 -18.51
N LYS A 703 -32.47 20.43 -18.29
CA LYS A 703 -31.94 19.55 -17.23
C LYS A 703 -30.71 18.72 -17.62
N VAL A 704 -30.46 18.54 -18.92
CA VAL A 704 -29.36 17.73 -19.44
C VAL A 704 -28.43 18.63 -20.25
N GLN A 705 -27.12 18.51 -20.02
CA GLN A 705 -26.11 19.26 -20.77
C GLN A 705 -24.88 18.43 -21.07
N SER A 706 -24.29 18.67 -22.25
CA SER A 706 -23.06 18.02 -22.67
C SER A 706 -21.89 19.01 -22.68
N PHE A 707 -20.70 18.48 -22.44
CA PHE A 707 -19.44 19.20 -22.52
C PHE A 707 -18.36 18.29 -23.12
N LYS A 708 -17.31 18.91 -23.65
CA LYS A 708 -16.18 18.25 -24.28
C LYS A 708 -14.92 18.56 -23.48
N VAL A 709 -14.15 17.52 -23.16
CA VAL A 709 -12.84 17.62 -22.54
C VAL A 709 -11.79 17.29 -23.59
N THR A 710 -10.77 18.13 -23.73
CA THR A 710 -9.69 17.95 -24.71
C THR A 710 -8.37 17.71 -24.00
N PHE A 711 -7.62 16.72 -24.47
CA PHE A 711 -6.30 16.33 -23.99
C PHE A 711 -5.28 16.48 -25.11
N LYS A 712 -4.18 17.18 -24.84
CA LYS A 712 -3.09 17.36 -25.78
C LYS A 712 -1.76 16.99 -25.12
N ALA A 713 -1.03 16.06 -25.71
CA ALA A 713 0.28 15.68 -25.21
C ALA A 713 1.26 16.84 -25.40
N THR A 714 1.98 17.21 -24.35
CA THR A 714 2.98 18.29 -24.44
C THR A 714 4.35 17.76 -24.89
N ARG A 715 4.54 16.44 -24.94
CA ARG A 715 5.80 15.75 -25.30
C ARG A 715 5.50 14.45 -26.07
N ARG A 716 6.43 13.98 -26.89
CA ARG A 716 6.36 12.69 -27.62
C ARG A 716 7.19 11.64 -26.90
N VAL A 717 6.59 10.92 -25.96
CA VAL A 717 7.27 9.94 -25.12
C VAL A 717 6.42 8.69 -24.95
N GLN A 718 7.06 7.52 -24.82
CA GLN A 718 6.40 6.32 -24.34
C GLN A 718 6.35 6.39 -22.81
N GLY A 719 5.20 6.82 -22.27
CA GLY A 719 5.03 7.09 -20.84
C GLY A 719 4.15 6.07 -20.12
N ASP A 720 4.19 6.11 -18.78
CA ASP A 720 3.22 5.44 -17.91
C ASP A 720 1.96 6.31 -17.72
N TYR A 721 0.91 5.78 -17.09
CA TYR A 721 -0.30 6.56 -16.80
C TYR A 721 0.00 7.75 -15.86
N ARG A 722 -0.71 8.85 -16.10
CA ARG A 722 -0.68 10.10 -15.32
C ARG A 722 -2.11 10.48 -14.97
N PHE A 723 -2.28 11.07 -13.79
CA PHE A 723 -3.60 11.28 -13.21
C PHE A 723 -3.92 12.76 -13.03
N GLY A 724 -5.20 13.07 -13.15
CA GLY A 724 -5.78 14.38 -12.97
C GLY A 724 -7.24 14.28 -12.52
N SER A 725 -7.94 15.41 -12.54
CA SER A 725 -9.37 15.42 -12.26
C SER A 725 -10.10 16.59 -12.93
N LEU A 726 -11.41 16.41 -13.12
CA LEU A 726 -12.35 17.47 -13.48
C LEU A 726 -13.41 17.54 -12.38
N ALA A 727 -13.74 18.72 -11.89
CA ALA A 727 -14.84 18.92 -10.96
C ALA A 727 -15.78 20.04 -11.40
N TRP A 728 -17.09 19.82 -11.24
CA TRP A 728 -18.11 20.85 -11.39
C TRP A 728 -18.56 21.35 -10.02
N HIS A 729 -18.54 22.66 -9.82
CA HIS A 729 -18.94 23.29 -8.55
C HIS A 729 -20.01 24.37 -8.77
N ASP A 730 -21.05 24.38 -7.93
CA ASP A 730 -22.22 25.25 -8.04
C ASP A 730 -22.14 26.56 -7.23
N GLY A 731 -21.03 26.83 -6.54
CA GLY A 731 -20.92 27.94 -5.59
C GLY A 731 -21.42 27.62 -4.18
N GLY A 732 -22.01 26.43 -3.98
CA GLY A 732 -22.56 25.95 -2.71
C GLY A 732 -21.84 24.68 -2.23
N SER A 733 -22.61 23.67 -1.83
CA SER A 733 -22.09 22.41 -1.28
C SER A 733 -21.75 21.35 -2.32
N HIS A 734 -22.17 21.50 -3.58
CA HIS A 734 -21.98 20.44 -4.58
C HIS A 734 -20.61 20.54 -5.25
N TRP A 735 -19.89 19.43 -5.20
CA TRP A 735 -18.66 19.17 -5.94
C TRP A 735 -18.82 17.85 -6.68
N VAL A 736 -18.95 17.92 -8.01
CA VAL A 736 -19.15 16.75 -8.86
C VAL A 736 -17.83 16.43 -9.54
N ARG A 737 -16.99 15.63 -8.87
CA ARG A 737 -15.62 15.33 -9.30
C ARG A 737 -15.52 14.01 -10.05
N ILE A 738 -14.81 13.99 -11.16
CA ILE A 738 -14.45 12.75 -11.88
C ILE A 738 -12.92 12.60 -11.97
N PRO A 739 -12.37 11.38 -11.77
CA PRO A 739 -10.95 11.12 -11.97
C PRO A 739 -10.60 11.02 -13.46
N ILE A 740 -9.35 11.38 -13.79
CA ILE A 740 -8.80 11.33 -15.14
C ILE A 740 -7.49 10.53 -15.12
N ALA A 741 -7.31 9.62 -16.08
CA ALA A 741 -6.08 8.85 -16.28
C ALA A 741 -5.65 8.93 -17.75
N VAL A 742 -4.40 9.31 -18.03
CA VAL A 742 -3.89 9.47 -19.40
C VAL A 742 -2.53 8.84 -19.54
N ARG A 743 -2.31 8.06 -20.60
CA ARG A 743 -1.01 7.50 -20.96
C ARG A 743 -0.60 8.01 -22.34
N ILE A 744 0.56 8.66 -22.42
CA ILE A 744 1.11 9.20 -23.67
C ILE A 744 1.85 8.06 -24.39
N LEU A 745 1.58 7.89 -25.69
CA LEU A 745 2.24 6.89 -26.53
C LEU A 745 2.95 7.51 -27.72
N TYR A 746 4.11 6.96 -28.05
CA TYR A 746 4.80 7.22 -29.30
C TYR A 746 5.02 5.90 -30.05
N ILE A 747 4.45 5.77 -31.25
CA ILE A 747 4.73 4.62 -32.12
C ILE A 747 5.87 5.00 -33.05
N VAL A 748 6.99 4.28 -32.94
CA VAL A 748 7.98 4.21 -34.01
C VAL A 748 7.35 3.41 -35.15
N TYR A 749 6.78 4.11 -36.13
CA TYR A 749 6.38 3.49 -37.39
C TYR A 749 7.68 3.07 -38.10
N LEU A 750 7.96 1.77 -38.16
CA LEU A 750 9.06 1.24 -38.98
C LEU A 750 8.64 1.35 -40.45
N GLY A 751 9.04 2.46 -41.07
CA GLY A 751 9.32 2.67 -42.50
C GLY A 751 8.35 2.10 -43.53
N GLU A 752 7.71 2.99 -44.29
CA GLU A 752 7.43 2.70 -45.70
C GLU A 752 8.74 2.37 -46.44
N ARG A 753 8.66 1.41 -47.37
CA ARG A 753 9.76 1.02 -48.27
C ARG A 753 10.38 2.25 -48.92
N GLN A 754 11.64 2.54 -48.64
CA GLN A 754 12.37 3.60 -49.38
C GLN A 754 13.11 3.09 -50.62
N HIS A 755 13.33 1.78 -50.77
CA HIS A 755 13.98 1.24 -51.97
C HIS A 755 13.41 -0.13 -52.36
N GLU A 756 13.15 -0.31 -53.66
CA GLU A 756 12.55 -1.52 -54.25
C GLU A 756 13.59 -2.61 -54.62
N ASP A 757 14.89 -2.34 -54.44
CA ASP A 757 15.96 -3.19 -54.96
C ASP A 757 16.54 -4.13 -53.87
N ALA A 758 16.34 -5.44 -54.05
CA ALA A 758 16.68 -6.49 -53.08
C ALA A 758 18.19 -6.80 -53.02
N ASP A 759 18.94 -6.49 -54.08
CA ASP A 759 20.35 -6.85 -54.18
C ASP A 759 21.26 -5.86 -53.43
N LEU A 760 20.85 -4.59 -53.34
CA LEU A 760 21.54 -3.57 -52.53
C LEU A 760 21.34 -3.77 -51.01
N VAL A 761 20.22 -4.37 -50.60
CA VAL A 761 19.94 -4.72 -49.18
C VAL A 761 20.73 -5.95 -48.73
N THR A 762 21.12 -6.82 -49.66
CA THR A 762 21.81 -8.09 -49.37
C THR A 762 23.33 -7.91 -49.27
N ALA A 763 23.90 -6.92 -49.97
CA ALA A 763 25.34 -6.65 -49.96
C ALA A 763 25.86 -6.04 -48.64
N SER A 764 25.05 -5.28 -47.88
CA SER A 764 25.48 -4.74 -46.58
C SER A 764 25.45 -5.74 -45.41
N HIS A 765 24.86 -6.93 -45.62
CA HIS A 765 24.63 -7.93 -44.57
C HIS A 765 25.51 -9.18 -44.69
N HIS A 766 26.26 -9.35 -45.78
CA HIS A 766 27.06 -10.56 -46.02
C HIS A 766 28.51 -10.50 -45.48
N ASP A 767 29.07 -9.30 -45.26
CA ASP A 767 30.46 -9.15 -44.79
C ASP A 767 30.67 -9.29 -43.27
N ILE A 768 29.60 -9.43 -42.48
CA ILE A 768 29.67 -9.54 -41.02
C ILE A 768 29.56 -10.99 -40.52
N LEU A 769 29.18 -11.95 -41.38
CA LEU A 769 28.75 -13.28 -40.97
C LEU A 769 29.80 -14.41 -41.13
N THR A 770 30.99 -14.13 -41.64
CA THR A 770 31.94 -15.20 -42.02
C THR A 770 33.17 -15.34 -41.11
N SER A 771 33.38 -14.47 -40.11
CA SER A 771 34.59 -14.53 -39.26
C SER A 771 34.40 -15.20 -37.90
N ILE A 772 33.19 -15.60 -37.55
CA ILE A 772 32.91 -16.15 -36.22
C ILE A 772 31.96 -17.32 -36.37
N LEU A 773 32.48 -18.55 -36.49
CA LEU A 773 31.92 -19.80 -35.93
C LEU A 773 32.73 -21.01 -36.45
N GLY A 774 33.66 -21.48 -35.63
CA GLY A 774 34.30 -22.80 -35.70
C GLY A 774 33.81 -23.68 -34.55
N ARG A 775 33.44 -24.92 -34.86
CA ARG A 775 32.57 -25.86 -34.12
C ARG A 775 33.16 -26.58 -32.89
N HIS A 776 32.23 -27.23 -32.18
CA HIS A 776 32.31 -28.40 -31.27
C HIS A 776 32.68 -28.08 -29.83
N GLY A 777 31.96 -28.49 -28.78
CA GLY A 777 30.81 -29.39 -28.60
C GLY A 777 30.99 -30.00 -27.20
N PHE A 778 30.10 -29.74 -26.24
CA PHE A 778 30.17 -30.37 -24.91
C PHE A 778 28.80 -30.61 -24.31
N SER A 779 28.67 -31.84 -23.81
CA SER A 779 27.55 -32.45 -23.12
C SER A 779 27.60 -32.19 -21.61
N GLY A 780 26.42 -31.99 -21.01
CA GLY A 780 26.12 -32.38 -19.64
C GLY A 780 26.25 -31.29 -18.57
N PHE A 781 25.10 -30.80 -18.07
CA PHE A 781 25.01 -30.28 -16.70
C PHE A 781 23.69 -30.72 -16.06
N SER A 782 23.84 -31.50 -14.98
CA SER A 782 22.81 -31.82 -14.01
C SER A 782 22.60 -30.63 -13.08
N ALA A 783 21.35 -30.42 -12.68
CA ALA A 783 20.98 -29.48 -11.63
C ALA A 783 21.61 -29.84 -10.29
N MET A 784 21.95 -28.83 -9.48
CA MET A 784 21.64 -28.83 -8.05
C MET A 784 21.85 -27.43 -7.44
N LEU A 785 20.75 -26.84 -6.96
CA LEU A 785 20.73 -26.13 -5.69
C LEU A 785 21.20 -27.10 -4.60
N THR A 786 21.91 -26.56 -3.61
CA THR A 786 22.59 -27.21 -2.48
C THR A 786 23.93 -27.90 -2.79
N GLN A 787 25.03 -27.13 -2.73
CA GLN A 787 26.31 -27.60 -2.19
C GLN A 787 27.24 -26.42 -1.79
N SER A 788 27.40 -26.25 -0.49
CA SER A 788 28.62 -25.85 0.25
C SER A 788 29.71 -25.01 -0.45
N GLN A 789 29.86 -23.75 0.01
CA GLN A 789 31.12 -23.13 0.48
C GLN A 789 32.38 -23.05 -0.42
N ALA A 790 32.28 -23.05 -1.75
CA ALA A 790 33.45 -22.68 -2.58
C ALA A 790 33.06 -22.02 -3.91
N ARG A 791 32.87 -20.68 -3.94
CA ARG A 791 32.83 -19.89 -5.20
C ARG A 791 32.85 -18.34 -5.07
N GLU A 792 33.26 -17.74 -3.96
CA GLU A 792 33.23 -16.26 -3.79
C GLU A 792 34.64 -15.63 -3.74
N ILE A 793 35.33 -15.54 -4.90
CA ILE A 793 36.52 -14.69 -5.01
C ILE A 793 36.24 -13.66 -6.11
N ALA A 794 35.74 -12.49 -5.68
CA ALA A 794 35.56 -11.32 -6.53
C ALA A 794 36.90 -10.57 -6.63
N GLY A 795 37.60 -10.79 -7.75
CA GLY A 795 38.92 -10.21 -8.04
C GLY A 795 38.90 -9.30 -9.26
N ILE A 796 39.97 -9.30 -10.06
CA ILE A 796 40.00 -8.63 -11.37
C ILE A 796 40.51 -9.59 -12.46
N THR A 797 40.04 -9.40 -13.69
CA THR A 797 40.58 -10.05 -14.90
C THR A 797 41.55 -9.08 -15.60
N PRO A 798 42.85 -9.12 -15.29
CA PRO A 798 43.78 -8.08 -15.72
C PRO A 798 44.01 -8.08 -17.24
N GLU A 799 43.74 -9.19 -17.93
CA GLU A 799 43.92 -9.30 -19.37
C GLU A 799 42.75 -8.73 -20.19
N SER A 800 41.72 -8.16 -19.54
CA SER A 800 40.65 -7.47 -20.25
C SER A 800 41.17 -6.20 -20.93
N LEU A 801 40.69 -5.91 -22.14
CA LEU A 801 40.99 -4.66 -22.85
C LEU A 801 40.55 -3.42 -22.06
N SER A 802 39.56 -3.54 -21.16
CA SER A 802 39.17 -2.45 -20.26
C SER A 802 40.29 -2.05 -19.29
N PHE A 803 41.34 -2.85 -19.14
CA PHE A 803 42.45 -2.57 -18.23
C PHE A 803 43.81 -2.48 -18.95
N ASP A 804 43.78 -2.34 -20.28
CA ASP A 804 44.98 -1.96 -21.03
C ASP A 804 45.46 -0.57 -20.59
N ASP A 805 46.78 -0.38 -20.62
CA ASP A 805 47.45 0.82 -20.11
C ASP A 805 47.96 1.75 -21.22
N ALA A 806 47.57 1.48 -22.46
CA ALA A 806 47.80 2.37 -23.58
C ALA A 806 47.30 3.79 -23.27
N GLY A 807 48.19 4.77 -23.39
CA GLY A 807 47.92 6.18 -23.08
C GLY A 807 48.16 6.62 -21.63
N TYR A 808 48.56 5.71 -20.72
CA TYR A 808 48.79 6.05 -19.31
C TYR A 808 50.24 6.49 -19.02
N GLY A 809 50.40 7.55 -18.23
CA GLY A 809 51.67 7.95 -17.63
C GLY A 809 52.07 7.02 -16.46
N PRO A 810 53.26 7.21 -15.86
CA PRO A 810 53.66 6.43 -14.69
C PRO A 810 52.68 6.66 -13.51
N PRO A 811 52.49 5.66 -12.62
CA PRO A 811 51.63 5.82 -11.45
C PRO A 811 52.04 7.01 -10.58
N PRO A 812 51.09 7.71 -9.92
CA PRO A 812 51.40 8.84 -9.06
C PRO A 812 52.39 8.46 -7.95
N SER A 813 53.39 9.31 -7.68
CA SER A 813 54.43 9.04 -6.65
C SER A 813 53.88 8.82 -5.24
N LYS A 814 52.69 9.35 -4.95
CA LYS A 814 51.92 9.14 -3.71
C LYS A 814 51.43 7.70 -3.53
N TRP A 815 51.29 6.91 -4.60
CA TRP A 815 50.84 5.53 -4.54
C TRP A 815 51.94 4.62 -4.00
N LYS A 816 51.61 3.81 -2.98
CA LYS A 816 52.51 2.85 -2.32
C LYS A 816 51.95 1.42 -2.30
N GLY A 817 50.92 1.15 -3.11
CA GLY A 817 50.30 -0.18 -3.20
C GLY A 817 51.24 -1.21 -3.82
N ILE A 818 50.91 -2.49 -3.62
CA ILE A 818 51.67 -3.63 -4.17
C ILE A 818 50.84 -4.39 -5.20
N CYS A 819 51.52 -5.13 -6.08
CA CYS A 819 50.90 -6.18 -6.89
C CYS A 819 51.14 -7.54 -6.21
N GLN A 820 50.19 -7.98 -5.38
CA GLN A 820 50.31 -9.23 -4.66
C GLN A 820 50.14 -10.40 -5.64
N VAL A 821 51.17 -11.23 -5.75
CA VAL A 821 51.14 -12.42 -6.60
C VAL A 821 50.28 -13.53 -6.01
N GLY A 822 49.70 -14.34 -6.89
CA GLY A 822 48.95 -15.55 -6.52
C GLY A 822 48.71 -16.44 -7.74
N PRO A 823 48.00 -17.58 -7.57
CA PRO A 823 47.62 -18.44 -8.69
C PRO A 823 46.97 -17.68 -9.84
N SER A 824 47.47 -17.85 -11.07
CA SER A 824 46.97 -17.15 -12.27
C SER A 824 46.96 -15.61 -12.19
N PHE A 825 47.82 -15.03 -11.34
CA PHE A 825 47.98 -13.59 -11.15
C PHE A 825 49.46 -13.25 -10.83
N GLY A 826 50.25 -12.95 -11.86
CA GLY A 826 51.68 -12.61 -11.74
C GLY A 826 51.95 -11.13 -11.49
N THR A 827 53.22 -10.76 -11.28
CA THR A 827 53.65 -9.35 -11.06
C THR A 827 53.28 -8.42 -12.22
N ASN A 828 53.26 -8.95 -13.45
CA ASN A 828 52.95 -8.21 -14.66
C ASN A 828 51.43 -8.05 -14.89
N SER A 829 50.59 -8.60 -14.01
CA SER A 829 49.14 -8.40 -14.03
C SER A 829 48.76 -6.97 -13.62
N CYS A 830 49.65 -6.28 -12.90
CA CYS A 830 49.56 -4.86 -12.64
C CYS A 830 50.35 -4.10 -13.70
N ASN A 831 49.79 -2.98 -14.16
CA ASN A 831 50.35 -2.12 -15.19
C ASN A 831 50.08 -0.64 -14.82
N ARG A 832 50.18 0.32 -15.75
CA ARG A 832 49.92 1.74 -15.43
C ARG A 832 48.43 2.05 -15.20
N LYS A 833 47.54 1.13 -15.56
CA LYS A 833 46.09 1.20 -15.33
C LYS A 833 45.69 0.47 -14.04
N ILE A 834 46.04 -0.81 -13.91
CA ILE A 834 45.95 -1.60 -12.67
C ILE A 834 47.23 -1.38 -11.88
N ILE A 835 47.31 -0.28 -11.13
CA ILE A 835 48.55 0.11 -10.41
C ILE A 835 48.79 -0.70 -9.13
N GLY A 836 47.86 -1.56 -8.72
CA GLY A 836 48.00 -2.46 -7.57
C GLY A 836 46.83 -3.43 -7.45
N ALA A 837 47.09 -4.58 -6.86
CA ALA A 837 46.10 -5.64 -6.65
C ALA A 837 46.46 -6.41 -5.37
N ARG A 838 45.49 -6.59 -4.48
CA ARG A 838 45.67 -7.24 -3.18
C ARG A 838 44.42 -8.04 -2.85
N TRP A 839 44.59 -9.17 -2.16
CA TRP A 839 43.50 -10.03 -1.73
C TRP A 839 43.61 -10.33 -0.23
N TYR A 840 42.48 -10.61 0.41
CA TYR A 840 42.39 -10.91 1.84
C TYR A 840 41.47 -12.11 2.04
N ALA A 841 41.92 -13.11 2.80
CA ALA A 841 41.08 -14.23 3.26
C ALA A 841 41.39 -14.47 4.74
N TYR A 842 40.64 -13.81 5.62
CA TYR A 842 40.68 -14.01 7.06
C TYR A 842 39.48 -14.89 7.47
N ASP A 843 39.69 -15.86 8.35
CA ASP A 843 38.66 -16.75 8.93
C ASP A 843 37.85 -17.64 7.96
N VAL A 844 38.43 -18.08 6.86
CA VAL A 844 37.89 -19.24 6.13
C VAL A 844 38.40 -20.50 6.84
N PRO A 845 37.54 -21.35 7.46
CA PRO A 845 38.01 -22.58 8.08
C PRO A 845 38.85 -23.36 7.08
N ASN A 846 40.02 -23.84 7.53
CA ASN A 846 41.10 -24.45 6.73
C ASN A 846 40.70 -25.69 5.88
N LYS A 847 39.41 -26.01 5.76
CA LYS A 847 38.85 -27.18 5.09
C LYS A 847 38.01 -26.88 3.83
N THR A 848 37.66 -25.63 3.51
CA THR A 848 36.64 -25.37 2.46
C THR A 848 37.12 -24.61 1.21
N VAL A 849 38.23 -23.88 1.24
CA VAL A 849 38.75 -23.17 0.05
C VAL A 849 40.08 -23.78 -0.38
N LYS A 850 40.15 -24.26 -1.63
CA LYS A 850 41.40 -24.77 -2.22
C LYS A 850 42.41 -23.62 -2.28
N GLN A 851 43.63 -23.82 -1.77
CA GLN A 851 44.72 -22.82 -1.85
C GLN A 851 45.01 -22.36 -3.30
N GLU A 852 44.66 -23.18 -4.28
CA GLU A 852 44.88 -22.98 -5.72
C GLU A 852 44.10 -21.80 -6.34
N ILE A 853 43.15 -21.18 -5.62
CA ILE A 853 42.37 -20.03 -6.12
C ILE A 853 42.61 -18.72 -5.35
N LEU A 854 43.47 -18.73 -4.33
CA LEU A 854 43.75 -17.57 -3.48
C LEU A 854 44.66 -16.54 -4.17
N SER A 855 44.07 -15.68 -4.99
CA SER A 855 44.76 -14.59 -5.70
C SER A 855 43.82 -13.40 -5.93
N PRO A 856 44.32 -12.25 -6.41
CA PRO A 856 43.47 -11.16 -6.88
C PRO A 856 42.70 -11.48 -8.18
N ARG A 857 42.85 -12.68 -8.76
CA ARG A 857 42.16 -13.07 -9.99
C ARG A 857 40.67 -13.20 -9.75
N ASP A 858 39.87 -12.59 -10.63
CA ASP A 858 38.43 -12.79 -10.61
C ASP A 858 38.04 -14.14 -11.20
N VAL A 859 37.26 -14.91 -10.46
CA VAL A 859 36.65 -16.17 -10.93
C VAL A 859 35.12 -16.12 -10.89
N ASP A 860 34.56 -15.06 -10.33
CA ASP A 860 33.12 -14.81 -10.22
C ASP A 860 32.62 -13.87 -11.33
N GLY A 861 33.36 -12.79 -11.58
CA GLY A 861 33.10 -11.79 -12.60
C GLY A 861 32.55 -10.47 -12.09
N HIS A 862 31.99 -10.44 -10.87
CA HIS A 862 31.49 -9.21 -10.26
C HIS A 862 32.57 -8.13 -10.10
N GLY A 863 33.77 -8.51 -9.68
CA GLY A 863 34.86 -7.56 -9.44
C GLY A 863 35.40 -6.94 -10.75
N THR A 864 35.53 -7.75 -11.80
CA THR A 864 35.92 -7.31 -13.15
C THR A 864 34.89 -6.34 -13.74
N HIS A 865 33.60 -6.64 -13.57
CA HIS A 865 32.50 -5.82 -14.09
C HIS A 865 32.42 -4.46 -13.41
N THR A 866 32.50 -4.45 -12.08
CA THR A 866 32.49 -3.22 -11.27
C THR A 866 33.73 -2.36 -11.50
N ALA A 867 34.93 -2.95 -11.58
CA ALA A 867 36.18 -2.22 -11.83
C ALA A 867 36.20 -1.56 -13.23
N SER A 868 35.73 -2.27 -14.26
CA SER A 868 35.65 -1.72 -15.62
C SER A 868 34.59 -0.63 -15.75
N THR A 869 33.48 -0.73 -15.00
CA THR A 869 32.46 0.32 -14.92
C THR A 869 32.99 1.59 -14.25
N ALA A 870 33.73 1.48 -13.14
CA ALA A 870 34.23 2.63 -12.40
C ALA A 870 35.38 3.36 -13.11
N GLY A 871 36.25 2.59 -13.77
CA GLY A 871 37.50 3.12 -14.30
C GLY A 871 38.12 2.26 -15.37
N GLY A 872 37.34 1.66 -16.28
CA GLY A 872 37.87 1.02 -17.48
C GLY A 872 38.59 2.00 -18.43
N ASN A 873 39.35 1.48 -19.38
CA ASN A 873 39.90 2.20 -20.51
C ASN A 873 38.89 2.19 -21.68
N ILE A 874 39.09 3.06 -22.67
CA ILE A 874 38.25 3.13 -23.88
C ILE A 874 38.48 1.86 -24.71
N VAL A 875 37.40 1.14 -25.01
CA VAL A 875 37.44 -0.05 -25.87
C VAL A 875 36.42 0.11 -26.99
N HIS A 876 36.87 -0.08 -28.23
CA HIS A 876 36.05 0.08 -29.43
C HIS A 876 35.36 -1.23 -29.83
N ASN A 877 34.16 -1.13 -30.42
CA ASN A 877 33.41 -2.24 -31.04
C ASN A 877 33.13 -3.45 -30.12
N VAL A 878 32.61 -3.18 -28.93
CA VAL A 878 32.19 -4.22 -27.98
C VAL A 878 30.72 -4.55 -28.17
N SER A 879 30.38 -5.83 -28.36
CA SER A 879 29.00 -6.32 -28.42
C SER A 879 28.86 -7.76 -27.91
N LEU A 880 27.66 -8.14 -27.46
CA LEU A 880 27.28 -9.53 -27.19
C LEU A 880 26.68 -10.15 -28.48
N PHE A 881 26.94 -11.44 -28.72
CA PHE A 881 26.51 -12.19 -29.93
C PHE A 881 25.02 -11.99 -30.31
N GLY A 882 24.72 -11.91 -31.62
CA GLY A 882 23.36 -11.88 -32.17
C GLY A 882 22.82 -13.28 -32.51
N LEU A 883 21.63 -13.63 -32.03
CA LEU A 883 20.91 -14.86 -32.37
C LEU A 883 20.02 -14.65 -33.60
N ALA A 884 19.97 -15.60 -34.54
CA ALA A 884 19.28 -15.47 -35.83
C ALA A 884 17.73 -15.47 -35.75
N ALA A 885 17.09 -14.79 -36.71
CA ALA A 885 15.63 -14.71 -36.86
C ALA A 885 15.05 -15.97 -37.55
N GLY A 886 13.86 -16.41 -37.11
CA GLY A 886 13.11 -17.52 -37.70
C GLY A 886 11.64 -17.18 -37.91
N THR A 887 11.02 -17.75 -38.95
CA THR A 887 9.60 -17.56 -39.30
C THR A 887 8.91 -18.92 -39.20
N VAL A 888 7.92 -19.09 -38.30
CA VAL A 888 7.26 -20.41 -38.09
C VAL A 888 5.79 -20.24 -37.64
N HIS A 889 4.98 -21.29 -37.84
CA HIS A 889 3.53 -21.34 -37.64
C HIS A 889 3.12 -21.48 -36.16
N GLY A 890 2.11 -20.73 -35.72
CA GLY A 890 1.61 -20.75 -34.34
C GLY A 890 0.50 -21.79 -34.13
N GLY A 891 0.36 -22.28 -32.90
CA GLY A 891 -0.78 -23.08 -32.46
C GLY A 891 -0.94 -23.01 -30.95
N ALA A 892 -2.18 -22.83 -30.48
CA ALA A 892 -2.50 -22.69 -29.07
C ALA A 892 -2.64 -24.06 -28.37
N PRO A 893 -1.98 -24.32 -27.25
CA PRO A 893 -2.42 -25.37 -26.33
C PRO A 893 -3.64 -24.88 -25.54
N ARG A 894 -4.67 -25.72 -25.40
CA ARG A 894 -5.81 -25.53 -24.48
C ARG A 894 -5.44 -25.73 -22.99
N ALA A 895 -4.16 -25.95 -22.68
CA ALA A 895 -3.68 -26.31 -21.35
C ALA A 895 -2.99 -25.13 -20.63
N ARG A 896 -3.16 -25.05 -19.30
CA ARG A 896 -2.48 -24.08 -18.42
C ARG A 896 -0.97 -24.13 -18.67
N CYS A 897 -0.33 -22.96 -18.82
CA CYS A 897 1.12 -22.84 -18.93
C CYS A 897 1.80 -23.17 -17.59
N ASP A 898 1.87 -24.46 -17.31
CA ASP A 898 2.64 -25.08 -16.24
C ASP A 898 3.69 -25.96 -16.91
N ALA A 899 4.92 -25.93 -16.40
CA ALA A 899 6.00 -26.83 -16.78
C ALA A 899 5.55 -28.31 -16.86
N ASN A 900 4.61 -28.72 -16.01
CA ASN A 900 4.09 -30.08 -15.97
C ASN A 900 3.11 -30.45 -17.10
N ASN A 901 2.58 -29.46 -17.83
CA ASN A 901 1.52 -29.65 -18.85
C ASN A 901 2.00 -29.37 -20.28
N ILE A 902 3.28 -29.05 -20.48
CA ILE A 902 3.88 -28.79 -21.79
C ILE A 902 4.57 -30.06 -22.29
N ASP A 903 4.06 -30.62 -23.40
CA ASP A 903 4.56 -31.85 -24.00
C ASP A 903 5.05 -31.64 -25.45
N SER A 904 5.32 -32.73 -26.16
CA SER A 904 5.80 -32.71 -27.56
C SER A 904 4.86 -32.02 -28.57
N THR A 905 3.62 -31.69 -28.20
CA THR A 905 2.65 -31.01 -29.10
C THR A 905 3.06 -29.58 -29.48
N VAL A 906 4.05 -29.02 -28.79
CA VAL A 906 4.63 -27.68 -29.06
C VAL A 906 5.69 -27.68 -30.17
N LYS A 907 6.09 -28.84 -30.69
CA LYS A 907 7.13 -28.95 -31.72
C LYS A 907 6.79 -28.09 -32.95
N GLY A 908 7.72 -27.22 -33.34
CA GLY A 908 7.56 -26.33 -34.50
C GLY A 908 6.63 -25.12 -34.27
N LYS A 909 6.17 -24.88 -33.02
CA LYS A 909 5.22 -23.81 -32.71
C LYS A 909 5.84 -22.73 -31.81
N ILE A 910 5.27 -21.52 -31.89
CA ILE A 910 5.45 -20.48 -30.88
C ILE A 910 4.41 -20.70 -29.78
N VAL A 911 4.86 -20.81 -28.54
CA VAL A 911 3.99 -20.99 -27.37
C VAL A 911 3.66 -19.63 -26.78
N PHE A 912 2.36 -19.32 -26.70
CA PHE A 912 1.85 -18.13 -26.00
C PHE A 912 1.33 -18.51 -24.63
N CYS A 913 1.83 -17.84 -23.59
CA CYS A 913 1.44 -18.05 -22.21
C CYS A 913 0.87 -16.77 -21.58
N PHE A 914 -0.41 -16.83 -21.25
CA PHE A 914 -1.09 -15.79 -20.47
C PHE A 914 -1.17 -16.23 -19.00
N LEU A 915 -0.29 -15.67 -18.16
CA LEU A 915 -0.09 -16.02 -16.75
C LEU A 915 -0.39 -14.82 -15.84
N THR A 916 -1.49 -14.88 -15.09
CA THR A 916 -1.94 -13.77 -14.22
C THR A 916 -1.44 -13.87 -12.76
N LYS A 917 -0.85 -15.00 -12.33
CA LYS A 917 -0.64 -15.29 -10.90
C LYS A 917 0.73 -15.87 -10.48
N LEU A 918 1.83 -15.54 -11.16
CA LEU A 918 3.11 -16.23 -10.90
C LEU A 918 4.35 -15.34 -10.80
N ASN A 919 5.37 -15.89 -10.10
CA ASN A 919 6.70 -15.31 -9.96
C ASN A 919 7.39 -15.40 -11.33
N PRO A 920 7.53 -14.29 -12.05
CA PRO A 920 7.90 -14.33 -13.44
C PRO A 920 9.24 -15.09 -13.63
N ALA A 921 10.24 -14.82 -12.77
CA ALA A 921 11.60 -15.30 -12.95
C ALA A 921 11.81 -16.82 -13.00
N VAL A 922 11.09 -17.58 -12.17
CA VAL A 922 11.27 -19.04 -12.08
C VAL A 922 10.48 -19.75 -13.17
N ASP A 923 9.24 -19.31 -13.41
CA ASP A 923 8.37 -19.90 -14.41
C ASP A 923 8.85 -19.58 -15.84
N PHE A 924 9.44 -18.40 -16.06
CA PHE A 924 10.04 -18.04 -17.35
C PHE A 924 11.09 -19.05 -17.82
N TYR A 925 12.03 -19.38 -16.93
CA TYR A 925 13.12 -20.29 -17.28
C TYR A 925 12.58 -21.69 -17.57
N ASN A 926 11.75 -22.20 -16.66
CA ASN A 926 11.24 -23.58 -16.75
C ASN A 926 10.39 -23.76 -18.01
N ILE A 927 9.45 -22.83 -18.28
CA ILE A 927 8.59 -22.89 -19.47
C ILE A 927 9.43 -22.79 -20.74
N SER A 928 10.32 -21.80 -20.83
CA SER A 928 11.13 -21.58 -22.04
C SER A 928 12.07 -22.75 -22.33
N LYS A 929 12.68 -23.32 -21.28
CA LYS A 929 13.51 -24.52 -21.38
C LYS A 929 12.71 -25.72 -21.87
N ILE A 930 11.57 -26.02 -21.25
CA ILE A 930 10.74 -27.18 -21.60
C ILE A 930 10.17 -27.05 -23.01
N VAL A 931 9.75 -25.85 -23.43
CA VAL A 931 9.32 -25.59 -24.80
C VAL A 931 10.46 -25.85 -25.78
N GLY A 932 11.66 -25.35 -25.48
CA GLY A 932 12.85 -25.58 -26.31
C GLY A 932 13.26 -27.07 -26.38
N ASP A 933 13.25 -27.77 -25.25
CA ASP A 933 13.59 -29.20 -25.18
C ASP A 933 12.56 -30.08 -25.91
N ASN A 934 11.30 -29.65 -25.97
CA ASN A 934 10.24 -30.30 -26.77
C ASN A 934 10.18 -29.82 -28.24
N GLY A 935 11.15 -29.02 -28.69
CA GLY A 935 11.29 -28.60 -30.09
C GLY A 935 10.37 -27.44 -30.53
N GLY A 936 9.84 -26.65 -29.59
CA GLY A 936 9.17 -25.38 -29.90
C GLY A 936 10.13 -24.35 -30.49
N THR A 937 9.59 -23.34 -31.18
CA THR A 937 10.38 -22.38 -31.98
C THR A 937 10.38 -20.96 -31.41
N GLY A 938 9.63 -20.71 -30.34
CA GLY A 938 9.64 -19.45 -29.61
C GLY A 938 8.62 -19.42 -28.46
N VAL A 939 8.77 -18.48 -27.54
CA VAL A 939 7.86 -18.28 -26.41
C VAL A 939 7.47 -16.81 -26.28
N ILE A 940 6.18 -16.53 -26.19
CA ILE A 940 5.63 -15.21 -25.83
C ILE A 940 4.96 -15.37 -24.46
N LEU A 941 5.37 -14.58 -23.47
CA LEU A 941 4.85 -14.72 -22.11
C LEU A 941 4.39 -13.38 -21.54
N SER A 942 3.19 -13.36 -20.97
CA SER A 942 2.65 -12.17 -20.30
C SER A 942 3.33 -11.95 -18.95
N GLN A 943 3.82 -10.74 -18.69
CA GLN A 943 4.41 -10.37 -17.41
C GLN A 943 4.03 -8.95 -16.99
N TYR A 944 4.21 -8.66 -15.69
CA TYR A 944 4.24 -7.28 -15.24
C TYR A 944 5.38 -6.53 -15.94
N ASN A 945 5.18 -5.24 -16.23
CA ASN A 945 6.24 -4.42 -16.80
C ASN A 945 7.39 -4.31 -15.80
N THR A 946 8.54 -4.90 -16.13
CA THR A 946 9.75 -4.82 -15.30
C THR A 946 10.92 -4.36 -16.15
N ASP A 947 11.76 -3.47 -15.60
CA ASP A 947 13.00 -3.05 -16.27
C ASP A 947 14.10 -4.13 -16.19
N SER A 948 13.84 -5.25 -15.51
CA SER A 948 14.82 -6.31 -15.29
C SER A 948 14.61 -7.44 -16.28
N LEU A 949 15.34 -7.39 -17.40
CA LEU A 949 15.55 -8.58 -18.23
C LEU A 949 16.43 -9.56 -17.43
N LEU A 950 15.98 -10.81 -17.27
CA LEU A 950 16.74 -11.88 -16.61
C LEU A 950 17.90 -12.35 -17.51
N GLN A 951 18.85 -11.45 -17.74
CA GLN A 951 19.83 -11.53 -18.82
C GLN A 951 20.67 -12.81 -18.76
N ASP A 952 21.07 -13.24 -17.56
CA ASP A 952 21.89 -14.44 -17.34
C ASP A 952 21.12 -15.73 -17.67
N VAL A 953 19.80 -15.71 -17.51
CA VAL A 953 18.90 -16.85 -17.77
C VAL A 953 18.62 -16.97 -19.27
N LEU A 954 18.42 -15.83 -19.95
CA LEU A 954 18.02 -15.75 -21.37
C LEU A 954 19.09 -16.30 -22.33
N LEU A 955 20.38 -16.16 -21.99
CA LEU A 955 21.50 -16.63 -22.83
C LEU A 955 21.66 -18.15 -22.89
N THR A 956 20.98 -18.87 -21.99
CA THR A 956 21.00 -20.36 -21.96
C THR A 956 19.84 -21.00 -22.71
N LEU A 957 18.88 -20.19 -23.18
CA LEU A 957 17.67 -20.69 -23.84
C LEU A 957 17.95 -21.07 -25.30
N LYS A 958 17.38 -22.19 -25.73
CA LYS A 958 17.50 -22.71 -27.10
C LYS A 958 16.54 -22.02 -28.09
N THR A 959 15.63 -21.18 -27.60
CA THR A 959 14.51 -20.61 -28.37
C THR A 959 14.34 -19.11 -28.07
N PRO A 960 13.92 -18.30 -29.07
CA PRO A 960 13.59 -16.90 -28.85
C PRO A 960 12.48 -16.71 -27.82
N PHE A 961 12.62 -15.69 -26.98
CA PHE A 961 11.68 -15.36 -25.91
C PHE A 961 11.30 -13.88 -25.99
N VAL A 962 9.98 -13.60 -25.87
CA VAL A 962 9.44 -12.24 -25.88
C VAL A 962 8.52 -12.07 -24.67
N PRO A 963 8.96 -11.35 -23.62
CA PRO A 963 8.05 -10.95 -22.57
C PRO A 963 7.19 -9.77 -23.07
N VAL A 964 5.90 -9.81 -22.78
CA VAL A 964 4.95 -8.74 -23.13
C VAL A 964 4.14 -8.35 -21.91
N ASP A 965 3.71 -7.09 -21.81
CA ASP A 965 2.77 -6.69 -20.76
C ASP A 965 1.39 -7.34 -20.96
N TYR A 966 0.54 -7.30 -19.91
CA TYR A 966 -0.78 -7.92 -19.94
C TYR A 966 -1.72 -7.35 -21.00
N GLU A 967 -1.61 -6.06 -21.35
CA GLU A 967 -2.45 -5.45 -22.37
C GLU A 967 -2.07 -5.97 -23.76
N ILE A 968 -0.77 -6.03 -24.06
CA ILE A 968 -0.26 -6.63 -25.29
C ILE A 968 -0.59 -8.13 -25.33
N ALA A 969 -0.41 -8.84 -24.22
CA ALA A 969 -0.73 -10.26 -24.13
C ALA A 969 -2.22 -10.52 -24.41
N TYR A 970 -3.11 -9.70 -23.86
CA TYR A 970 -4.55 -9.83 -24.11
C TYR A 970 -4.90 -9.58 -25.58
N LYS A 971 -4.28 -8.59 -26.24
CA LYS A 971 -4.45 -8.38 -27.70
C LYS A 971 -3.97 -9.58 -28.52
N ILE A 972 -2.85 -10.19 -28.13
CA ILE A 972 -2.35 -11.43 -28.76
C ILE A 972 -3.34 -12.58 -28.52
N TYR A 973 -3.85 -12.72 -27.29
CA TYR A 973 -4.86 -13.73 -26.96
C TYR A 973 -6.13 -13.57 -27.80
N GLN A 974 -6.67 -12.35 -27.89
CA GLN A 974 -7.83 -12.03 -28.73
C GLN A 974 -7.58 -12.42 -30.19
N TYR A 975 -6.45 -11.99 -30.76
CA TYR A 975 -6.06 -12.38 -32.11
C TYR A 975 -6.05 -13.90 -32.31
N ILE A 976 -5.54 -14.66 -31.34
CA ILE A 976 -5.49 -16.12 -31.40
C ILE A 976 -6.89 -16.75 -31.39
N ILE A 977 -7.82 -16.25 -30.56
CA ILE A 977 -9.14 -16.88 -30.38
C ILE A 977 -10.19 -16.44 -31.40
N THR A 978 -10.02 -15.27 -32.03
CA THR A 978 -10.97 -14.74 -33.03
C THR A 978 -10.52 -14.98 -34.47
N SER A 979 -9.34 -15.56 -34.70
CA SER A 979 -8.83 -15.84 -36.04
C SER A 979 -9.46 -17.12 -36.60
N ASP A 980 -10.13 -17.00 -37.75
CA ASP A 980 -10.63 -18.15 -38.52
C ASP A 980 -9.49 -18.95 -39.20
N ASP A 981 -8.32 -18.32 -39.36
CA ASP A 981 -7.08 -18.91 -39.86
C ASP A 981 -6.17 -19.44 -38.74
N THR A 982 -5.19 -20.29 -39.07
CA THR A 982 -4.12 -20.69 -38.12
C THR A 982 -3.30 -19.45 -37.73
N PRO A 983 -3.33 -18.99 -36.47
CA PRO A 983 -2.67 -17.75 -36.05
C PRO A 983 -1.16 -17.84 -36.22
N LYS A 984 -0.52 -16.77 -36.73
CA LYS A 984 0.92 -16.71 -37.01
C LYS A 984 1.55 -15.49 -36.35
N ALA A 985 2.79 -15.64 -35.89
CA ALA A 985 3.57 -14.54 -35.33
C ALA A 985 5.02 -14.60 -35.84
N LYS A 986 5.67 -13.43 -35.96
CA LYS A 986 7.09 -13.30 -36.31
C LYS A 986 7.82 -12.58 -35.19
N ILE A 987 8.90 -13.18 -34.70
CA ILE A 987 9.77 -12.59 -33.69
C ILE A 987 11.02 -12.05 -34.42
N SER A 988 11.25 -10.74 -34.36
CA SER A 988 12.42 -10.10 -34.96
C SER A 988 13.66 -10.22 -34.07
N LEU A 989 14.83 -9.92 -34.64
CA LEU A 989 16.07 -9.75 -33.88
C LEU A 989 15.94 -8.64 -32.83
N THR A 990 16.58 -8.84 -31.68
CA THR A 990 16.69 -7.80 -30.64
C THR A 990 17.45 -6.59 -31.20
N ARG A 991 16.89 -5.40 -30.99
CA ARG A 991 17.53 -4.11 -31.33
C ARG A 991 17.64 -3.24 -30.07
N THR A 992 18.80 -2.65 -29.86
CA THR A 992 18.99 -1.64 -28.80
C THR A 992 18.42 -0.30 -29.25
N THR A 993 17.61 0.32 -28.41
CA THR A 993 17.05 1.68 -28.62
C THR A 993 17.57 2.59 -27.51
N THR A 994 18.05 3.78 -27.87
CA THR A 994 18.60 4.77 -26.92
C THR A 994 18.09 6.17 -27.24
N GLY A 995 18.22 7.11 -26.30
CA GLY A 995 17.85 8.52 -26.50
C GLY A 995 16.42 8.87 -26.10
N SER A 996 15.85 9.88 -26.76
CA SER A 996 14.54 10.48 -26.43
C SER A 996 13.34 9.54 -26.60
N GLU A 997 13.52 8.40 -27.26
CA GLU A 997 12.48 7.40 -27.43
C GLU A 997 12.19 6.61 -26.14
N VAL A 998 13.09 6.66 -25.14
CA VAL A 998 12.96 5.94 -23.86
C VAL A 998 12.91 6.95 -22.70
N SER A 999 11.87 6.88 -21.86
CA SER A 999 11.79 7.66 -20.61
C SER A 999 12.78 7.09 -19.58
N ALA A 1000 13.81 7.88 -19.26
CA ALA A 1000 14.87 7.50 -18.33
C ALA A 1000 15.48 8.73 -17.62
N PRO A 1001 15.93 8.59 -16.36
CA PRO A 1001 15.99 7.37 -15.56
C PRO A 1001 14.66 6.98 -14.90
N LYS A 1002 14.58 5.71 -14.50
CA LYS A 1002 13.59 5.16 -13.56
C LYS A 1002 14.34 4.45 -12.43
N VAL A 1003 13.79 4.44 -11.22
CA VAL A 1003 14.34 3.65 -10.11
C VAL A 1003 13.87 2.20 -10.27
N ALA A 1004 14.83 1.26 -10.31
CA ALA A 1004 14.53 -0.15 -10.54
C ALA A 1004 13.71 -0.79 -9.40
N ALA A 1005 12.85 -1.76 -9.76
CA ALA A 1005 12.00 -2.49 -8.81
C ALA A 1005 12.77 -3.26 -7.73
N PHE A 1006 13.98 -3.75 -8.05
CA PHE A 1006 14.84 -4.45 -7.11
C PHE A 1006 15.68 -3.52 -6.23
N SER A 1007 15.71 -2.21 -6.51
CA SER A 1007 16.51 -1.26 -5.72
C SER A 1007 15.89 -1.12 -4.33
N SER A 1008 16.67 -1.40 -3.29
CA SER A 1008 16.26 -1.21 -1.89
C SER A 1008 15.83 0.24 -1.64
N ARG A 1009 14.87 0.41 -0.73
CA ARG A 1009 14.25 1.71 -0.40
C ARG A 1009 14.52 2.11 1.04
N GLY A 1010 14.51 3.41 1.29
CA GLY A 1010 14.51 3.97 2.65
C GLY A 1010 13.15 3.85 3.36
N PRO A 1011 13.06 4.32 4.62
CA PRO A 1011 14.16 4.86 5.43
C PRO A 1011 15.15 3.76 5.86
N SER A 1012 16.34 4.16 6.31
CA SER A 1012 17.26 3.24 6.98
C SER A 1012 16.62 2.74 8.28
N SER A 1013 16.56 1.42 8.48
CA SER A 1013 16.11 0.84 9.76
C SER A 1013 17.08 1.10 10.92
N ILE A 1014 18.35 1.38 10.61
CA ILE A 1014 19.42 1.61 11.60
C ILE A 1014 19.49 3.11 11.96
N TYR A 1015 19.36 4.00 10.96
CA TYR A 1015 19.45 5.45 11.15
C TYR A 1015 18.28 6.17 10.48
N PRO A 1016 17.05 6.10 11.02
CA PRO A 1016 15.85 6.69 10.38
C PRO A 1016 15.89 8.22 10.30
N GLY A 1017 16.72 8.90 11.12
CA GLY A 1017 17.01 10.33 11.02
C GLY A 1017 18.03 10.71 9.94
N VAL A 1018 18.55 9.74 9.18
CA VAL A 1018 19.46 9.96 8.05
C VAL A 1018 18.79 9.45 6.78
N LEU A 1019 18.50 10.35 5.85
CA LEU A 1019 17.83 10.01 4.60
C LEU A 1019 18.68 9.05 3.76
N LYS A 1020 18.09 7.93 3.33
CA LYS A 1020 18.70 6.91 2.47
C LYS A 1020 17.71 6.42 1.40
N PRO A 1021 18.19 6.02 0.21
CA PRO A 1021 19.57 6.14 -0.29
C PRO A 1021 19.99 7.62 -0.46
N ASP A 1022 21.26 7.90 -0.75
CA ASP A 1022 21.73 9.29 -0.94
C ASP A 1022 21.48 9.81 -2.37
N ILE A 1023 21.64 8.93 -3.38
CA ILE A 1023 21.61 9.28 -4.81
C ILE A 1023 21.27 8.05 -5.67
N ALA A 1024 20.64 8.26 -6.83
CA ALA A 1024 20.46 7.25 -7.87
C ALA A 1024 21.47 7.41 -9.03
N ALA A 1025 21.87 6.29 -9.64
CA ALA A 1025 22.82 6.23 -10.76
C ALA A 1025 22.53 5.00 -11.65
N PRO A 1026 23.04 4.95 -12.91
CA PRO A 1026 22.78 3.84 -13.83
C PRO A 1026 23.18 2.48 -13.22
N GLY A 1027 22.25 1.52 -13.20
CA GLY A 1027 22.51 0.19 -12.63
C GLY A 1027 21.71 -0.95 -13.24
N VAL A 1028 21.00 -0.72 -14.34
CA VAL A 1028 20.21 -1.74 -15.04
C VAL A 1028 20.83 -1.97 -16.41
N SER A 1029 21.09 -3.22 -16.77
CA SER A 1029 21.67 -3.63 -18.05
C SER A 1029 22.93 -2.84 -18.41
N ILE A 1030 23.89 -2.79 -17.48
CA ILE A 1030 25.19 -2.15 -17.68
C ILE A 1030 26.13 -3.14 -18.34
N LEU A 1031 26.66 -2.77 -19.51
CA LEU A 1031 27.66 -3.54 -20.23
C LEU A 1031 29.05 -3.24 -19.66
N ALA A 1032 29.76 -4.25 -19.15
CA ALA A 1032 31.14 -4.10 -18.69
C ALA A 1032 31.94 -5.40 -18.86
N ALA A 1033 33.23 -5.39 -18.53
CA ALA A 1033 34.11 -6.53 -18.75
C ALA A 1033 33.74 -7.72 -17.86
N ALA A 1034 33.93 -8.94 -18.38
CA ALA A 1034 33.66 -10.18 -17.65
C ALA A 1034 34.82 -11.18 -17.84
N PRO A 1035 35.07 -12.08 -16.87
CA PRO A 1035 36.08 -13.11 -17.00
C PRO A 1035 35.65 -14.17 -18.02
N LYS A 1036 36.62 -14.80 -18.68
CA LYS A 1036 36.38 -15.95 -19.56
C LYS A 1036 36.14 -17.22 -18.73
N THR A 1037 34.94 -17.36 -18.16
CA THR A 1037 34.50 -18.57 -17.44
C THR A 1037 33.42 -19.32 -18.21
N ALA A 1038 33.12 -20.54 -17.76
CA ALA A 1038 32.00 -21.32 -18.30
C ALA A 1038 30.64 -20.60 -18.15
N PHE A 1039 30.52 -19.71 -17.15
CA PHE A 1039 29.31 -18.92 -16.91
C PHE A 1039 29.12 -17.80 -17.96
N TYR A 1040 30.18 -17.08 -18.34
CA TYR A 1040 30.10 -15.97 -19.31
C TYR A 1040 30.27 -16.40 -20.78
N SER A 1041 30.17 -17.70 -21.09
CA SER A 1041 30.10 -18.23 -22.46
C SER A 1041 31.21 -17.75 -23.43
N SER A 1042 32.42 -17.48 -22.93
CA SER A 1042 33.60 -16.95 -23.66
C SER A 1042 33.51 -15.50 -24.19
N ALA A 1043 32.42 -14.77 -23.93
CA ALA A 1043 32.29 -13.36 -24.28
C ALA A 1043 33.11 -12.46 -23.32
N PRO A 1044 33.91 -11.50 -23.82
CA PRO A 1044 34.75 -10.65 -22.96
C PRO A 1044 33.98 -9.54 -22.21
N TYR A 1045 32.72 -9.30 -22.56
CA TYR A 1045 31.86 -8.28 -21.96
C TYR A 1045 30.45 -8.82 -21.75
N HIS A 1046 29.79 -8.37 -20.68
CA HIS A 1046 28.47 -8.85 -20.29
C HIS A 1046 27.60 -7.73 -19.72
N PHE A 1047 26.28 -7.87 -19.90
CA PHE A 1047 25.29 -7.00 -19.28
C PHE A 1047 24.98 -7.48 -17.85
N ALA A 1048 25.02 -6.59 -16.87
CA ALA A 1048 24.63 -6.89 -15.50
C ALA A 1048 23.74 -5.79 -14.94
N SER A 1049 22.88 -6.16 -13.99
CA SER A 1049 21.95 -5.26 -13.30
C SER A 1049 22.14 -5.38 -11.79
N GLY A 1050 22.12 -4.26 -11.08
CA GLY A 1050 22.23 -4.19 -9.64
C GLY A 1050 22.67 -2.82 -9.14
N THR A 1051 22.44 -2.55 -7.86
CA THR A 1051 23.07 -1.40 -7.17
C THR A 1051 24.59 -1.50 -7.17
N SER A 1052 25.14 -2.72 -7.29
CA SER A 1052 26.55 -2.99 -7.56
C SER A 1052 27.06 -2.36 -8.85
N MET A 1053 26.19 -2.08 -9.84
CA MET A 1053 26.55 -1.37 -11.07
C MET A 1053 26.32 0.14 -10.93
N SER A 1054 25.39 0.59 -10.08
CA SER A 1054 25.21 2.02 -9.75
C SER A 1054 26.38 2.60 -8.95
N CYS A 1055 26.87 1.88 -7.94
CA CYS A 1055 27.97 2.30 -7.08
C CYS A 1055 29.27 2.68 -7.83
N PRO A 1056 29.79 1.88 -8.79
CA PRO A 1056 31.00 2.21 -9.54
C PRO A 1056 30.84 3.45 -10.42
N HIS A 1057 29.65 3.73 -10.97
CA HIS A 1057 29.41 5.00 -11.68
C HIS A 1057 29.63 6.21 -10.76
N VAL A 1058 29.05 6.20 -9.56
CA VAL A 1058 29.23 7.28 -8.58
C VAL A 1058 30.69 7.38 -8.14
N SER A 1059 31.37 6.24 -7.96
CA SER A 1059 32.79 6.21 -7.59
C SER A 1059 33.68 6.86 -8.66
N GLY A 1060 33.43 6.56 -9.94
CA GLY A 1060 34.11 7.19 -11.07
C GLY A 1060 33.85 8.70 -11.14
N ILE A 1061 32.60 9.13 -10.96
CA ILE A 1061 32.20 10.55 -10.92
C ILE A 1061 32.94 11.28 -9.79
N ILE A 1062 32.96 10.71 -8.59
CA ILE A 1062 33.65 11.29 -7.43
C ILE A 1062 35.15 11.40 -7.67
N ALA A 1063 35.77 10.42 -8.34
CA ALA A 1063 37.19 10.49 -8.69
C ALA A 1063 37.49 11.65 -9.65
N VAL A 1064 36.62 11.89 -10.64
CA VAL A 1064 36.73 13.05 -11.54
C VAL A 1064 36.53 14.36 -10.80
N LEU A 1065 35.49 14.47 -9.96
CA LEU A 1065 35.25 15.68 -9.16
C LEU A 1065 36.42 15.96 -8.20
N LYS A 1066 37.01 14.93 -7.59
CA LYS A 1066 38.20 15.08 -6.73
C LYS A 1066 39.45 15.48 -7.52
N SER A 1067 39.52 15.20 -8.81
CA SER A 1067 40.60 15.69 -9.68
C SER A 1067 40.44 17.16 -10.04
N LEU A 1068 39.20 17.63 -10.18
CA LEU A 1068 38.85 19.04 -10.41
C LEU A 1068 38.99 19.88 -9.14
N HIS A 1069 38.61 19.31 -7.99
CA HIS A 1069 38.63 19.94 -6.67
C HIS A 1069 39.46 19.13 -5.66
N PRO A 1070 40.80 19.15 -5.76
CA PRO A 1070 41.70 18.33 -4.93
C PRO A 1070 41.56 18.56 -3.42
N GLU A 1071 41.07 19.72 -3.01
CA GLU A 1071 40.89 20.14 -1.61
C GLU A 1071 39.53 19.74 -1.01
N TRP A 1072 38.52 19.42 -1.83
CA TRP A 1072 37.19 19.10 -1.32
C TRP A 1072 37.19 17.84 -0.45
N SER A 1073 36.52 17.92 0.70
CA SER A 1073 36.34 16.76 1.58
C SER A 1073 35.44 15.70 0.90
N PRO A 1074 35.41 14.45 1.41
CA PRO A 1074 34.41 13.46 0.99
C PRO A 1074 32.97 13.94 1.19
N ALA A 1075 32.70 14.73 2.23
CA ALA A 1075 31.37 15.29 2.48
C ALA A 1075 31.02 16.40 1.47
N ALA A 1076 31.98 17.25 1.11
CA ALA A 1076 31.81 18.25 0.06
C ALA A 1076 31.50 17.61 -1.31
N LEU A 1077 32.24 16.57 -1.70
CA LEU A 1077 31.99 15.83 -2.94
C LEU A 1077 30.61 15.15 -2.94
N LYS A 1078 30.25 14.53 -1.81
CA LYS A 1078 28.92 13.96 -1.60
C LYS A 1078 27.83 15.04 -1.70
N SER A 1079 28.05 16.21 -1.10
CA SER A 1079 27.14 17.34 -1.19
C SER A 1079 26.95 17.77 -2.64
N ALA A 1080 28.03 17.96 -3.40
CA ALA A 1080 27.97 18.43 -4.76
C ALA A 1080 27.12 17.51 -5.66
N ILE A 1081 27.30 16.18 -5.56
CA ILE A 1081 26.49 15.23 -6.35
C ILE A 1081 25.03 15.16 -5.90
N MET A 1082 24.74 15.41 -4.61
CA MET A 1082 23.37 15.38 -4.08
C MET A 1082 22.63 16.66 -4.43
N THR A 1083 23.23 17.82 -4.21
CA THR A 1083 22.54 19.12 -4.35
C THR A 1083 22.23 19.50 -5.79
N THR A 1084 22.92 18.88 -6.74
CA THR A 1084 22.78 19.10 -8.19
C THR A 1084 22.06 17.96 -8.91
N ALA A 1085 21.58 16.95 -8.17
CA ALA A 1085 20.86 15.82 -8.72
C ALA A 1085 19.54 16.24 -9.36
N THR A 1086 19.18 15.60 -10.48
CA THR A 1086 17.89 15.83 -11.13
C THR A 1086 16.82 14.91 -10.56
N THR A 1087 15.62 15.44 -10.34
CA THR A 1087 14.42 14.64 -10.02
C THR A 1087 13.55 14.39 -11.24
N PHE A 1088 14.05 14.74 -12.43
CA PHE A 1088 13.36 14.60 -13.71
C PHE A 1088 14.08 13.65 -14.65
N ASP A 1089 13.30 12.99 -15.50
CA ASP A 1089 13.78 12.19 -16.62
C ASP A 1089 14.28 13.07 -17.78
N ASN A 1090 14.88 12.44 -18.78
CA ASN A 1090 15.33 13.06 -20.03
C ASN A 1090 14.21 13.79 -20.81
N ASN A 1091 12.95 13.56 -20.44
CA ASN A 1091 11.78 14.21 -20.98
C ASN A 1091 11.17 15.20 -19.99
N GLY A 1092 11.90 15.67 -18.97
CA GLY A 1092 11.44 16.67 -18.01
C GLY A 1092 10.22 16.23 -17.17
N MET A 1093 9.96 14.93 -17.08
CA MET A 1093 8.90 14.34 -16.25
C MET A 1093 9.49 13.87 -14.93
N PRO A 1094 8.75 13.89 -13.80
CA PRO A 1094 9.25 13.36 -12.54
C PRO A 1094 9.69 11.89 -12.67
N ILE A 1095 10.87 11.57 -12.12
CA ILE A 1095 11.41 10.20 -12.11
C ILE A 1095 10.36 9.24 -11.54
N GLN A 1096 10.19 8.08 -12.16
CA GLN A 1096 9.31 7.02 -11.66
C GLN A 1096 10.12 6.00 -10.86
N ALA A 1097 9.51 5.42 -9.84
CA ALA A 1097 10.02 4.25 -9.16
C ALA A 1097 9.20 3.03 -9.59
N ASN A 1098 9.85 2.13 -10.31
CA ASN A 1098 9.29 0.84 -10.65
C ASN A 1098 9.34 -0.07 -9.42
N GLY A 1099 8.40 -1.00 -9.30
CA GLY A 1099 8.19 -1.84 -8.13
C GLY A 1099 6.96 -2.71 -8.33
N TYR A 1100 6.57 -3.48 -7.31
CA TYR A 1100 5.25 -4.13 -7.31
C TYR A 1100 4.14 -3.09 -7.56
N ILE A 1101 4.32 -1.86 -7.07
CA ILE A 1101 3.46 -0.70 -7.37
C ILE A 1101 4.32 0.39 -8.02
N PRO A 1102 4.08 0.77 -9.29
CA PRO A 1102 4.71 1.95 -9.88
C PRO A 1102 4.22 3.24 -9.19
N LYS A 1103 5.15 4.17 -8.93
CA LYS A 1103 4.83 5.50 -8.37
C LYS A 1103 5.79 6.58 -8.86
N ILE A 1104 5.43 7.85 -8.65
CA ILE A 1104 6.42 8.94 -8.70
C ILE A 1104 7.47 8.66 -7.63
N ALA A 1105 8.74 8.67 -8.03
CA ALA A 1105 9.82 8.38 -7.12
C ALA A 1105 9.94 9.49 -6.07
N ASP A 1106 10.15 9.10 -4.82
CA ASP A 1106 10.35 9.99 -3.69
C ASP A 1106 11.78 9.88 -3.14
N PRO A 1107 12.19 10.71 -2.17
CA PRO A 1107 13.52 10.66 -1.60
C PRO A 1107 13.95 9.31 -1.01
N PHE A 1108 13.04 8.41 -0.63
CA PHE A 1108 13.41 7.06 -0.19
C PHE A 1108 13.66 6.09 -1.34
N ASP A 1109 13.34 6.48 -2.58
CA ASP A 1109 13.68 5.72 -3.79
C ASP A 1109 15.04 6.13 -4.37
N TYR A 1110 15.32 7.43 -4.46
CA TYR A 1110 16.52 7.95 -5.16
C TYR A 1110 17.42 8.87 -4.31
N GLY A 1111 17.05 9.16 -3.06
CA GLY A 1111 17.76 10.16 -2.25
C GLY A 1111 17.52 11.59 -2.73
N ALA A 1112 18.60 12.25 -3.18
CA ALA A 1112 18.51 13.60 -3.74
C ALA A 1112 17.97 13.63 -5.18
N GLY A 1113 18.15 12.55 -5.95
CA GLY A 1113 17.75 12.44 -7.35
C GLY A 1113 18.67 11.51 -8.13
N PHE A 1114 18.65 11.62 -9.46
CA PHE A 1114 19.63 10.99 -10.33
C PHE A 1114 20.86 11.88 -10.52
N VAL A 1115 22.05 11.28 -10.45
CA VAL A 1115 23.33 11.99 -10.48
C VAL A 1115 23.51 12.85 -11.74
N ASN A 1116 24.00 14.08 -11.58
CA ASN A 1116 24.36 14.98 -12.67
C ASN A 1116 25.83 15.46 -12.52
N PRO A 1117 26.79 14.75 -13.12
CA PRO A 1117 28.22 15.03 -12.94
C PRO A 1117 28.63 16.42 -13.40
N THR A 1118 28.02 16.92 -14.48
CA THR A 1118 28.36 18.23 -15.06
C THR A 1118 27.96 19.36 -14.12
N MET A 1119 26.76 19.30 -13.54
CA MET A 1119 26.35 20.30 -12.54
C MET A 1119 27.10 20.13 -11.21
N ALA A 1120 27.44 18.90 -10.81
CA ALA A 1120 28.21 18.64 -9.59
C ALA A 1120 29.65 19.21 -9.64
N ALA A 1121 30.18 19.53 -10.83
CA ALA A 1121 31.48 20.18 -10.96
C ALA A 1121 31.46 21.63 -10.48
N ASP A 1122 30.31 22.32 -10.52
CA ASP A 1122 30.10 23.66 -9.98
C ASP A 1122 28.74 23.75 -9.28
N PRO A 1123 28.66 23.27 -8.02
CA PRO A 1123 27.39 23.19 -7.29
C PRO A 1123 26.96 24.52 -6.68
N GLY A 1124 27.78 25.59 -6.77
CA GLY A 1124 27.57 26.86 -6.06
C GLY A 1124 27.79 26.75 -4.54
N LEU A 1125 26.94 25.99 -3.83
CA LEU A 1125 27.06 25.76 -2.38
C LEU A 1125 27.23 24.28 -2.04
N ILE A 1126 28.00 24.00 -0.98
CA ILE A 1126 28.18 22.65 -0.41
C ILE A 1126 27.87 22.60 1.08
N TYR A 1127 27.40 21.44 1.52
CA TYR A 1127 27.21 21.05 2.91
C TYR A 1127 28.41 20.19 3.34
N ASP A 1128 29.44 20.84 3.89
CA ASP A 1128 30.63 20.15 4.36
C ASP A 1128 30.48 19.67 5.82
N ILE A 1129 31.19 18.61 6.19
CA ILE A 1129 31.14 18.00 7.51
C ILE A 1129 32.57 17.76 8.01
N ASN A 1130 32.89 18.26 9.20
CA ASN A 1130 34.16 17.97 9.84
C ASN A 1130 34.17 16.50 10.31
N PRO A 1131 35.25 15.71 10.08
CA PRO A 1131 35.34 14.33 10.57
C PRO A 1131 35.03 14.14 12.07
N SER A 1132 35.32 15.15 12.90
CA SER A 1132 34.97 15.13 14.32
C SER A 1132 33.45 15.10 14.59
N ASP A 1133 32.63 15.63 13.69
CA ASP A 1133 31.16 15.60 13.83
C ASP A 1133 30.60 14.21 13.54
N TYR A 1134 31.23 13.42 12.65
CA TYR A 1134 30.91 12.00 12.53
C TYR A 1134 31.27 11.23 13.79
N LEU A 1135 32.41 11.53 14.43
CA LEU A 1135 32.79 10.90 15.71
C LEU A 1135 31.82 11.25 16.83
N LYS A 1136 31.37 12.51 16.91
CA LYS A 1136 30.30 12.91 17.85
C LYS A 1136 29.00 12.15 17.56
N PHE A 1137 28.62 12.00 16.29
CA PHE A 1137 27.47 11.21 15.89
C PHE A 1137 27.59 9.76 16.36
N PHE A 1138 28.70 9.05 16.08
CA PHE A 1138 28.87 7.65 16.50
C PHE A 1138 28.96 7.47 18.02
N ASN A 1139 29.68 8.36 18.72
CA ASN A 1139 29.95 8.20 20.15
C ASN A 1139 28.79 8.66 21.04
N CYS A 1140 28.05 9.70 20.66
CA CYS A 1140 27.06 10.33 21.53
C CYS A 1140 25.61 10.11 21.08
N ILE A 1141 25.38 9.67 19.84
CA ILE A 1141 24.05 9.61 19.22
C ILE A 1141 23.74 8.23 18.60
N GLY A 1142 24.71 7.56 17.97
CA GLY A 1142 24.53 6.34 17.17
C GLY A 1142 24.72 5.00 17.89
N GLY A 1143 24.96 5.00 19.21
CA GLY A 1143 24.92 3.80 20.07
C GLY A 1143 26.07 2.79 19.92
N LEU A 1144 27.18 3.13 19.26
CA LEU A 1144 28.32 2.22 19.02
C LEU A 1144 29.61 2.59 19.78
N GLY A 1145 29.62 3.68 20.55
CA GLY A 1145 30.79 4.17 21.29
C GLY A 1145 30.78 3.84 22.79
N SER A 1146 31.97 3.76 23.40
CA SER A 1146 32.13 3.75 24.86
C SER A 1146 31.54 5.05 25.46
N LYS A 1147 30.76 4.93 26.54
CA LYS A 1147 30.00 6.04 27.18
C LYS A 1147 30.88 7.17 27.74
N ASP A 1148 32.21 7.01 27.78
CA ASP A 1148 33.07 7.80 28.66
C ASP A 1148 33.52 9.18 28.15
N ASN A 1149 33.21 9.60 26.91
CA ASN A 1149 33.75 10.86 26.34
C ASN A 1149 32.72 11.91 25.88
N CYS A 1150 31.43 11.74 26.16
CA CYS A 1150 30.40 12.74 25.78
C CYS A 1150 30.20 13.78 26.91
N THR A 1151 31.03 14.83 26.91
CA THR A 1151 30.95 15.95 27.89
C THR A 1151 30.01 17.08 27.47
N THR A 1152 29.36 16.99 26.31
CA THR A 1152 28.42 18.00 25.78
C THR A 1152 27.01 17.41 25.64
N GLU A 1153 25.98 18.26 25.84
CA GLU A 1153 24.57 17.90 25.67
C GLU A 1153 24.35 17.09 24.38
N LYS A 1154 23.57 16.00 24.46
CA LYS A 1154 23.24 15.16 23.30
C LYS A 1154 22.59 16.02 22.21
N GLY A 1155 23.36 16.40 21.19
CA GLY A 1155 22.83 17.05 19.98
C GLY A 1155 21.87 16.12 19.23
N SER A 1156 20.96 16.68 18.44
CA SER A 1156 20.02 15.89 17.64
C SER A 1156 20.72 15.20 16.46
N VAL A 1157 20.28 13.99 16.10
CA VAL A 1157 20.67 13.31 14.83
C VAL A 1157 20.46 14.24 13.63
N THR A 1158 19.44 15.10 13.70
CA THR A 1158 19.06 16.02 12.63
C THR A 1158 20.07 17.12 12.37
N ASP A 1159 21.01 17.38 13.28
CA ASP A 1159 21.99 18.47 13.20
C ASP A 1159 23.29 18.08 12.49
N LEU A 1160 23.46 16.80 12.12
CA LEU A 1160 24.53 16.43 11.19
C LEU A 1160 24.31 17.18 9.87
N ASN A 1161 25.33 17.92 9.41
CA ASN A 1161 25.23 18.85 8.28
C ASN A 1161 25.16 18.14 6.91
N LEU A 1162 24.20 17.24 6.76
CA LEU A 1162 23.95 16.50 5.53
C LEU A 1162 23.15 17.36 4.54
N PRO A 1163 23.35 17.16 3.23
CA PRO A 1163 22.54 17.75 2.16
C PRO A 1163 21.16 17.06 2.04
N SER A 1164 20.51 16.80 3.17
CA SER A 1164 19.16 16.26 3.31
C SER A 1164 18.65 16.47 4.74
N ILE A 1165 17.34 16.41 4.95
CA ILE A 1165 16.72 16.46 6.28
C ILE A 1165 15.73 15.30 6.40
N ALA A 1166 15.89 14.46 7.41
CA ALA A 1166 14.93 13.43 7.76
C ALA A 1166 14.51 13.56 9.22
N ILE A 1167 13.21 13.71 9.45
CA ILE A 1167 12.62 13.78 10.79
C ILE A 1167 11.69 12.57 10.97
N PRO A 1168 12.13 11.52 11.65
CA PRO A 1168 11.36 10.30 11.80
C PRO A 1168 10.21 10.45 12.80
N ASN A 1169 10.25 11.42 13.72
CA ASN A 1169 9.30 11.53 14.83
C ASN A 1169 8.93 13.00 15.12
N LEU A 1170 8.30 13.70 14.17
CA LEU A 1170 7.85 15.08 14.37
C LEU A 1170 6.58 15.12 15.24
N ARG A 1171 6.69 15.63 16.46
CA ARG A 1171 5.55 15.71 17.42
C ARG A 1171 4.82 17.05 17.38
N THR A 1172 5.58 18.13 17.58
CA THR A 1172 5.05 19.49 17.69
C THR A 1172 5.83 20.38 16.74
N SER A 1173 7.11 20.59 17.04
CA SER A 1173 8.04 21.30 16.19
C SER A 1173 9.44 20.81 16.42
N GLU A 1174 10.23 20.77 15.34
CA GLU A 1174 11.63 20.44 15.37
C GLU A 1174 12.37 21.39 14.43
N THR A 1175 13.59 21.79 14.80
CA THR A 1175 14.40 22.70 14.00
C THR A 1175 15.72 22.03 13.67
N ALA A 1176 16.02 21.94 12.37
CA ALA A 1176 17.29 21.45 11.87
C ALA A 1176 18.20 22.65 11.53
N VAL A 1177 19.45 22.61 11.99
CA VAL A 1177 20.45 23.61 11.62
C VAL A 1177 21.29 23.09 10.46
N ARG A 1178 21.55 23.94 9.46
CA ARG A 1178 22.42 23.63 8.33
C ARG A 1178 23.43 24.73 8.11
N THR A 1179 24.61 24.33 7.64
CA THR A 1179 25.71 25.22 7.29
C THR A 1179 26.14 24.94 5.86
N VAL A 1180 26.30 25.99 5.08
CA VAL A 1180 26.71 25.91 3.68
C VAL A 1180 27.93 26.78 3.43
N THR A 1181 28.82 26.29 2.58
CA THR A 1181 30.01 27.00 2.11
C THR A 1181 29.82 27.36 0.64
N ASN A 1182 30.06 28.62 0.28
CA ASN A 1182 30.12 29.05 -1.12
C ASN A 1182 31.43 28.57 -1.75
N VAL A 1183 31.32 27.75 -2.79
CA VAL A 1183 32.41 27.21 -3.60
C VAL A 1183 32.34 27.65 -5.05
N GLY A 1184 31.31 28.43 -5.42
CA GLY A 1184 31.20 29.01 -6.76
C GLY A 1184 32.20 30.14 -6.98
N ASP A 1185 32.49 30.41 -8.26
CA ASP A 1185 33.44 31.44 -8.68
C ASP A 1185 33.00 32.86 -8.29
N GLN A 1186 31.70 33.07 -8.08
CA GLN A 1186 31.15 34.36 -7.64
C GLN A 1186 31.31 34.52 -6.11
N HIS A 1187 32.25 35.40 -5.73
CA HIS A 1187 32.54 35.69 -4.32
C HIS A 1187 31.43 36.48 -3.62
N ASP A 1188 30.80 37.41 -4.35
CA ASP A 1188 29.63 38.16 -3.88
C ASP A 1188 28.36 37.54 -4.47
N ALA A 1189 27.77 36.57 -3.75
CA ALA A 1189 26.62 35.81 -4.20
C ALA A 1189 25.45 35.92 -3.22
N VAL A 1190 24.23 36.02 -3.74
CA VAL A 1190 23.00 36.11 -2.94
C VAL A 1190 22.07 34.97 -3.30
N TYR A 1191 21.82 34.07 -2.35
CA TYR A 1191 20.94 32.93 -2.54
C TYR A 1191 19.61 33.16 -1.82
N LYS A 1192 18.49 32.84 -2.49
CA LYS A 1192 17.14 32.87 -1.92
C LYS A 1192 16.60 31.46 -1.72
N ALA A 1193 15.91 31.23 -0.62
CA ALA A 1193 15.29 29.93 -0.31
C ALA A 1193 13.98 29.74 -1.09
N PHE A 1194 13.84 28.57 -1.70
CA PHE A 1194 12.61 28.04 -2.29
C PHE A 1194 12.33 26.69 -1.68
N PHE A 1195 11.07 26.37 -1.37
CA PHE A 1195 10.77 25.09 -0.76
C PHE A 1195 9.38 24.54 -1.05
N GLU A 1196 9.31 23.21 -0.98
CA GLU A 1196 8.08 22.42 -1.02
C GLU A 1196 7.88 21.81 0.35
N THR A 1197 6.77 22.13 1.00
CA THR A 1197 6.49 21.68 2.35
C THR A 1197 5.94 20.25 2.37
N PRO A 1198 6.44 19.35 3.23
CA PRO A 1198 5.84 18.04 3.43
C PRO A 1198 4.36 18.13 3.86
N ALA A 1199 3.52 17.23 3.35
CA ALA A 1199 2.10 17.22 3.69
C ALA A 1199 1.89 17.06 5.21
N GLY A 1200 0.97 17.82 5.80
CA GLY A 1200 0.69 17.77 7.24
C GLY A 1200 1.74 18.48 8.13
N VAL A 1201 2.68 19.21 7.51
CA VAL A 1201 3.74 19.96 8.18
C VAL A 1201 3.71 21.41 7.69
N GLU A 1202 4.02 22.35 8.56
CA GLU A 1202 4.35 23.73 8.25
C GLU A 1202 5.88 23.86 8.29
N MET A 1203 6.49 24.48 7.28
CA MET A 1203 7.94 24.62 7.18
C MET A 1203 8.35 26.07 6.99
N THR A 1204 9.34 26.52 7.75
CA THR A 1204 9.91 27.88 7.69
C THR A 1204 11.44 27.83 7.64
N VAL A 1205 12.05 28.79 6.96
CA VAL A 1205 13.51 28.88 6.76
C VAL A 1205 14.01 30.25 7.19
N GLU A 1206 15.00 30.28 8.09
CA GLU A 1206 15.56 31.51 8.65
C GLU A 1206 17.10 31.50 8.68
N PRO A 1207 17.78 32.51 8.09
CA PRO A 1207 17.22 33.54 7.23
C PRO A 1207 16.75 32.94 5.89
N SER A 1208 15.81 33.58 5.19
CA SER A 1208 15.35 33.16 3.86
C SER A 1208 16.26 33.60 2.71
N VAL A 1209 17.31 34.37 3.03
CA VAL A 1209 18.32 34.88 2.10
C VAL A 1209 19.71 34.70 2.71
N LEU A 1210 20.64 34.13 1.95
CA LEU A 1210 22.05 34.00 2.31
C LEU A 1210 22.88 34.94 1.43
N VAL A 1211 23.70 35.77 2.06
CA VAL A 1211 24.59 36.73 1.38
C VAL A 1211 26.04 36.31 1.65
N PHE A 1212 26.78 35.98 0.59
CA PHE A 1212 28.19 35.62 0.66
C PHE A 1212 29.06 36.78 0.18
N SER A 1213 30.27 36.84 0.72
CA SER A 1213 31.33 37.75 0.30
C SER A 1213 32.68 37.06 0.47
N ASN A 1214 33.77 37.70 0.02
CA ASN A 1214 35.13 37.21 0.25
C ASN A 1214 35.44 36.93 1.74
N GLU A 1215 34.88 37.71 2.65
CA GLU A 1215 35.07 37.60 4.10
C GLU A 1215 34.10 36.59 4.74
N LYS A 1216 32.98 36.30 4.07
CA LYS A 1216 31.88 35.48 4.60
C LYS A 1216 31.51 34.35 3.64
N LYS A 1217 32.41 33.35 3.54
CA LYS A 1217 32.23 32.17 2.68
C LYS A 1217 31.32 31.09 3.27
N VAL A 1218 31.11 31.10 4.60
CA VAL A 1218 30.30 30.11 5.31
C VAL A 1218 29.11 30.80 5.96
N GLN A 1219 27.93 30.21 5.79
CA GLN A 1219 26.68 30.72 6.33
C GLN A 1219 25.86 29.58 6.93
N SER A 1220 25.11 29.87 7.99
CA SER A 1220 24.20 28.90 8.62
C SER A 1220 22.76 29.40 8.55
N PHE A 1221 21.83 28.46 8.48
CA PHE A 1221 20.40 28.70 8.50
C PHE A 1221 19.67 27.62 9.30
N LYS A 1222 18.44 27.94 9.70
CA LYS A 1222 17.54 27.06 10.44
C LYS A 1222 16.36 26.71 9.56
N VAL A 1223 15.94 25.45 9.62
CA VAL A 1223 14.69 24.98 9.02
C VAL A 1223 13.81 24.46 10.14
N THR A 1224 12.70 25.14 10.40
CA THR A 1224 11.75 24.76 11.45
C THR A 1224 10.54 24.08 10.83
N PHE A 1225 10.26 22.88 11.32
CA PHE A 1225 9.12 22.05 10.96
C PHE A 1225 8.11 22.09 12.10
N LYS A 1226 6.83 22.20 11.78
CA LYS A 1226 5.75 22.18 12.77
C LYS A 1226 4.60 21.32 12.29
N ALA A 1227 4.18 20.35 13.09
CA ALA A 1227 3.07 19.48 12.74
C ALA A 1227 1.77 20.30 12.69
N THR A 1228 1.00 20.20 11.61
CA THR A 1228 -0.30 20.90 11.47
C THR A 1228 -1.46 20.07 12.03
N CYS A 1229 -1.24 18.78 12.27
CA CYS A 1229 -2.21 17.85 12.82
C CYS A 1229 -1.55 16.85 13.77
N LYS A 1230 -2.31 16.33 14.75
CA LYS A 1230 -1.88 15.22 15.62
C LYS A 1230 -2.36 13.90 14.99
N VAL A 1231 -1.44 13.19 14.34
CA VAL A 1231 -1.70 11.93 13.63
C VAL A 1231 -0.49 11.01 13.72
N GLN A 1232 -0.71 9.70 13.84
CA GLN A 1232 0.34 8.71 13.60
C GLN A 1232 0.46 8.49 12.08
N GLY A 1233 1.24 9.36 11.43
CA GLY A 1233 1.37 9.42 9.98
C GLY A 1233 2.41 8.47 9.40
N ASP A 1234 2.40 8.36 8.07
CA ASP A 1234 3.53 7.82 7.30
C ASP A 1234 4.48 8.97 6.91
N TYR A 1235 5.63 8.66 6.30
CA TYR A 1235 6.54 9.70 5.83
C TYR A 1235 5.92 10.51 4.70
N THR A 1236 6.08 11.82 4.79
CA THR A 1236 5.74 12.80 3.76
C THR A 1236 6.99 13.51 3.31
N PHE A 1237 7.00 14.00 2.07
CA PHE A 1237 8.22 14.48 1.42
C PHE A 1237 8.09 15.92 0.95
N GLY A 1238 9.21 16.62 0.94
CA GLY A 1238 9.34 17.98 0.47
C GLY A 1238 10.77 18.25 -0.01
N SER A 1239 11.08 19.53 -0.25
CA SER A 1239 12.42 19.93 -0.66
C SER A 1239 12.74 21.36 -0.23
N LEU A 1240 14.02 21.68 -0.10
CA LEU A 1240 14.55 23.03 0.07
C LEU A 1240 15.61 23.28 -1.00
N ALA A 1241 15.54 24.40 -1.70
CA ALA A 1241 16.53 24.80 -2.69
C ALA A 1241 17.00 26.23 -2.46
N TRP A 1242 18.31 26.45 -2.57
CA TRP A 1242 18.90 27.78 -2.63
C TRP A 1242 19.17 28.15 -4.09
N HIS A 1243 18.68 29.31 -4.51
CA HIS A 1243 18.84 29.81 -5.89
C HIS A 1243 19.49 31.20 -5.90
N ASP A 1244 20.51 31.38 -6.73
CA ASP A 1244 21.29 32.62 -6.86
C ASP A 1244 20.71 33.62 -7.87
N GLY A 1245 19.65 33.26 -8.59
CA GLY A 1245 19.10 34.05 -9.71
C GLY A 1245 19.78 33.77 -11.05
N GLY A 1246 20.78 32.89 -11.08
CA GLY A 1246 21.51 32.43 -12.26
C GLY A 1246 21.29 30.95 -12.54
N SER A 1247 22.37 30.18 -12.69
CA SER A 1247 22.31 28.75 -12.99
C SER A 1247 22.31 27.84 -11.76
N HIS A 1248 22.65 28.35 -10.56
CA HIS A 1248 22.80 27.49 -9.39
C HIS A 1248 21.45 27.22 -8.71
N TRP A 1249 21.16 25.93 -8.54
CA TRP A 1249 20.06 25.42 -7.75
C TRP A 1249 20.61 24.37 -6.79
N VAL A 1250 20.73 24.73 -5.52
CA VAL A 1250 21.29 23.86 -4.48
C VAL A 1250 20.15 23.21 -3.71
N ARG A 1251 19.67 22.06 -4.21
CA ARG A 1251 18.45 21.40 -3.70
C ARG A 1251 18.77 20.27 -2.73
N ILE A 1252 18.12 20.24 -1.57
CA ILE A 1252 18.16 19.12 -0.63
C ILE A 1252 16.76 18.47 -0.46
N PRO A 1253 16.66 17.14 -0.41
CA PRO A 1253 15.41 16.44 -0.12
C PRO A 1253 15.06 16.50 1.37
N ILE A 1254 13.76 16.47 1.66
CA ILE A 1254 13.20 16.47 3.01
C ILE A 1254 12.22 15.30 3.16
N ALA A 1255 12.31 14.57 4.27
CA ALA A 1255 11.37 13.51 4.66
C ALA A 1255 10.93 13.70 6.12
N VAL A 1256 9.62 13.75 6.38
CA VAL A 1256 9.08 13.98 7.72
C VAL A 1256 7.94 13.02 8.00
N ARG A 1257 7.97 12.35 9.17
CA ARG A 1257 6.86 11.55 9.70
C ARG A 1257 6.32 12.23 10.95
N VAL A 1258 5.05 12.67 10.87
CA VAL A 1258 4.31 13.19 12.02
C VAL A 1258 3.89 12.03 12.91
N VAL A 1259 4.12 12.16 14.23
CA VAL A 1259 3.77 11.12 15.22
C VAL A 1259 3.04 11.74 16.41
N ILE A 1260 2.23 10.94 17.09
CA ILE A 1260 1.57 11.32 18.35
C ILE A 1260 2.54 11.02 19.52
N ASP A 1261 2.38 11.70 20.66
CA ASP A 1261 3.19 11.47 21.87
C ASP A 1261 3.42 9.97 22.13
N GLU A 1262 4.63 9.60 22.54
CA GLU A 1262 5.15 8.23 22.71
C GLU A 1262 4.07 7.19 23.06
N ILE A 1263 3.43 6.65 22.03
CA ILE A 1263 2.75 5.34 22.08
C ILE A 1263 3.78 4.24 22.43
N TYR A 1264 5.09 4.57 22.43
CA TYR A 1264 6.20 3.73 22.88
C TYR A 1264 6.71 4.02 24.31
N SER A 1265 6.03 4.82 25.13
CA SER A 1265 6.41 4.98 26.55
C SER A 1265 5.33 5.42 27.54
N LYS A 1266 4.13 5.84 27.10
CA LYS A 1266 3.09 6.29 28.04
C LYS A 1266 1.69 5.85 27.63
N ILE A 1267 1.37 4.59 27.91
CA ILE A 1267 -0.01 4.21 28.21
C ILE A 1267 -0.10 3.97 29.72
N SER A 1268 -0.58 4.98 30.45
CA SER A 1268 -0.98 4.84 31.87
C SER A 1268 -2.30 4.11 32.01
#